data_AF-A0A7J6QEM6-F1
#
_entry.id   AF-A0A7J6QEM6-F1
#
_cell.length_a   1.000
_cell.length_b   1.000
_cell.length_c   1.000
_cell.angle_alpha   90.00
_cell.angle_beta   90.00
_cell.angle_gamma   90.00
#
_symmetry.space_group_name_H-M   'P 1'
#
loop_
_entity.id
_entity.type
_entity.pdbx_description
1 polymer ?
#
loop_
_entity_poly.entity_id
_entity_poly.type
_entity_poly.pdbx_seq_one_letter_code
_entity_poly.pdbx_strand_id
1 'polypeptide(L)'
;EKEHTRAILEDLVAYDTGYLFTNDVDYLESHGSMQPMYQPSPGLPNGPDGNVNSPPGGAAAPGVAGQAVASQQVPPRGMPGQRPNHRRGYAGPYVTEIRRRLDAYFSLIIRNVRDSVPRAVGYFLVRQVQDKLQFELYTNVNRAEKLPELLGEPPHIMEERKQLTTQLRILENAHNVLQRDPTITALQLETMDMMGDESISPAAPRKPRSPKHSKQQQQQQYSGYKPAGVPPPSSQAGVPPPSNGSSVPPPAPPPGGSLFGNSTSKAHTGNTGHVWSSTSGGTTQIEVKGDQAGDDQLTREEQQFWLGLLILESAASSIGRGAMTLDTQDRPLFNMEEVSTSGRYSSSRATVTLSSSTGPSMDWPEFHNGVAFGLAVRPPRGRRPDREWFIRNMRWKRTSDDSCFRRAGLLMGLGLHGYMTPDVFRPDDWLVEIGMGNCASICAVLLGVGASNIGSRDLKACRLCYLHTPALAGQVDQSTGSSTQTLVQCCGVVALGLLHYKSAHVTLATTLLKNLRDLGSITGGSDECGVGLRPAYGVSLGVAFALAYADKPLPRNLEDEIMACTKDIDSSVPAYVALGLLYYGKADSRVLEVLQLPRTRHQLCRRRPNCWFAVAVAHTMVQGEVPDLPSFVGGCREKYRATAGESSPFVEAEAALYMEAGCMLGLALSNMGTDDLGVRDRILAALERMLRVESWQEGMPSVTSFGAITSHPPDDCGPDSKTLLTCRLSVLLSAATVMAGSGCPRVSAFIDRVRQKVFESTHTPAAEFEFVYGIHQALHLATGLLHLGCDVAIIGGGISGCSLAWVLARFTDINSVVVLERHNNVGRVCSHAKNNSQTLHRGDIETNYSIHKARRANAQAELLRRFTSTVIEEPERDSCIFRMSKLCLGVGEEEQELLRQRYESFHEEFPSMRFTEEKEEIFRLEPAVVLEDLDGSSFRSEPLAAIAIEDEYAAVNYGELTYSFVRHSGRHASETGKRVEFITSTKVESLAPSDDGDVMLRCSMNDVEVWARFCVVSAGGYSLLLAHSLGLAKHLSLLPIAGSFFFAGSSGAYRRLLNGKVYAVQDPALPFAAPHADPDVAKLGHPTRLCDGTGPAVGSFGPTAAFHPMMERYLLESLPDALKTMQLTDPATIAALADILAERPHLIGYALAQMTYEAPLLGEHQYAINEAGRLVPAIARGRVRLSPAWGFGGVRPQLLDTRKKTLLMGAGKIIEPEVPNMIFNITPSPGATVCLASALSDALRICDHLGAEFDYEEVMRLLAVNLRDPCVAELVLT
;
A
#
# COMPACT_ATOMS: atom_id res chain seq x y z
N GLU A 1 -20.63 -30.54 -42.68
CA GLU A 1 -19.94 -31.41 -41.70
C GLU A 1 -19.42 -32.66 -42.37
N LYS A 2 -20.24 -33.70 -42.67
CA LYS A 2 -19.73 -34.98 -43.21
C LYS A 2 -18.70 -34.86 -44.36
N GLU A 3 -18.96 -34.01 -45.36
CA GLU A 3 -18.03 -33.80 -46.49
C GLU A 3 -16.80 -32.96 -46.13
N HIS A 4 -16.93 -32.05 -45.16
CA HIS A 4 -15.81 -31.24 -44.64
C HIS A 4 -14.89 -32.08 -43.76
N THR A 5 -15.44 -32.89 -42.85
CA THR A 5 -14.68 -33.87 -42.07
C THR A 5 -14.00 -34.88 -42.98
N ARG A 6 -14.64 -35.29 -44.08
CA ARG A 6 -14.04 -36.19 -45.07
C ARG A 6 -12.79 -35.57 -45.70
N ALA A 7 -12.84 -34.31 -46.14
CA ALA A 7 -11.68 -33.63 -46.70
C ALA A 7 -10.51 -33.57 -45.70
N ILE A 8 -10.77 -33.17 -44.45
CA ILE A 8 -9.77 -33.11 -43.37
C ILE A 8 -9.14 -34.49 -43.11
N LEU A 9 -9.92 -35.58 -43.18
CA LEU A 9 -9.41 -36.94 -43.03
C LEU A 9 -8.57 -37.40 -44.23
N GLU A 10 -8.96 -37.03 -45.45
CA GLU A 10 -8.20 -37.32 -46.67
C GLU A 10 -6.86 -36.58 -46.64
N ASP A 11 -6.84 -35.31 -46.21
CA ASP A 11 -5.62 -34.52 -46.01
C ASP A 11 -4.72 -35.09 -44.89
N LEU A 12 -5.28 -35.43 -43.72
CA LEU A 12 -4.52 -35.95 -42.59
C LEU A 12 -3.85 -37.30 -42.93
N VAL A 13 -4.55 -38.18 -43.65
CA VAL A 13 -3.97 -39.42 -44.16
C VAL A 13 -2.90 -39.13 -45.24
N ALA A 14 -3.08 -38.10 -46.08
CA ALA A 14 -2.09 -37.70 -47.07
C ALA A 14 -0.81 -37.14 -46.43
N TYR A 15 -0.91 -36.39 -45.32
CA TYR A 15 0.26 -35.91 -44.56
C TYR A 15 1.04 -37.06 -43.91
N ASP A 16 0.36 -37.94 -43.16
CA ASP A 16 1.00 -39.09 -42.49
C ASP A 16 1.59 -40.10 -43.50
N THR A 17 1.04 -40.20 -44.72
CA THR A 17 1.59 -41.07 -45.78
C THR A 17 2.63 -40.36 -46.67
N GLY A 18 2.62 -39.04 -46.76
CA GLY A 18 3.64 -38.25 -47.47
C GLY A 18 5.02 -38.34 -46.82
N TYR A 19 5.06 -38.36 -45.48
CA TYR A 19 6.31 -38.46 -44.70
C TYR A 19 7.08 -39.78 -44.95
N LEU A 20 6.41 -40.81 -45.49
CA LEU A 20 7.03 -42.10 -45.83
C LEU A 20 7.82 -42.11 -47.15
N PHE A 21 7.70 -41.07 -47.98
CA PHE A 21 8.31 -40.99 -49.31
C PHE A 21 9.10 -39.69 -49.55
N THR A 22 9.64 -39.09 -48.49
CA THR A 22 10.61 -37.99 -48.57
C THR A 22 11.93 -38.48 -49.18
N ASN A 23 12.00 -38.45 -50.51
CA ASN A 23 13.19 -38.78 -51.29
C ASN A 23 14.25 -37.65 -51.24
N ASP A 24 14.41 -37.03 -50.06
CA ASP A 24 15.32 -35.93 -49.80
C ASP A 24 16.70 -36.47 -49.42
N VAL A 25 17.65 -36.28 -50.32
CA VAL A 25 19.02 -36.81 -50.22
C VAL A 25 19.80 -36.08 -49.12
N ASP A 26 19.58 -34.77 -48.95
CA ASP A 26 20.34 -33.94 -48.02
C ASP A 26 19.95 -34.26 -46.56
N TYR A 27 18.68 -34.60 -46.31
CA TYR A 27 18.21 -35.05 -45.00
C TYR A 27 18.87 -36.38 -44.56
N LEU A 28 19.03 -37.31 -45.50
CA LEU A 28 19.64 -38.62 -45.24
C LEU A 28 21.17 -38.54 -45.08
N GLU A 29 21.85 -37.68 -45.84
CA GLU A 29 23.31 -37.49 -45.69
C GLU A 29 23.67 -36.77 -44.39
N SER A 30 22.93 -35.73 -44.02
CA SER A 30 23.17 -34.95 -42.79
C SER A 30 23.00 -35.78 -41.50
N HIS A 31 21.95 -36.59 -41.42
CA HIS A 31 21.61 -37.36 -40.20
C HIS A 31 22.15 -38.80 -40.19
N GLY A 32 22.74 -39.27 -41.30
CA GLY A 32 23.28 -40.63 -41.43
C GLY A 32 24.75 -40.81 -40.99
N SER A 33 25.49 -39.73 -40.71
CA SER A 33 26.95 -39.80 -40.52
C SER A 33 27.40 -39.90 -39.05
N MET A 34 27.80 -41.10 -38.61
CA MET A 34 28.40 -41.32 -37.27
C MET A 34 29.88 -40.87 -37.18
N GLN A 35 30.21 -39.65 -37.60
CA GLN A 35 31.59 -39.14 -37.54
C GLN A 35 32.09 -38.60 -36.18
N PRO A 36 31.29 -38.06 -35.24
CA PRO A 36 31.85 -37.45 -34.01
C PRO A 36 32.27 -38.46 -32.93
N MET A 37 31.98 -39.76 -33.08
CA MET A 37 32.26 -40.77 -32.04
C MET A 37 33.74 -41.23 -31.97
N TYR A 38 34.62 -40.69 -32.84
CA TYR A 38 36.05 -41.04 -32.91
C TYR A 38 36.97 -39.81 -32.86
N GLN A 39 37.03 -39.14 -31.70
CA GLN A 39 38.19 -38.35 -31.30
C GLN A 39 38.66 -38.77 -29.89
N PRO A 40 39.94 -39.12 -29.70
CA PRO A 40 40.45 -39.60 -28.42
C PRO A 40 40.88 -38.46 -27.48
N SER A 41 40.62 -38.62 -26.18
CA SER A 41 41.00 -37.66 -25.14
C SER A 41 42.53 -37.56 -24.92
N PRO A 42 43.08 -36.38 -24.59
CA PRO A 42 44.51 -36.22 -24.36
C PRO A 42 44.94 -36.47 -22.90
N GLY A 43 45.80 -37.49 -22.70
CA GLY A 43 47.00 -37.41 -21.85
C GLY A 43 46.91 -37.39 -20.31
N LEU A 44 47.38 -38.48 -19.69
CA LEU A 44 48.14 -38.45 -18.43
C LEU A 44 49.40 -39.35 -18.59
N PRO A 45 50.55 -39.03 -17.96
CA PRO A 45 51.85 -39.48 -18.48
C PRO A 45 52.49 -40.73 -17.84
N ASN A 46 53.14 -41.50 -18.71
CA ASN A 46 54.41 -42.24 -18.57
C ASN A 46 54.71 -43.15 -17.34
N GLY A 47 54.95 -44.43 -17.65
CA GLY A 47 55.72 -45.40 -16.85
C GLY A 47 55.93 -46.70 -17.64
N PRO A 48 57.15 -47.09 -18.07
CA PRO A 48 57.33 -48.03 -19.18
C PRO A 48 57.71 -49.47 -18.79
N ASP A 49 57.61 -50.36 -19.79
CA ASP A 49 58.32 -51.64 -19.99
C ASP A 49 58.14 -52.80 -18.99
N GLY A 50 57.92 -54.03 -19.51
CA GLY A 50 57.85 -55.25 -18.69
C GLY A 50 57.32 -56.50 -19.38
N ASN A 51 58.07 -57.05 -20.33
CA ASN A 51 57.76 -58.28 -21.09
C ASN A 51 57.86 -59.59 -20.24
N VAL A 52 57.53 -60.74 -20.84
CA VAL A 52 57.99 -62.14 -20.54
C VAL A 52 56.98 -63.16 -19.93
N ASN A 53 56.37 -63.95 -20.83
CA ASN A 53 56.26 -65.43 -20.86
C ASN A 53 55.77 -66.32 -19.67
N SER A 54 54.64 -66.99 -19.94
CA SER A 54 54.46 -68.47 -19.90
C SER A 54 54.19 -69.15 -18.52
N PRO A 55 53.96 -70.50 -18.42
CA PRO A 55 52.67 -71.06 -17.99
C PRO A 55 52.91 -72.14 -16.88
N PRO A 56 52.30 -73.36 -16.84
CA PRO A 56 50.99 -73.88 -17.26
C PRO A 56 50.22 -74.57 -16.10
N GLY A 57 49.06 -75.16 -16.38
CA GLY A 57 48.42 -76.14 -15.49
C GLY A 57 46.94 -76.34 -15.80
N GLY A 58 46.54 -77.53 -16.24
CA GLY A 58 45.13 -77.88 -16.43
C GLY A 58 44.74 -79.12 -15.64
N ALA A 59 43.44 -79.39 -15.51
CA ALA A 59 42.90 -80.75 -15.42
C ALA A 59 41.35 -80.78 -15.42
N ALA A 60 40.82 -81.78 -16.13
CA ALA A 60 39.61 -82.56 -15.84
C ALA A 60 38.20 -81.91 -15.86
N ALA A 61 37.28 -82.67 -16.47
CA ALA A 61 35.82 -82.48 -16.57
C ALA A 61 35.12 -83.43 -15.53
N PRO A 62 33.87 -83.97 -15.67
CA PRO A 62 32.80 -83.77 -16.68
C PRO A 62 31.33 -83.76 -16.14
N GLY A 63 30.36 -83.65 -17.07
CA GLY A 63 28.95 -84.07 -16.89
C GLY A 63 27.95 -82.92 -16.68
N VAL A 64 26.69 -82.98 -17.16
CA VAL A 64 25.88 -84.10 -17.67
C VAL A 64 24.99 -83.67 -18.87
N ALA A 65 24.54 -84.65 -19.66
CA ALA A 65 23.62 -84.59 -20.82
C ALA A 65 22.27 -83.84 -20.60
N GLY A 66 21.49 -83.49 -21.64
CA GLY A 66 21.65 -83.66 -23.10
C GLY A 66 20.30 -83.57 -23.85
N GLN A 67 20.27 -84.05 -25.11
CA GLN A 67 19.13 -84.07 -26.08
C GLN A 67 18.78 -82.72 -26.76
N ALA A 68 18.44 -82.65 -28.06
CA ALA A 68 18.66 -83.57 -29.20
C ALA A 68 18.47 -82.84 -30.57
N VAL A 69 19.31 -83.19 -31.56
CA VAL A 69 19.02 -83.55 -32.98
C VAL A 69 17.80 -82.87 -33.66
N ALA A 70 17.85 -82.21 -34.84
CA ALA A 70 18.45 -82.53 -36.16
C ALA A 70 18.35 -81.30 -37.10
N SER A 71 18.86 -81.19 -38.34
CA SER A 71 19.86 -81.94 -39.15
C SER A 71 20.09 -81.22 -40.49
N GLN A 72 21.33 -81.17 -40.99
CA GLN A 72 21.80 -81.21 -42.42
C GLN A 72 21.08 -80.35 -43.50
N GLN A 73 21.76 -79.66 -44.43
CA GLN A 73 22.57 -80.23 -45.51
C GLN A 73 23.47 -79.18 -46.22
N VAL A 74 24.54 -79.65 -46.88
CA VAL A 74 25.47 -78.90 -47.77
C VAL A 74 25.87 -79.83 -48.92
N PRO A 75 25.79 -79.42 -50.20
CA PRO A 75 26.97 -79.45 -51.10
C PRO A 75 26.89 -78.43 -52.30
N PRO A 76 27.81 -78.40 -53.30
CA PRO A 76 29.27 -78.27 -53.19
C PRO A 76 29.91 -77.22 -54.18
N ARG A 77 31.25 -77.13 -54.12
CA ARG A 77 32.21 -76.27 -54.86
C ARG A 77 32.09 -76.14 -56.40
N GLY A 78 32.51 -74.95 -56.90
CA GLY A 78 33.09 -74.72 -58.22
C GLY A 78 33.96 -73.43 -58.26
N MET A 79 35.08 -73.44 -59.00
CA MET A 79 36.06 -72.34 -59.19
C MET A 79 36.43 -72.26 -60.70
N PRO A 80 37.18 -71.24 -61.20
CA PRO A 80 37.53 -69.92 -60.66
C PRO A 80 37.32 -68.74 -61.65
N GLY A 81 37.52 -67.50 -61.18
CA GLY A 81 38.16 -66.45 -62.00
C GLY A 81 37.35 -65.20 -62.38
N GLN A 82 37.44 -64.15 -61.55
CA GLN A 82 37.71 -62.74 -61.91
C GLN A 82 37.67 -61.88 -60.63
N ARG A 83 38.67 -61.01 -60.44
CA ARG A 83 38.59 -59.85 -59.51
C ARG A 83 38.30 -58.63 -60.38
N PRO A 84 37.41 -57.70 -59.97
CA PRO A 84 37.83 -56.65 -59.04
C PRO A 84 36.74 -56.15 -58.06
N ASN A 85 37.08 -55.09 -57.32
CA ASN A 85 36.23 -54.25 -56.46
C ASN A 85 35.69 -54.85 -55.15
N HIS A 86 36.41 -54.55 -54.06
CA HIS A 86 35.79 -54.41 -52.73
C HIS A 86 34.76 -53.26 -52.75
N ARG A 87 33.48 -53.57 -52.93
CA ARG A 87 32.42 -52.79 -52.29
C ARG A 87 32.20 -53.40 -50.90
N ARG A 88 32.30 -52.58 -49.85
CA ARG A 88 31.96 -52.99 -48.48
C ARG A 88 30.47 -53.35 -48.44
N GLY A 89 30.14 -54.64 -48.47
CA GLY A 89 28.79 -55.10 -48.23
C GLY A 89 28.42 -54.85 -46.78
N TYR A 90 27.35 -54.10 -46.52
CA TYR A 90 26.79 -53.99 -45.19
C TYR A 90 26.44 -55.38 -44.67
N ALA A 91 26.89 -55.70 -43.45
CA ALA A 91 26.67 -57.02 -42.86
C ALA A 91 25.17 -57.33 -42.75
N GLY A 92 24.77 -58.58 -42.98
CA GLY A 92 23.37 -59.02 -42.90
C GLY A 92 22.59 -58.51 -41.68
N PRO A 93 23.16 -58.51 -40.45
CA PRO A 93 22.50 -57.94 -39.27
C PRO A 93 22.12 -56.46 -39.39
N TYR A 94 22.92 -55.64 -40.08
CA TYR A 94 22.65 -54.21 -40.27
C TYR A 94 21.44 -53.98 -41.19
N VAL A 95 21.35 -54.73 -42.30
CA VAL A 95 20.20 -54.68 -43.21
C VAL A 95 18.93 -55.20 -42.52
N THR A 96 19.07 -56.22 -41.66
CA THR A 96 17.96 -56.74 -40.85
C THR A 96 17.49 -55.72 -39.80
N GLU A 97 18.39 -55.03 -39.11
CA GLU A 97 18.02 -54.00 -38.12
C GLU A 97 17.43 -52.75 -38.77
N ILE A 98 17.91 -52.33 -39.95
CA ILE A 98 17.25 -51.26 -40.74
C ILE A 98 15.82 -51.67 -41.12
N ARG A 99 15.60 -52.88 -41.62
CA ARG A 99 14.24 -53.39 -41.87
C ARG A 99 13.39 -53.38 -40.61
N ARG A 100 13.92 -53.90 -39.49
CA ARG A 100 13.21 -53.93 -38.20
C ARG A 100 12.81 -52.53 -37.71
N ARG A 101 13.65 -51.52 -37.95
CA ARG A 101 13.35 -50.12 -37.63
C ARG A 101 12.32 -49.49 -38.56
N LEU A 102 12.40 -49.78 -39.87
CA LEU A 102 11.38 -49.37 -40.83
C LEU A 102 10.03 -50.03 -40.49
N ASP A 103 10.00 -51.33 -40.22
CA ASP A 103 8.79 -52.06 -39.83
C ASP A 103 8.17 -51.51 -38.52
N ALA A 104 9.01 -51.13 -37.55
CA ALA A 104 8.57 -50.46 -36.32
C ALA A 104 8.02 -49.04 -36.59
N TYR A 105 8.63 -48.29 -37.50
CA TYR A 105 8.19 -46.95 -37.90
C TYR A 105 6.86 -46.99 -38.68
N PHE A 106 6.71 -47.91 -39.65
CA PHE A 106 5.43 -48.20 -40.31
C PHE A 106 4.35 -48.61 -39.29
N SER A 107 4.70 -49.44 -38.30
CA SER A 107 3.77 -49.83 -37.23
C SER A 107 3.33 -48.64 -36.36
N LEU A 108 4.22 -47.66 -36.14
CA LEU A 108 3.90 -46.41 -35.44
C LEU A 108 2.97 -45.51 -36.27
N ILE A 109 3.26 -45.28 -37.56
CA ILE A 109 2.38 -44.47 -38.43
C ILE A 109 0.99 -45.12 -38.55
N ILE A 110 0.91 -46.44 -38.79
CA ILE A 110 -0.37 -47.15 -38.89
C ILE A 110 -1.16 -47.04 -37.57
N ARG A 111 -0.48 -47.06 -36.42
CA ARG A 111 -1.11 -46.84 -35.12
C ARG A 111 -1.60 -45.40 -34.95
N ASN A 112 -0.78 -44.41 -35.28
CA ASN A 112 -1.16 -43.00 -35.20
C ASN A 112 -2.35 -42.70 -36.10
N VAL A 113 -2.36 -43.12 -37.37
CA VAL A 113 -3.52 -42.94 -38.27
C VAL A 113 -4.77 -43.65 -37.72
N ARG A 114 -4.62 -44.86 -37.17
CA ARG A 114 -5.72 -45.61 -36.53
C ARG A 114 -6.29 -44.89 -35.30
N ASP A 115 -5.47 -44.17 -34.54
CA ASP A 115 -5.89 -43.45 -33.33
C ASP A 115 -6.40 -42.02 -33.67
N SER A 116 -5.85 -41.38 -34.71
CA SER A 116 -6.19 -40.00 -35.13
C SER A 116 -7.49 -39.91 -35.94
N VAL A 117 -7.75 -40.86 -36.87
CA VAL A 117 -8.95 -40.83 -37.72
C VAL A 117 -10.26 -40.86 -36.89
N PRO A 118 -10.43 -41.75 -35.89
CA PRO A 118 -11.62 -41.74 -35.03
C PRO A 118 -11.76 -40.45 -34.21
N ARG A 119 -10.65 -39.84 -33.74
CA ARG A 119 -10.66 -38.56 -33.02
C ARG A 119 -11.14 -37.42 -33.91
N ALA A 120 -10.60 -37.32 -35.14
CA ALA A 120 -11.01 -36.31 -36.10
C ALA A 120 -12.49 -36.47 -36.52
N VAL A 121 -13.01 -37.70 -36.66
CA VAL A 121 -14.46 -37.94 -36.83
C VAL A 121 -15.24 -37.48 -35.58
N GLY A 122 -14.78 -37.81 -34.38
CA GLY A 122 -15.41 -37.38 -33.13
C GLY A 122 -15.51 -35.85 -33.02
N TYR A 123 -14.42 -35.14 -33.32
CA TYR A 123 -14.32 -33.69 -33.21
C TYR A 123 -15.05 -32.95 -34.34
N PHE A 124 -14.68 -33.21 -35.60
CA PHE A 124 -15.18 -32.44 -36.75
C PHE A 124 -16.53 -32.91 -37.29
N LEU A 125 -17.04 -34.08 -36.89
CA LEU A 125 -18.38 -34.55 -37.30
C LEU A 125 -19.32 -34.69 -36.11
N VAL A 126 -18.98 -35.52 -35.12
CA VAL A 126 -19.92 -35.86 -34.05
C VAL A 126 -20.20 -34.66 -33.16
N ARG A 127 -19.16 -33.99 -32.65
CA ARG A 127 -19.29 -32.81 -31.79
C ARG A 127 -19.98 -31.64 -32.49
N GLN A 128 -19.57 -31.31 -33.72
CA GLN A 128 -20.18 -30.22 -34.49
C GLN A 128 -21.67 -30.47 -34.83
N VAL A 129 -22.06 -31.73 -35.06
CA VAL A 129 -23.48 -32.10 -35.20
C VAL A 129 -24.21 -32.04 -33.85
N GLN A 130 -23.59 -32.52 -32.77
CA GLN A 130 -24.16 -32.46 -31.42
C GLN A 130 -24.40 -31.02 -30.96
N ASP A 131 -23.45 -30.11 -31.18
CA ASP A 131 -23.57 -28.69 -30.82
C ASP A 131 -24.72 -28.01 -31.60
N LYS A 132 -24.86 -28.31 -32.90
CA LYS A 132 -26.00 -27.84 -33.71
C LYS A 132 -27.34 -28.39 -33.24
N LEU A 133 -27.38 -29.67 -32.91
CA LEU A 133 -28.60 -30.34 -32.45
C LEU A 133 -29.00 -29.86 -31.04
N GLN A 134 -28.02 -29.62 -30.16
CA GLN A 134 -28.21 -29.01 -28.85
C GLN A 134 -28.67 -27.55 -28.97
N PHE A 135 -28.11 -26.77 -29.90
CA PHE A 135 -28.57 -25.42 -30.19
C PHE A 135 -30.03 -25.42 -30.69
N GLU A 136 -30.38 -26.26 -31.67
CA GLU A 136 -31.77 -26.35 -32.14
C GLU A 136 -32.74 -26.85 -31.06
N LEU A 137 -32.34 -27.82 -30.23
CA LEU A 137 -33.17 -28.27 -29.10
C LEU A 137 -33.35 -27.17 -28.06
N TYR A 138 -32.27 -26.47 -27.67
CA TYR A 138 -32.32 -25.33 -26.76
C TYR A 138 -33.20 -24.21 -27.31
N THR A 139 -33.08 -23.87 -28.59
CA THR A 139 -33.93 -22.87 -29.26
C THR A 139 -35.39 -23.32 -29.29
N ASN A 140 -35.68 -24.61 -29.54
CA ASN A 140 -37.06 -25.12 -29.58
C ASN A 140 -37.72 -25.24 -28.19
N VAL A 141 -36.94 -25.58 -27.15
CA VAL A 141 -37.41 -25.62 -25.75
C VAL A 141 -37.66 -24.21 -25.22
N ASN A 142 -36.80 -23.25 -25.55
CA ASN A 142 -36.95 -21.86 -25.14
C ASN A 142 -37.90 -21.02 -26.02
N ARG A 143 -38.67 -21.63 -26.94
CA ARG A 143 -39.77 -20.93 -27.62
C ARG A 143 -40.86 -20.62 -26.59
N ALA A 144 -41.10 -19.33 -26.37
CA ALA A 144 -42.04 -18.80 -25.37
C ALA A 144 -43.45 -19.40 -25.45
N GLU A 145 -43.87 -19.88 -26.63
CA GLU A 145 -45.17 -20.53 -26.85
C GLU A 145 -45.31 -21.91 -26.20
N LYS A 146 -44.21 -22.66 -26.00
CA LYS A 146 -44.21 -24.03 -25.47
C LYS A 146 -43.82 -24.14 -24.00
N LEU A 147 -43.16 -23.11 -23.47
CA LEU A 147 -42.71 -23.05 -22.08
C LEU A 147 -43.84 -23.29 -21.04
N PRO A 148 -45.07 -22.73 -21.20
CA PRO A 148 -46.15 -22.92 -20.22
C PRO A 148 -46.68 -24.37 -20.13
N GLU A 149 -46.78 -25.07 -21.27
CA GLU A 149 -47.18 -26.48 -21.30
C GLU A 149 -46.13 -27.37 -20.64
N LEU A 150 -44.83 -27.11 -20.90
CA LEU A 150 -43.71 -27.86 -20.33
C LEU A 150 -43.56 -27.68 -18.81
N LEU A 151 -43.99 -26.52 -18.28
CA LEU A 151 -43.94 -26.21 -16.84
C LEU A 151 -45.22 -26.61 -16.07
N GLY A 152 -46.26 -27.12 -16.75
CA GLY A 152 -47.48 -27.61 -16.11
C GLY A 152 -48.29 -26.54 -15.38
N GLU A 153 -48.29 -25.30 -15.89
CA GLU A 153 -48.89 -24.16 -15.18
C GLU A 153 -50.45 -24.19 -15.19
N PRO A 154 -51.13 -23.81 -14.10
CA PRO A 154 -52.60 -23.84 -14.04
C PRO A 154 -53.27 -22.92 -15.09
N PRO A 155 -54.36 -23.35 -15.77
CA PRO A 155 -54.93 -22.62 -16.91
C PRO A 155 -55.35 -21.17 -16.61
N HIS A 156 -55.76 -20.87 -15.38
CA HIS A 156 -56.18 -19.52 -14.99
C HIS A 156 -54.99 -18.53 -14.91
N ILE A 157 -53.82 -18.99 -14.44
CA ILE A 157 -52.58 -18.18 -14.40
C ILE A 157 -52.07 -17.90 -15.82
N MET A 158 -52.18 -18.89 -16.72
CA MET A 158 -51.81 -18.71 -18.12
C MET A 158 -52.67 -17.64 -18.82
N GLU A 159 -53.99 -17.65 -18.59
CA GLU A 159 -54.90 -16.67 -19.19
C GLU A 159 -54.73 -15.28 -18.56
N GLU A 160 -54.50 -15.18 -17.23
CA GLU A 160 -54.20 -13.92 -16.55
C GLU A 160 -52.88 -13.30 -17.02
N ARG A 161 -51.81 -14.10 -17.13
CA ARG A 161 -50.52 -13.66 -17.71
C ARG A 161 -50.72 -13.13 -19.13
N LYS A 162 -51.49 -13.84 -19.97
CA LYS A 162 -51.77 -13.45 -21.34
C LYS A 162 -52.53 -12.12 -21.41
N GLN A 163 -53.53 -11.91 -20.55
CA GLN A 163 -54.25 -10.63 -20.44
C GLN A 163 -53.31 -9.49 -20.00
N LEU A 164 -52.48 -9.71 -18.98
CA LEU A 164 -51.53 -8.71 -18.49
C LEU A 164 -50.46 -8.36 -19.54
N THR A 165 -49.91 -9.34 -20.25
CA THR A 165 -48.97 -9.08 -21.36
C THR A 165 -49.62 -8.30 -22.50
N THR A 166 -50.89 -8.58 -22.83
CA THR A 166 -51.65 -7.79 -23.82
C THR A 166 -51.87 -6.35 -23.34
N GLN A 167 -52.23 -6.14 -22.07
CA GLN A 167 -52.38 -4.80 -21.49
C GLN A 167 -51.06 -4.03 -21.48
N LEU A 168 -49.95 -4.67 -21.08
CA LEU A 168 -48.62 -4.07 -21.10
C LEU A 168 -48.25 -3.59 -22.51
N ARG A 169 -48.44 -4.45 -23.52
CA ARG A 169 -48.13 -4.11 -24.92
C ARG A 169 -49.01 -2.99 -25.48
N ILE A 170 -50.25 -2.87 -25.02
CA ILE A 170 -51.14 -1.74 -25.33
C ILE A 170 -50.62 -0.46 -24.68
N LEU A 171 -50.19 -0.52 -23.42
CA LEU A 171 -49.61 0.62 -22.69
C LEU A 171 -48.27 1.07 -23.28
N GLU A 172 -47.39 0.15 -23.68
CA GLU A 172 -46.14 0.46 -24.38
C GLU A 172 -46.40 1.13 -25.74
N ASN A 173 -47.35 0.62 -26.52
CA ASN A 173 -47.76 1.27 -27.77
C ASN A 173 -48.38 2.65 -27.54
N ALA A 174 -49.23 2.81 -26.51
CA ALA A 174 -49.77 4.10 -26.12
C ALA A 174 -48.66 5.07 -25.68
N HIS A 175 -47.68 4.61 -24.90
CA HIS A 175 -46.53 5.40 -24.47
C HIS A 175 -45.67 5.84 -25.66
N ASN A 176 -45.37 4.94 -26.60
CA ASN A 176 -44.63 5.25 -27.82
C ASN A 176 -45.39 6.20 -28.77
N VAL A 177 -46.72 6.22 -28.73
CA VAL A 177 -47.54 7.21 -29.45
C VAL A 177 -47.53 8.56 -28.72
N LEU A 178 -47.62 8.57 -27.39
CA LEU A 178 -47.57 9.79 -26.57
C LEU A 178 -46.20 10.49 -26.66
N GLN A 179 -45.09 9.74 -26.67
CA GLN A 179 -43.74 10.29 -26.90
C GLN A 179 -43.56 10.91 -28.30
N ARG A 180 -44.41 10.54 -29.27
CA ARG A 180 -44.38 11.08 -30.64
C ARG A 180 -45.27 12.31 -30.82
N ASP A 181 -46.06 12.69 -29.81
CA ASP A 181 -46.80 13.95 -29.82
C ASP A 181 -45.86 15.10 -29.36
N PRO A 182 -45.47 16.03 -30.25
CA PRO A 182 -44.54 17.10 -29.90
C PRO A 182 -45.08 18.01 -28.79
N THR A 183 -46.40 18.13 -28.70
CA THR A 183 -47.11 19.00 -27.75
C THR A 183 -47.00 18.46 -26.32
N ILE A 184 -47.11 17.13 -26.16
CA ILE A 184 -46.99 16.48 -24.85
C ILE A 184 -45.51 16.46 -24.42
N THR A 185 -44.59 16.17 -25.33
CA THR A 185 -43.15 16.20 -25.05
C THR A 185 -42.68 17.62 -24.65
N ALA A 186 -43.20 18.67 -25.29
CA ALA A 186 -42.95 20.06 -24.90
C ALA A 186 -43.50 20.39 -23.49
N LEU A 187 -44.75 20.04 -23.20
CA LEU A 187 -45.34 20.20 -21.87
C LEU A 187 -44.55 19.43 -20.79
N GLN A 188 -44.02 18.26 -21.13
CA GLN A 188 -43.26 17.43 -20.20
C GLN A 188 -41.88 18.03 -19.90
N LEU A 189 -41.25 18.70 -20.88
CA LEU A 189 -40.05 19.54 -20.68
C LEU A 189 -40.37 20.78 -19.81
N GLU A 190 -41.43 21.54 -20.13
CA GLU A 190 -41.85 22.69 -19.31
C GLU A 190 -42.18 22.29 -17.86
N THR A 191 -42.81 21.13 -17.65
CA THR A 191 -43.11 20.63 -16.30
C THR A 191 -41.85 20.15 -15.56
N MET A 192 -40.81 19.71 -16.26
CA MET A 192 -39.53 19.33 -15.65
C MET A 192 -38.71 20.56 -15.24
N ASP A 193 -38.69 21.62 -16.06
CA ASP A 193 -38.08 22.90 -15.67
C ASP A 193 -38.83 23.55 -14.49
N MET A 194 -40.17 23.44 -14.45
CA MET A 194 -41.00 23.97 -13.36
C MET A 194 -40.91 23.19 -12.03
N MET A 195 -40.36 21.97 -12.01
CA MET A 195 -40.15 21.18 -10.79
C MET A 195 -38.69 21.18 -10.31
N GLY A 196 -37.82 22.02 -10.90
CA GLY A 196 -36.42 22.14 -10.47
C GLY A 196 -36.22 22.85 -9.12
N ASP A 197 -37.24 23.52 -8.58
CA ASP A 197 -37.09 24.43 -7.43
C ASP A 197 -38.31 24.42 -6.49
N GLU A 198 -38.59 23.27 -5.84
CA GLU A 198 -39.27 23.26 -4.52
C GLU A 198 -39.05 21.93 -3.76
N SER A 199 -38.83 22.00 -2.44
CA SER A 199 -38.56 20.83 -1.59
C SER A 199 -39.77 20.48 -0.73
N ILE A 200 -40.34 19.28 -0.89
CA ILE A 200 -41.54 18.84 -0.13
C ILE A 200 -41.39 17.41 0.42
N SER A 201 -41.73 17.27 1.70
CA SER A 201 -41.70 16.05 2.52
C SER A 201 -42.78 15.01 2.17
N PRO A 202 -42.64 13.73 2.62
CA PRO A 202 -43.54 12.64 2.23
C PRO A 202 -44.93 12.71 2.86
N ALA A 203 -45.97 12.37 2.08
CA ALA A 203 -47.35 12.33 2.51
C ALA A 203 -47.81 10.94 2.98
N ALA A 204 -48.56 10.90 4.09
CA ALA A 204 -49.12 9.70 4.70
C ALA A 204 -50.33 9.12 3.91
N PRO A 205 -50.67 7.82 4.06
CA PRO A 205 -51.60 7.12 3.16
C PRO A 205 -53.08 7.43 3.44
N ARG A 206 -53.92 7.43 2.40
CA ARG A 206 -55.39 7.50 2.52
C ARG A 206 -56.12 6.37 1.78
N LYS A 207 -57.15 5.85 2.46
CA LYS A 207 -58.06 4.79 2.01
C LYS A 207 -59.08 5.29 0.96
N PRO A 208 -59.70 4.40 0.17
CA PRO A 208 -60.45 4.77 -1.02
C PRO A 208 -61.93 5.11 -0.74
N ARG A 209 -62.54 5.94 -1.61
CA ARG A 209 -63.97 5.88 -1.94
C ARG A 209 -64.31 6.63 -3.24
N SER A 210 -65.13 5.98 -4.05
CA SER A 210 -65.79 6.46 -5.27
C SER A 210 -67.20 7.00 -4.97
N PRO A 211 -68.05 7.38 -5.95
CA PRO A 211 -67.83 8.26 -7.12
C PRO A 211 -68.95 9.32 -7.30
N LYS A 212 -68.78 10.28 -8.25
CA LYS A 212 -69.75 10.73 -9.31
C LYS A 212 -69.75 12.23 -9.66
N HIS A 213 -69.53 12.49 -10.96
CA HIS A 213 -70.20 13.45 -11.85
C HIS A 213 -70.58 14.89 -11.45
N SER A 214 -69.80 15.84 -12.01
CA SER A 214 -70.24 16.97 -12.87
C SER A 214 -71.39 17.91 -12.43
N LYS A 215 -71.10 19.21 -12.28
CA LYS A 215 -71.28 20.23 -13.36
C LYS A 215 -70.71 21.62 -13.01
N GLN A 216 -70.29 22.29 -14.08
CA GLN A 216 -69.99 23.71 -14.32
C GLN A 216 -70.42 24.80 -13.31
N GLN A 217 -69.48 25.74 -13.05
CA GLN A 217 -69.58 27.23 -13.16
C GLN A 217 -70.67 27.98 -12.32
N GLN A 218 -70.52 29.24 -11.90
CA GLN A 218 -69.77 30.40 -12.45
C GLN A 218 -69.70 31.58 -11.43
N GLN A 219 -68.92 32.63 -11.76
CA GLN A 219 -68.99 34.04 -11.26
C GLN A 219 -68.57 34.31 -9.79
N GLN A 220 -67.57 35.15 -9.44
CA GLN A 220 -67.15 36.54 -9.81
C GLN A 220 -67.65 37.60 -8.81
N GLN A 221 -66.77 38.52 -8.38
CA GLN A 221 -66.95 40.00 -8.40
C GLN A 221 -65.67 40.76 -7.96
N TYR A 222 -65.23 41.74 -8.81
CA TYR A 222 -64.59 43.08 -8.57
C TYR A 222 -63.52 43.32 -7.45
N SER A 223 -62.55 44.27 -7.48
CA SER A 223 -61.89 45.20 -8.46
C SER A 223 -60.67 45.84 -7.73
N GLY A 224 -59.63 46.50 -8.30
CA GLY A 224 -59.19 46.77 -9.68
C GLY A 224 -58.85 48.26 -9.96
N TYR A 225 -57.56 48.67 -10.05
CA TYR A 225 -57.09 50.00 -10.53
C TYR A 225 -55.66 49.94 -11.18
N LYS A 226 -55.33 50.91 -12.04
CA LYS A 226 -54.10 51.05 -12.88
C LYS A 226 -53.76 52.57 -13.00
N PRO A 227 -52.58 53.07 -13.46
CA PRO A 227 -52.22 53.03 -14.90
C PRO A 227 -50.70 53.17 -15.31
N ALA A 228 -50.47 53.35 -16.63
CA ALA A 228 -49.25 53.72 -17.38
C ALA A 228 -48.17 52.63 -17.67
N GLY A 229 -47.61 52.49 -18.90
CA GLY A 229 -48.10 52.94 -20.21
C GLY A 229 -47.09 53.02 -21.40
N VAL A 230 -47.27 52.16 -22.43
CA VAL A 230 -47.13 52.45 -23.91
C VAL A 230 -45.68 52.59 -24.50
N PRO A 231 -45.32 52.11 -25.75
CA PRO A 231 -45.63 50.86 -26.49
C PRO A 231 -44.35 50.32 -27.30
N PRO A 232 -44.43 49.51 -28.40
CA PRO A 232 -43.30 48.71 -28.95
C PRO A 232 -42.66 49.29 -30.26
N PRO A 233 -41.80 48.53 -31.00
CA PRO A 233 -42.33 47.78 -32.16
C PRO A 233 -41.65 46.42 -32.48
N SER A 234 -42.06 45.82 -33.60
CA SER A 234 -41.81 44.45 -34.05
C SER A 234 -40.77 44.31 -35.19
N SER A 235 -40.41 43.04 -35.46
CA SER A 235 -40.12 42.46 -36.80
C SER A 235 -38.99 43.02 -37.68
N GLN A 236 -38.04 42.17 -38.09
CA GLN A 236 -38.03 41.51 -39.41
C GLN A 236 -36.86 40.51 -39.57
N ALA A 237 -36.88 39.71 -40.63
CA ALA A 237 -35.93 38.63 -40.90
C ALA A 237 -34.73 39.06 -41.77
N GLY A 238 -33.62 38.29 -41.80
CA GLY A 238 -32.71 38.29 -42.96
C GLY A 238 -31.23 37.92 -42.81
N VAL A 239 -30.92 36.61 -42.87
CA VAL A 239 -29.71 36.02 -43.54
C VAL A 239 -28.29 36.40 -42.96
N PRO A 240 -27.13 35.92 -43.49
CA PRO A 240 -26.22 34.99 -42.78
C PRO A 240 -24.83 35.59 -42.37
N PRO A 241 -23.98 34.85 -41.62
CA PRO A 241 -22.67 35.35 -41.16
C PRO A 241 -21.48 35.04 -42.10
N PRO A 242 -20.47 35.93 -42.20
CA PRO A 242 -19.16 35.60 -42.77
C PRO A 242 -17.94 35.91 -41.86
N SER A 243 -17.05 34.90 -41.74
CA SER A 243 -15.56 34.93 -41.74
C SER A 243 -14.69 35.92 -40.91
N ASN A 244 -13.82 35.31 -40.08
CA ASN A 244 -12.35 35.49 -39.90
C ASN A 244 -11.66 36.80 -39.42
N GLY A 245 -10.73 36.59 -38.45
CA GLY A 245 -9.53 37.40 -38.12
C GLY A 245 -9.62 38.17 -36.79
N SER A 246 -8.61 38.30 -35.90
CA SER A 246 -7.23 37.77 -35.76
C SER A 246 -6.54 38.56 -34.62
N SER A 247 -5.79 37.95 -33.67
CA SER A 247 -4.47 38.44 -33.15
C SER A 247 -3.97 37.84 -31.80
N VAL A 248 -2.81 37.16 -31.88
CA VAL A 248 -1.58 37.21 -31.03
C VAL A 248 -1.63 37.27 -29.48
N PRO A 249 -0.95 36.32 -28.78
CA PRO A 249 -0.45 36.47 -27.40
C PRO A 249 1.05 36.88 -27.30
N PRO A 250 1.53 37.44 -26.16
CA PRO A 250 2.90 37.99 -25.98
C PRO A 250 3.99 36.95 -25.59
N PRO A 251 5.30 37.33 -25.59
CA PRO A 251 6.41 36.38 -25.75
C PRO A 251 7.12 35.91 -24.46
N ALA A 252 7.89 34.83 -24.60
CA ALA A 252 8.74 34.23 -23.55
C ALA A 252 10.15 34.90 -23.43
N PRO A 253 10.80 34.83 -22.25
CA PRO A 253 12.16 35.34 -22.03
C PRO A 253 13.28 34.44 -22.62
N PRO A 254 14.51 34.98 -22.80
CA PRO A 254 15.53 34.41 -23.70
C PRO A 254 16.51 33.39 -23.05
N PRO A 255 17.27 32.64 -23.87
CA PRO A 255 18.21 31.62 -23.38
C PRO A 255 19.57 32.21 -22.95
N GLY A 256 20.06 31.80 -21.77
CA GLY A 256 21.44 31.98 -21.32
C GLY A 256 22.21 30.66 -21.44
N GLY A 257 23.40 30.68 -22.05
CA GLY A 257 24.10 29.45 -22.45
C GLY A 257 25.40 29.14 -21.69
N SER A 258 25.65 27.82 -21.57
CA SER A 258 26.96 27.14 -21.50
C SER A 258 27.91 27.38 -20.31
N LEU A 259 28.30 26.29 -19.63
CA LEU A 259 29.66 25.73 -19.73
C LEU A 259 29.78 24.34 -19.05
N PHE A 260 30.61 23.46 -19.64
CA PHE A 260 30.96 22.08 -19.24
C PHE A 260 29.97 20.93 -19.52
N GLY A 261 30.16 20.30 -20.69
CA GLY A 261 30.86 19.00 -20.74
C GLY A 261 30.04 17.72 -20.54
N ASN A 262 29.65 17.07 -21.64
CA ASN A 262 29.00 15.75 -21.65
C ASN A 262 29.88 14.59 -21.15
N SER A 263 29.29 13.67 -20.38
CA SER A 263 29.40 12.23 -20.67
C SER A 263 28.10 11.48 -20.33
N THR A 264 27.50 10.95 -21.39
CA THR A 264 26.41 9.96 -21.50
C THR A 264 25.99 9.16 -20.25
N SER A 265 24.75 9.39 -19.76
CA SER A 265 23.76 8.35 -19.41
C SER A 265 22.46 8.97 -18.87
N LYS A 266 21.56 9.46 -19.75
CA LYS A 266 20.22 9.91 -19.32
C LYS A 266 19.26 8.72 -19.21
N ALA A 267 19.16 8.17 -18.01
CA ALA A 267 18.10 7.24 -17.63
C ALA A 267 16.71 7.89 -17.75
N HIS A 268 15.69 7.08 -17.98
CA HIS A 268 14.29 7.54 -17.95
C HIS A 268 13.84 7.73 -16.50
N THR A 269 13.96 8.96 -16.00
CA THR A 269 13.29 9.41 -14.77
C THR A 269 12.25 10.47 -15.15
N GLY A 270 11.02 10.03 -15.38
CA GLY A 270 9.89 10.90 -15.73
C GLY A 270 8.56 10.26 -15.34
N ASN A 271 7.78 10.95 -14.51
CA ASN A 271 6.39 10.68 -14.14
C ASN A 271 6.07 9.31 -13.48
N THR A 272 6.42 9.17 -12.20
CA THR A 272 5.77 8.22 -11.26
C THR A 272 4.34 8.61 -10.90
N GLY A 273 3.95 9.89 -11.05
CA GLY A 273 2.61 10.40 -10.74
C GLY A 273 1.44 9.90 -11.63
N HIS A 274 1.68 8.94 -12.53
CA HIS A 274 0.65 8.31 -13.37
C HIS A 274 0.46 6.80 -13.12
N VAL A 275 1.11 6.22 -12.11
CA VAL A 275 1.11 4.75 -11.88
C VAL A 275 -0.27 4.17 -11.48
N TRP A 276 -1.23 5.01 -11.08
CA TRP A 276 -2.51 4.58 -10.46
C TRP A 276 -3.80 4.95 -11.20
N SER A 277 -3.73 5.83 -12.21
CA SER A 277 -4.90 6.29 -12.95
C SER A 277 -5.27 5.32 -14.09
N SER A 278 -6.06 4.29 -13.81
CA SER A 278 -6.68 3.45 -14.85
C SER A 278 -7.95 4.05 -15.45
N THR A 279 -8.46 5.14 -14.86
CA THR A 279 -9.76 5.73 -15.17
C THR A 279 -9.67 7.27 -15.28
N SER A 280 -10.37 7.80 -16.30
CA SER A 280 -10.54 9.20 -16.75
C SER A 280 -9.31 10.13 -16.95
N GLY A 281 -9.39 10.95 -18.01
CA GLY A 281 -8.46 12.05 -18.32
C GLY A 281 -7.11 11.66 -18.93
N GLY A 282 -6.41 10.70 -18.33
CA GLY A 282 -5.09 10.23 -18.74
C GLY A 282 -5.14 9.17 -19.85
N THR A 283 -5.20 9.58 -21.12
CA THR A 283 -4.84 8.67 -22.22
C THR A 283 -3.38 8.25 -22.08
N THR A 284 -3.14 6.94 -21.96
CA THR A 284 -1.79 6.37 -21.89
C THR A 284 -0.95 6.88 -23.05
N GLN A 285 0.18 7.55 -22.74
CA GLN A 285 1.06 8.06 -23.80
C GLN A 285 1.92 6.91 -24.33
N ILE A 286 1.83 6.68 -25.64
CA ILE A 286 2.66 5.73 -26.37
C ILE A 286 3.86 6.50 -26.92
N GLU A 287 5.00 6.39 -26.24
CA GLU A 287 6.30 6.77 -26.81
C GLU A 287 6.87 5.59 -27.61
N VAL A 288 6.74 5.66 -28.94
CA VAL A 288 7.46 4.74 -29.83
C VAL A 288 8.92 5.17 -29.86
N LYS A 289 9.85 4.32 -29.41
CA LYS A 289 11.29 4.52 -29.58
C LYS A 289 11.70 4.27 -31.03
N GLY A 290 11.43 5.25 -31.89
CA GLY A 290 11.75 5.24 -33.32
C GLY A 290 12.97 6.11 -33.67
N ASP A 291 14.16 5.76 -33.19
CA ASP A 291 15.42 6.42 -33.65
C ASP A 291 15.94 5.78 -34.97
N GLN A 292 15.21 4.80 -35.53
CA GLN A 292 15.51 4.15 -36.83
C GLN A 292 14.30 3.86 -37.73
N ALA A 293 13.08 4.16 -37.29
CA ALA A 293 11.86 3.96 -38.08
C ALA A 293 10.94 5.18 -37.91
N GLY A 294 10.55 5.81 -39.01
CA GLY A 294 9.59 6.92 -38.99
C GLY A 294 8.16 6.42 -38.71
N ASP A 295 7.27 7.34 -38.31
CA ASP A 295 5.87 7.06 -37.96
C ASP A 295 5.08 6.29 -39.06
N ASP A 296 5.54 6.30 -40.31
CA ASP A 296 4.96 5.58 -41.46
C ASP A 296 5.32 4.07 -41.55
N GLN A 297 6.18 3.52 -40.67
CA GLN A 297 6.70 2.13 -40.81
C GLN A 297 6.06 1.06 -39.91
N LEU A 298 5.42 1.42 -38.81
CA LEU A 298 4.75 0.44 -37.92
C LEU A 298 3.38 0.05 -38.47
N THR A 299 3.15 -1.25 -38.65
CA THR A 299 1.85 -1.76 -39.12
C THR A 299 0.75 -1.50 -38.08
N ARG A 300 -0.49 -1.35 -38.54
CA ARG A 300 -1.66 -1.16 -37.65
C ARG A 300 -1.82 -2.31 -36.64
N GLU A 301 -1.35 -3.51 -36.97
CA GLU A 301 -1.38 -4.68 -36.10
C GLU A 301 -0.36 -4.58 -34.97
N GLU A 302 0.89 -4.18 -35.26
CA GLU A 302 1.91 -3.91 -34.23
C GLU A 302 1.48 -2.76 -33.30
N GLN A 303 0.88 -1.70 -33.85
CA GLN A 303 0.34 -0.59 -33.06
C GLN A 303 -0.74 -1.05 -32.07
N GLN A 304 -1.62 -1.97 -32.49
CA GLN A 304 -2.66 -2.55 -31.64
C GLN A 304 -2.10 -3.50 -30.57
N PHE A 305 -1.06 -4.27 -30.92
CA PHE A 305 -0.35 -5.14 -29.98
C PHE A 305 0.32 -4.35 -28.84
N TRP A 306 1.10 -3.32 -29.18
CA TRP A 306 1.76 -2.46 -28.18
C TRP A 306 0.77 -1.71 -27.28
N LEU A 307 -0.32 -1.19 -27.86
CA LEU A 307 -1.40 -0.57 -27.09
C LEU A 307 -2.06 -1.58 -26.12
N GLY A 308 -2.27 -2.82 -26.56
CA GLY A 308 -2.83 -3.89 -25.72
C GLY A 308 -2.00 -4.20 -24.48
N LEU A 309 -0.66 -4.26 -24.61
CA LEU A 309 0.25 -4.48 -23.48
C LEU A 309 0.17 -3.33 -22.45
N LEU A 310 0.24 -2.08 -22.91
CA LEU A 310 0.18 -0.89 -22.05
C LEU A 310 -1.18 -0.73 -21.35
N ILE A 311 -2.29 -1.10 -22.02
CA ILE A 311 -3.62 -1.12 -21.40
C ILE A 311 -3.69 -2.17 -20.29
N LEU A 312 -3.13 -3.37 -20.49
CA LEU A 312 -3.14 -4.42 -19.47
C LEU A 312 -2.28 -4.07 -18.24
N GLU A 313 -1.12 -3.44 -18.44
CA GLU A 313 -0.33 -2.86 -17.35
C GLU A 313 -1.17 -1.84 -16.55
N SER A 314 -1.76 -0.85 -17.22
CA SER A 314 -2.60 0.17 -16.58
C SER A 314 -3.81 -0.45 -15.86
N ALA A 315 -4.46 -1.44 -16.46
CA ALA A 315 -5.63 -2.09 -15.88
C ALA A 315 -5.28 -2.97 -14.66
N ALA A 316 -4.08 -3.56 -14.63
CA ALA A 316 -3.58 -4.33 -13.48
C ALA A 316 -3.38 -3.46 -12.23
N SER A 317 -3.19 -2.14 -12.39
CA SER A 317 -3.14 -1.18 -11.27
C SER A 317 -4.39 -1.24 -10.38
N SER A 318 -5.54 -1.65 -10.92
CA SER A 318 -6.80 -1.77 -10.18
C SER A 318 -6.69 -2.67 -8.95
N ILE A 319 -5.89 -3.74 -8.99
CA ILE A 319 -5.68 -4.62 -7.83
C ILE A 319 -4.86 -3.91 -6.75
N GLY A 320 -3.84 -3.14 -7.13
CA GLY A 320 -3.07 -2.32 -6.19
C GLY A 320 -3.91 -1.20 -5.60
N ARG A 321 -4.70 -0.51 -6.43
CA ARG A 321 -5.65 0.53 -6.01
C ARG A 321 -6.64 -0.01 -4.97
N GLY A 322 -7.29 -1.14 -5.24
CA GLY A 322 -8.26 -1.73 -4.31
C GLY A 322 -7.71 -2.12 -2.94
N ALA A 323 -6.40 -2.43 -2.83
CA ALA A 323 -5.73 -2.65 -1.55
C ALA A 323 -5.34 -1.35 -0.83
N MET A 324 -5.01 -0.31 -1.60
CA MET A 324 -4.59 1.01 -1.11
C MET A 324 -5.76 1.88 -0.66
N THR A 325 -6.86 1.88 -1.43
CA THR A 325 -8.08 2.66 -1.17
C THR A 325 -9.12 1.88 -0.35
N LEU A 326 -8.72 0.87 0.42
CA LEU A 326 -9.64 0.05 1.21
C LEU A 326 -10.35 0.92 2.27
N ASP A 327 -11.68 0.88 2.29
CA ASP A 327 -12.55 1.59 3.26
C ASP A 327 -12.47 3.14 3.25
N THR A 328 -12.10 3.76 2.12
CA THR A 328 -11.94 5.24 2.05
C THR A 328 -13.23 6.00 1.67
N GLN A 329 -14.07 5.48 0.78
CA GLN A 329 -15.12 6.26 0.08
C GLN A 329 -16.55 6.11 0.68
N ASP A 330 -17.17 7.24 1.06
CA ASP A 330 -18.59 7.33 1.47
C ASP A 330 -19.57 7.59 0.28
N ARG A 331 -19.04 7.81 -0.94
CA ARG A 331 -19.81 8.32 -2.09
C ARG A 331 -20.68 7.22 -2.74
N PRO A 332 -21.86 7.57 -3.30
CA PRO A 332 -22.71 6.60 -3.98
C PRO A 332 -22.17 6.26 -5.38
N LEU A 333 -22.18 4.96 -5.71
CA LEU A 333 -21.55 4.33 -6.88
C LEU A 333 -22.16 4.64 -8.27
N PHE A 334 -22.76 5.82 -8.47
CA PHE A 334 -23.50 6.13 -9.70
C PHE A 334 -22.63 6.32 -10.96
N ASN A 335 -21.33 6.55 -10.83
CA ASN A 335 -20.35 6.64 -11.92
C ASN A 335 -19.08 5.83 -11.56
N MET A 336 -19.10 4.51 -11.76
CA MET A 336 -17.88 3.69 -11.80
C MET A 336 -17.25 3.89 -13.18
N GLU A 337 -16.04 4.46 -13.21
CA GLU A 337 -15.35 4.77 -14.45
C GLU A 337 -14.78 3.52 -15.14
N GLU A 338 -14.77 3.54 -16.46
CA GLU A 338 -14.30 2.43 -17.31
C GLU A 338 -12.78 2.42 -17.42
N VAL A 339 -12.19 1.23 -17.57
CA VAL A 339 -10.77 1.10 -17.88
C VAL A 339 -10.50 1.66 -19.27
N SER A 340 -9.61 2.65 -19.39
CA SER A 340 -9.33 3.28 -20.69
C SER A 340 -8.78 2.27 -21.70
N THR A 341 -9.50 2.08 -22.81
CA THR A 341 -9.08 1.28 -23.97
C THR A 341 -8.38 2.12 -25.05
N SER A 342 -7.95 3.33 -24.72
CA SER A 342 -7.34 4.30 -25.65
C SER A 342 -6.01 4.87 -25.17
N GLY A 343 -5.09 5.05 -26.11
CA GLY A 343 -3.79 5.69 -25.91
C GLY A 343 -3.55 6.83 -26.90
N ARG A 344 -2.59 7.72 -26.61
CA ARG A 344 -2.16 8.80 -27.52
C ARG A 344 -0.69 8.63 -27.88
N TYR A 345 -0.34 8.80 -29.15
CA TYR A 345 1.08 8.91 -29.54
C TYR A 345 1.70 10.21 -29.07
N SER A 346 2.97 10.16 -28.63
CA SER A 346 3.71 11.35 -28.22
C SER A 346 4.02 12.29 -29.39
N SER A 347 4.36 11.75 -30.57
CA SER A 347 4.73 12.50 -31.78
C SER A 347 3.53 13.24 -32.40
N SER A 348 2.48 12.50 -32.73
CA SER A 348 1.33 13.00 -33.51
C SER A 348 0.15 13.46 -32.67
N ARG A 349 0.12 13.13 -31.36
CA ARG A 349 -1.05 13.26 -30.46
C ARG A 349 -2.32 12.54 -30.95
N ALA A 350 -2.22 11.73 -32.01
CA ALA A 350 -3.33 10.92 -32.50
C ALA A 350 -3.76 9.93 -31.42
N THR A 351 -5.08 9.78 -31.22
CA THR A 351 -5.64 8.82 -30.28
C THR A 351 -5.90 7.51 -31.02
N VAL A 352 -5.34 6.42 -30.51
CA VAL A 352 -5.61 5.05 -30.98
C VAL A 352 -6.47 4.36 -29.93
N THR A 353 -7.55 3.74 -30.38
CA THR A 353 -8.41 2.89 -29.54
C THR A 353 -8.13 1.43 -29.88
N LEU A 354 -8.17 0.57 -28.87
CA LEU A 354 -8.03 -0.88 -29.03
C LEU A 354 -9.21 -1.45 -29.83
N SER A 355 -8.91 -2.30 -30.82
CA SER A 355 -9.91 -3.02 -31.61
C SER A 355 -10.31 -4.32 -30.90
N SER A 356 -11.61 -4.56 -30.77
CA SER A 356 -12.17 -5.80 -30.22
C SER A 356 -11.84 -7.07 -31.02
N SER A 357 -11.31 -6.92 -32.23
CA SER A 357 -10.90 -8.04 -33.10
C SER A 357 -9.46 -8.52 -32.90
N THR A 358 -8.59 -7.71 -32.29
CA THR A 358 -7.13 -7.96 -32.24
C THR A 358 -6.48 -7.63 -30.90
N GLY A 359 -7.19 -6.96 -29.99
CA GLY A 359 -6.70 -6.66 -28.64
C GLY A 359 -7.02 -7.74 -27.60
N PRO A 360 -6.44 -7.66 -26.39
CA PRO A 360 -6.78 -8.53 -25.26
C PRO A 360 -8.23 -8.36 -24.78
N SER A 361 -8.78 -9.38 -24.13
CA SER A 361 -10.08 -9.26 -23.42
C SER A 361 -9.95 -8.35 -22.20
N MET A 362 -10.94 -7.48 -22.04
CA MET A 362 -11.07 -6.55 -20.91
C MET A 362 -11.99 -7.09 -19.79
N ASP A 363 -12.51 -8.31 -19.91
CA ASP A 363 -13.49 -8.89 -18.97
C ASP A 363 -12.96 -8.95 -17.52
N TRP A 364 -11.82 -9.60 -17.30
CA TRP A 364 -11.17 -9.67 -15.99
C TRP A 364 -10.54 -8.35 -15.53
N PRO A 365 -9.90 -7.55 -16.39
CA PRO A 365 -9.54 -6.16 -16.08
C PRO A 365 -10.70 -5.34 -15.50
N GLU A 366 -11.88 -5.38 -16.11
CA GLU A 366 -13.07 -4.67 -15.62
C GLU A 366 -13.67 -5.30 -14.37
N PHE A 367 -13.58 -6.63 -14.21
CA PHE A 367 -13.90 -7.28 -12.95
C PHE A 367 -13.04 -6.74 -11.79
N HIS A 368 -11.72 -6.69 -11.95
CA HIS A 368 -10.82 -6.17 -10.91
C HIS A 368 -11.01 -4.67 -10.66
N ASN A 369 -11.33 -3.88 -11.68
CA ASN A 369 -11.73 -2.48 -11.55
C ASN A 369 -12.99 -2.36 -10.66
N GLY A 370 -14.02 -3.17 -10.93
CA GLY A 370 -15.22 -3.27 -10.10
C GLY A 370 -14.93 -3.70 -8.65
N VAL A 371 -14.04 -4.68 -8.44
CA VAL A 371 -13.61 -5.10 -7.09
C VAL A 371 -12.96 -3.94 -6.33
N ALA A 372 -12.10 -3.16 -6.99
CA ALA A 372 -11.45 -2.00 -6.38
C ALA A 372 -12.46 -0.95 -5.91
N PHE A 373 -13.46 -0.62 -6.73
CA PHE A 373 -14.57 0.26 -6.31
C PHE A 373 -15.36 -0.34 -5.15
N GLY A 374 -15.65 -1.63 -5.19
CA GLY A 374 -16.37 -2.32 -4.11
C GLY A 374 -15.62 -2.35 -2.78
N LEU A 375 -14.30 -2.46 -2.80
CA LEU A 375 -13.41 -2.37 -1.62
C LEU A 375 -13.20 -0.93 -1.14
N ALA A 376 -13.33 0.07 -2.02
CA ALA A 376 -13.24 1.46 -1.62
C ALA A 376 -14.48 1.96 -0.87
N VAL A 377 -15.66 1.44 -1.22
CA VAL A 377 -16.94 1.94 -0.73
C VAL A 377 -17.27 1.43 0.67
N ARG A 378 -17.67 2.36 1.56
CA ARG A 378 -18.13 2.07 2.92
C ARG A 378 -19.50 2.71 3.24
N PRO A 379 -20.23 2.22 4.26
CA PRO A 379 -21.46 2.88 4.72
C PRO A 379 -21.14 4.17 5.49
N PRO A 380 -22.06 5.15 5.49
CA PRO A 380 -21.90 6.39 6.26
C PRO A 380 -21.59 6.14 7.74
N ARG A 381 -20.67 6.93 8.29
CA ARG A 381 -20.07 6.78 9.64
C ARG A 381 -21.06 6.27 10.69
N GLY A 382 -20.69 5.18 11.39
CA GLY A 382 -21.44 4.59 12.50
C GLY A 382 -22.67 3.76 12.12
N ARG A 383 -23.02 3.61 10.83
CA ARG A 383 -24.12 2.72 10.39
C ARG A 383 -23.59 1.45 9.75
N ARG A 384 -24.20 0.30 10.11
CA ARG A 384 -24.10 -0.92 9.31
C ARG A 384 -24.77 -0.68 7.95
N PRO A 385 -24.32 -1.34 6.87
CA PRO A 385 -25.03 -1.29 5.60
C PRO A 385 -26.45 -1.81 5.81
N ASP A 386 -27.44 -1.08 5.29
CA ASP A 386 -28.84 -1.52 5.26
C ASP A 386 -29.28 -1.80 3.82
N ARG A 387 -30.48 -2.36 3.67
CA ARG A 387 -31.00 -2.71 2.35
C ARG A 387 -31.22 -1.49 1.44
N GLU A 388 -31.51 -0.32 2.00
CA GLU A 388 -31.70 0.90 1.22
C GLU A 388 -30.38 1.44 0.69
N TRP A 389 -29.33 1.43 1.52
CA TRP A 389 -27.95 1.74 1.13
C TRP A 389 -27.46 0.78 0.04
N PHE A 390 -27.67 -0.53 0.19
CA PHE A 390 -27.28 -1.52 -0.81
C PHE A 390 -28.04 -1.29 -2.13
N ILE A 391 -29.36 -1.16 -2.10
CA ILE A 391 -30.17 -0.88 -3.29
C ILE A 391 -29.77 0.46 -3.94
N ARG A 392 -29.45 1.50 -3.16
CA ARG A 392 -29.03 2.81 -3.67
C ARG A 392 -27.70 2.70 -4.43
N ASN A 393 -26.74 1.97 -3.89
CA ASN A 393 -25.44 1.74 -4.53
C ASN A 393 -25.51 0.76 -5.71
N MET A 394 -26.43 -0.18 -5.69
CA MET A 394 -26.70 -1.11 -6.80
C MET A 394 -27.68 -0.57 -7.86
N ARG A 395 -28.24 0.63 -7.67
CA ARG A 395 -29.12 1.35 -8.63
C ARG A 395 -28.29 1.99 -9.76
N TRP A 396 -27.46 1.18 -10.39
CA TRP A 396 -26.81 1.53 -11.65
C TRP A 396 -27.85 1.69 -12.76
N LYS A 397 -27.77 2.80 -13.52
CA LYS A 397 -28.58 2.95 -14.74
C LYS A 397 -27.98 2.06 -15.81
N ARG A 398 -28.67 0.96 -16.17
CA ARG A 398 -28.36 0.17 -17.37
C ARG A 398 -28.29 1.09 -18.59
N THR A 399 -27.09 1.30 -19.11
CA THR A 399 -26.89 1.57 -20.53
C THR A 399 -26.88 0.25 -21.29
N SER A 400 -26.91 0.28 -22.63
CA SER A 400 -26.81 -0.93 -23.45
C SER A 400 -25.41 -1.54 -23.45
N ASP A 401 -24.40 -0.80 -23.01
CA ASP A 401 -22.99 -1.05 -23.29
C ASP A 401 -22.19 -1.43 -22.01
N ASP A 402 -22.83 -1.43 -20.84
CA ASP A 402 -22.18 -1.70 -19.55
C ASP A 402 -21.59 -3.12 -19.42
N SER A 403 -20.30 -3.20 -19.10
CA SER A 403 -19.64 -4.48 -18.82
C SER A 403 -20.22 -5.19 -17.59
N CYS A 404 -20.86 -6.34 -17.82
CA CYS A 404 -21.39 -7.20 -16.78
C CYS A 404 -20.31 -7.72 -15.80
N PHE A 405 -19.03 -7.76 -16.21
CA PHE A 405 -17.91 -8.10 -15.32
C PHE A 405 -17.64 -7.00 -14.28
N ARG A 406 -17.76 -5.71 -14.62
CA ARG A 406 -17.56 -4.60 -13.67
C ARG A 406 -18.58 -4.66 -12.52
N ARG A 407 -19.86 -4.93 -12.84
CA ARG A 407 -20.93 -5.16 -11.84
C ARG A 407 -20.64 -6.37 -10.95
N ALA A 408 -20.17 -7.48 -11.53
CA ALA A 408 -19.79 -8.66 -10.77
C ALA A 408 -18.59 -8.38 -9.84
N GLY A 409 -17.59 -7.61 -10.31
CA GLY A 409 -16.49 -7.14 -9.49
C GLY A 409 -16.94 -6.32 -8.29
N LEU A 410 -17.85 -5.36 -8.52
CA LEU A 410 -18.44 -4.56 -7.45
C LEU A 410 -19.10 -5.43 -6.37
N LEU A 411 -19.93 -6.40 -6.78
CA LEU A 411 -20.55 -7.35 -5.86
C LEU A 411 -19.51 -8.13 -5.03
N MET A 412 -18.43 -8.59 -5.67
CA MET A 412 -17.34 -9.26 -4.96
C MET A 412 -16.69 -8.34 -3.91
N GLY A 413 -16.37 -7.08 -4.26
CA GLY A 413 -15.76 -6.13 -3.33
C GLY A 413 -16.64 -5.85 -2.10
N LEU A 414 -17.93 -5.59 -2.32
CA LEU A 414 -18.93 -5.43 -1.23
C LEU A 414 -19.06 -6.70 -0.37
N GLY A 415 -18.90 -7.88 -0.98
CA GLY A 415 -18.92 -9.17 -0.30
C GLY A 415 -17.69 -9.44 0.55
N LEU A 416 -16.50 -9.04 0.08
CA LEU A 416 -15.24 -9.11 0.82
C LEU A 416 -15.23 -8.17 2.03
N HIS A 417 -15.88 -7.00 1.92
CA HIS A 417 -16.13 -6.07 3.05
C HIS A 417 -17.05 -6.64 4.14
N GLY A 418 -17.84 -7.66 3.82
CA GLY A 418 -18.82 -8.22 4.76
C GLY A 418 -20.23 -7.66 4.62
N TYR A 419 -20.54 -6.92 3.55
CA TYR A 419 -21.83 -6.23 3.42
C TYR A 419 -22.95 -7.09 2.81
N MET A 420 -22.63 -8.29 2.28
CA MET A 420 -23.61 -9.22 1.69
C MET A 420 -24.20 -10.19 2.74
N THR A 421 -24.69 -9.65 3.85
CA THR A 421 -25.45 -10.41 4.86
C THR A 421 -26.90 -10.63 4.42
N PRO A 422 -27.60 -11.69 4.90
CA PRO A 422 -28.96 -12.04 4.45
C PRO A 422 -30.02 -10.95 4.63
N ASP A 423 -29.81 -10.00 5.54
CA ASP A 423 -30.73 -8.88 5.79
C ASP A 423 -30.59 -7.76 4.75
N VAL A 424 -29.36 -7.56 4.26
CA VAL A 424 -28.96 -6.53 3.29
C VAL A 424 -29.11 -7.02 1.86
N PHE A 425 -28.52 -8.18 1.55
CA PHE A 425 -28.56 -8.83 0.23
C PHE A 425 -29.33 -10.14 0.36
N ARG A 426 -30.62 -10.11 -0.01
CA ARG A 426 -31.57 -11.20 0.28
C ARG A 426 -31.47 -12.33 -0.73
N PRO A 427 -31.94 -13.55 -0.40
CA PRO A 427 -32.01 -14.68 -1.34
C PRO A 427 -32.66 -14.37 -2.70
N ASP A 428 -33.66 -13.48 -2.73
CA ASP A 428 -34.29 -13.02 -3.97
C ASP A 428 -33.31 -12.21 -4.84
N ASP A 429 -32.49 -11.37 -4.19
CA ASP A 429 -31.45 -10.56 -4.84
C ASP A 429 -30.32 -11.47 -5.38
N TRP A 430 -30.00 -12.59 -4.69
CA TRP A 430 -29.06 -13.62 -5.17
C TRP A 430 -29.53 -14.23 -6.49
N LEU A 431 -30.82 -14.61 -6.56
CA LEU A 431 -31.43 -15.23 -7.74
C LEU A 431 -31.52 -14.26 -8.92
N VAL A 432 -31.68 -12.96 -8.68
CA VAL A 432 -31.66 -11.92 -9.73
C VAL A 432 -30.27 -11.82 -10.36
N GLU A 433 -29.20 -11.71 -9.56
CA GLU A 433 -27.83 -11.57 -10.10
C GLU A 433 -27.34 -12.88 -10.78
N ILE A 434 -27.68 -14.04 -10.24
CA ILE A 434 -27.38 -15.35 -10.85
C ILE A 434 -28.20 -15.56 -12.13
N GLY A 435 -29.46 -15.14 -12.13
CA GLY A 435 -30.36 -15.20 -13.29
C GLY A 435 -29.93 -14.34 -14.48
N MET A 436 -28.96 -13.43 -14.31
CA MET A 436 -28.34 -12.70 -15.42
C MET A 436 -27.41 -13.57 -16.29
N GLY A 437 -27.04 -14.77 -15.84
CA GLY A 437 -26.40 -15.80 -16.67
C GLY A 437 -24.89 -15.66 -16.94
N ASN A 438 -24.22 -14.61 -16.43
CA ASN A 438 -22.76 -14.52 -16.50
C ASN A 438 -22.10 -15.29 -15.35
N CYS A 439 -21.09 -16.10 -15.66
CA CYS A 439 -20.26 -16.81 -14.68
C CYS A 439 -19.60 -15.87 -13.67
N ALA A 440 -19.15 -14.68 -14.07
CA ALA A 440 -18.54 -13.71 -13.17
C ALA A 440 -19.49 -13.29 -12.04
N SER A 441 -20.76 -13.02 -12.38
CA SER A 441 -21.81 -12.68 -11.39
C SER A 441 -22.06 -13.84 -10.42
N ILE A 442 -22.09 -15.08 -10.92
CA ILE A 442 -22.25 -16.28 -10.08
C ILE A 442 -21.07 -16.43 -9.12
N CYS A 443 -19.83 -16.30 -9.62
CA CYS A 443 -18.61 -16.37 -8.82
C CYS A 443 -18.57 -15.28 -7.73
N ALA A 444 -18.92 -14.04 -8.10
CA ALA A 444 -18.99 -12.91 -7.18
C ALA A 444 -20.04 -13.09 -6.07
N VAL A 445 -21.25 -13.58 -6.42
CA VAL A 445 -22.30 -13.87 -5.44
C VAL A 445 -21.88 -15.01 -4.50
N LEU A 446 -21.31 -16.10 -5.03
CA LEU A 446 -20.87 -17.25 -4.22
C LEU A 446 -19.79 -16.84 -3.21
N LEU A 447 -18.70 -16.23 -3.68
CA LEU A 447 -17.60 -15.82 -2.80
C LEU A 447 -17.97 -14.63 -1.91
N GLY A 448 -18.72 -13.66 -2.41
CA GLY A 448 -19.15 -12.49 -1.63
C GLY A 448 -20.10 -12.85 -0.49
N VAL A 449 -21.10 -13.70 -0.74
CA VAL A 449 -21.97 -14.25 0.31
C VAL A 449 -21.16 -15.16 1.25
N GLY A 450 -20.22 -15.95 0.75
CA GLY A 450 -19.34 -16.78 1.59
C GLY A 450 -18.45 -15.97 2.54
N ALA A 451 -17.82 -14.90 2.03
CA ALA A 451 -16.96 -13.99 2.78
C ALA A 451 -17.75 -13.15 3.80
N SER A 452 -18.93 -12.63 3.41
CA SER A 452 -19.79 -11.87 4.33
C SER A 452 -20.42 -12.69 5.45
N ASN A 453 -20.37 -14.03 5.37
CA ASN A 453 -21.03 -14.93 6.31
C ASN A 453 -20.08 -16.02 6.85
N ILE A 454 -18.78 -15.72 6.97
CA ILE A 454 -17.75 -16.64 7.48
C ILE A 454 -18.18 -17.29 8.80
N GLY A 455 -18.10 -18.62 8.87
CA GLY A 455 -18.44 -19.43 10.05
C GLY A 455 -19.94 -19.49 10.41
N SER A 456 -20.82 -18.73 9.76
CA SER A 456 -22.26 -18.67 10.06
C SER A 456 -22.98 -20.01 9.85
N ARG A 457 -22.55 -20.78 8.84
CA ARG A 457 -23.24 -21.96 8.30
C ARG A 457 -24.72 -21.68 7.95
N ASP A 458 -25.05 -20.50 7.42
CA ASP A 458 -26.42 -20.23 6.97
C ASP A 458 -26.88 -21.28 5.95
N LEU A 459 -28.06 -21.86 6.20
CA LEU A 459 -28.58 -22.97 5.43
C LEU A 459 -28.93 -22.56 3.99
N LYS A 460 -29.29 -21.30 3.75
CA LYS A 460 -29.60 -20.82 2.39
C LYS A 460 -28.31 -20.60 1.59
N ALA A 461 -27.32 -19.93 2.18
CA ALA A 461 -26.00 -19.74 1.58
C ALA A 461 -25.30 -21.08 1.30
N CYS A 462 -25.32 -22.04 2.23
CA CYS A 462 -24.77 -23.37 1.98
C CYS A 462 -25.51 -24.09 0.83
N ARG A 463 -26.85 -24.05 0.78
CA ARG A 463 -27.63 -24.66 -0.33
C ARG A 463 -27.30 -24.03 -1.67
N LEU A 464 -27.13 -22.71 -1.73
CA LEU A 464 -26.69 -22.01 -2.93
C LEU A 464 -25.33 -22.56 -3.42
N CYS A 465 -24.35 -22.67 -2.51
CA CYS A 465 -23.03 -23.18 -2.89
C CYS A 465 -23.05 -24.66 -3.30
N TYR A 466 -23.86 -25.51 -2.65
CA TYR A 466 -24.04 -26.91 -3.05
C TYR A 466 -24.70 -27.06 -4.44
N LEU A 467 -25.66 -26.21 -4.79
CA LEU A 467 -26.27 -26.20 -6.13
C LEU A 467 -25.23 -25.96 -7.24
N HIS A 468 -24.26 -25.09 -6.96
CA HIS A 468 -23.16 -24.77 -7.88
C HIS A 468 -21.93 -25.69 -7.73
N THR A 469 -21.97 -26.70 -6.86
CA THR A 469 -20.91 -27.71 -6.66
C THR A 469 -21.47 -29.15 -6.71
N PRO A 470 -21.98 -29.61 -7.88
CA PRO A 470 -22.69 -30.89 -7.99
C PRO A 470 -21.88 -32.11 -7.52
N ALA A 471 -20.55 -32.09 -7.67
CA ALA A 471 -19.64 -33.12 -7.17
C ALA A 471 -19.59 -33.22 -5.62
N LEU A 472 -19.85 -32.12 -4.91
CA LEU A 472 -20.05 -32.11 -3.45
C LEU A 472 -21.50 -32.45 -3.05
N ALA A 473 -22.47 -32.15 -3.91
CA ALA A 473 -23.88 -32.50 -3.72
C ALA A 473 -24.20 -33.99 -3.99
N GLY A 474 -23.23 -34.78 -4.46
CA GLY A 474 -23.39 -36.21 -4.75
C GLY A 474 -24.13 -36.52 -6.06
N GLN A 475 -24.25 -35.55 -6.97
CA GLN A 475 -24.85 -35.77 -8.30
C GLN A 475 -23.78 -36.22 -9.29
N VAL A 476 -23.73 -37.53 -9.55
CA VAL A 476 -22.61 -38.20 -10.26
C VAL A 476 -22.66 -38.00 -11.78
N ASP A 477 -23.84 -37.80 -12.37
CA ASP A 477 -24.05 -37.87 -13.83
C ASP A 477 -23.97 -36.51 -14.57
N GLN A 478 -23.52 -35.44 -13.91
CA GLN A 478 -23.33 -34.12 -14.55
C GLN A 478 -21.83 -33.76 -14.68
N SER A 479 -21.10 -34.54 -15.48
CA SER A 479 -19.73 -34.24 -15.89
C SER A 479 -19.71 -33.08 -16.89
N THR A 480 -19.68 -31.85 -16.39
CA THR A 480 -19.77 -30.63 -17.20
C THR A 480 -18.40 -30.14 -17.66
N GLY A 481 -17.96 -30.58 -18.85
CA GLY A 481 -16.65 -30.27 -19.43
C GLY A 481 -16.41 -28.83 -19.92
N SER A 482 -17.05 -27.83 -19.29
CA SER A 482 -16.84 -26.41 -19.61
C SER A 482 -15.98 -25.73 -18.54
N SER A 483 -14.93 -25.03 -18.96
CA SER A 483 -14.05 -24.24 -18.08
C SER A 483 -14.82 -23.23 -17.21
N THR A 484 -15.85 -22.62 -17.79
CA THR A 484 -16.79 -21.71 -17.13
C THR A 484 -17.45 -22.34 -15.90
N GLN A 485 -17.77 -23.64 -15.97
CA GLN A 485 -18.40 -24.36 -14.87
C GLN A 485 -17.40 -24.80 -13.80
N THR A 486 -16.17 -25.16 -14.20
CA THR A 486 -15.08 -25.43 -13.24
C THR A 486 -14.77 -24.21 -12.39
N LEU A 487 -14.73 -23.00 -12.98
CA LEU A 487 -14.50 -21.76 -12.24
C LEU A 487 -15.58 -21.50 -11.18
N VAL A 488 -16.85 -21.65 -11.55
CA VAL A 488 -17.99 -21.53 -10.62
C VAL A 488 -17.92 -22.56 -9.49
N GLN A 489 -17.49 -23.79 -9.80
CA GLN A 489 -17.27 -24.84 -8.80
C GLN A 489 -16.13 -24.48 -7.83
N CYS A 490 -15.00 -23.93 -8.31
CA CYS A 490 -13.91 -23.43 -7.44
C CYS A 490 -14.44 -22.40 -6.43
N CYS A 491 -15.18 -21.41 -6.92
CA CYS A 491 -15.79 -20.36 -6.10
C CYS A 491 -16.77 -20.92 -5.06
N GLY A 492 -17.63 -21.86 -5.46
CA GLY A 492 -18.56 -22.54 -4.54
C GLY A 492 -17.88 -23.40 -3.48
N VAL A 493 -16.77 -24.08 -3.82
CA VAL A 493 -15.96 -24.85 -2.86
C VAL A 493 -15.33 -23.94 -1.80
N VAL A 494 -14.70 -22.84 -2.21
CA VAL A 494 -14.09 -21.87 -1.28
C VAL A 494 -15.16 -21.21 -0.41
N ALA A 495 -16.31 -20.82 -1.00
CA ALA A 495 -17.44 -20.27 -0.26
C ALA A 495 -17.98 -21.25 0.81
N LEU A 496 -18.11 -22.55 0.50
CA LEU A 496 -18.45 -23.57 1.51
C LEU A 496 -17.39 -23.65 2.62
N GLY A 497 -16.10 -23.57 2.28
CA GLY A 497 -15.01 -23.51 3.26
C GLY A 497 -15.11 -22.31 4.21
N LEU A 498 -15.43 -21.13 3.69
CA LEU A 498 -15.66 -19.90 4.45
C LEU A 498 -16.90 -20.01 5.36
N LEU A 499 -18.04 -20.44 4.83
CA LEU A 499 -19.27 -20.66 5.60
C LEU A 499 -19.10 -21.69 6.73
N HIS A 500 -18.24 -22.70 6.51
CA HIS A 500 -17.89 -23.74 7.48
C HIS A 500 -16.60 -23.46 8.27
N TYR A 501 -16.05 -22.25 8.22
CA TYR A 501 -14.82 -21.89 8.93
C TYR A 501 -14.87 -22.28 10.42
N LYS A 502 -13.81 -22.97 10.89
CA LYS A 502 -13.66 -23.49 12.27
C LYS A 502 -14.77 -24.46 12.74
N SER A 503 -15.62 -24.96 11.86
CA SER A 503 -16.78 -25.80 12.23
C SER A 503 -16.46 -27.27 12.49
N ALA A 504 -15.31 -27.78 12.05
CA ALA A 504 -14.92 -29.19 12.09
C ALA A 504 -16.00 -30.14 11.52
N HIS A 505 -16.69 -29.72 10.46
CA HIS A 505 -17.81 -30.46 9.88
C HIS A 505 -17.32 -31.70 9.10
N VAL A 506 -17.26 -32.84 9.79
CA VAL A 506 -16.71 -34.12 9.29
C VAL A 506 -17.22 -34.48 7.89
N THR A 507 -18.54 -34.45 7.64
CA THR A 507 -19.13 -34.85 6.35
C THR A 507 -18.69 -33.96 5.18
N LEU A 508 -18.46 -32.66 5.43
CA LEU A 508 -17.93 -31.77 4.39
C LEU A 508 -16.47 -32.13 4.12
N ALA A 509 -15.67 -32.28 5.18
CA ALA A 509 -14.27 -32.64 5.07
C ALA A 509 -14.03 -34.00 4.38
N THR A 510 -14.79 -35.05 4.69
CA THR A 510 -14.72 -36.34 3.99
C THR A 510 -15.07 -36.20 2.51
N THR A 511 -16.02 -35.33 2.17
CA THR A 511 -16.42 -35.10 0.77
C THR A 511 -15.37 -34.30 0.02
N LEU A 512 -14.76 -33.29 0.65
CA LEU A 512 -13.63 -32.52 0.10
C LEU A 512 -12.41 -33.42 -0.14
N LEU A 513 -12.02 -34.25 0.84
CA LEU A 513 -10.90 -35.20 0.68
C LEU A 513 -11.17 -36.25 -0.41
N LYS A 514 -12.39 -36.81 -0.45
CA LYS A 514 -12.79 -37.72 -1.54
C LYS A 514 -12.63 -37.06 -2.90
N ASN A 515 -13.14 -35.83 -3.06
CA ASN A 515 -13.02 -35.09 -4.33
C ASN A 515 -11.56 -34.72 -4.66
N LEU A 516 -10.73 -34.47 -3.65
CA LEU A 516 -9.31 -34.18 -3.84
C LEU A 516 -8.52 -35.43 -4.28
N ARG A 517 -8.83 -36.60 -3.72
CA ARG A 517 -8.24 -37.88 -4.13
C ARG A 517 -8.73 -38.32 -5.51
N ASP A 518 -10.03 -38.18 -5.76
CA ASP A 518 -10.68 -38.62 -6.99
C ASP A 518 -10.54 -37.56 -8.13
N LEU A 519 -9.72 -36.51 -7.92
CA LEU A 519 -9.50 -35.35 -8.81
C LEU A 519 -9.08 -35.72 -10.24
N GLY A 520 -8.48 -36.90 -10.46
CA GLY A 520 -8.16 -37.43 -11.80
C GLY A 520 -9.34 -38.08 -12.53
N SER A 521 -10.37 -38.50 -11.80
CA SER A 521 -11.59 -39.10 -12.37
C SER A 521 -12.74 -38.10 -12.51
N ILE A 522 -12.84 -37.11 -11.61
CA ILE A 522 -13.95 -36.14 -11.59
C ILE A 522 -13.92 -35.21 -12.83
N THR A 523 -12.73 -34.91 -13.34
CA THR A 523 -12.53 -34.17 -14.59
C THR A 523 -12.45 -35.10 -15.82
N GLY A 524 -13.02 -36.30 -15.74
CA GLY A 524 -12.82 -37.39 -16.69
C GLY A 524 -13.44 -37.16 -18.06
N GLY A 525 -12.59 -36.82 -19.03
CA GLY A 525 -12.87 -36.83 -20.47
C GLY A 525 -11.56 -36.61 -21.22
N SER A 526 -11.32 -37.36 -22.30
CA SER A 526 -10.05 -37.39 -23.06
C SER A 526 -9.46 -36.00 -23.33
N ASP A 527 -8.30 -35.71 -22.72
CA ASP A 527 -7.25 -34.65 -22.90
C ASP A 527 -7.54 -33.26 -23.51
N GLU A 528 -8.68 -32.98 -24.15
CA GLU A 528 -8.87 -31.86 -25.08
C GLU A 528 -10.02 -30.89 -24.70
N CYS A 529 -10.67 -31.05 -23.53
CA CYS A 529 -11.61 -30.03 -23.03
C CYS A 529 -11.81 -30.07 -21.51
N GLY A 530 -11.28 -29.05 -20.80
CA GLY A 530 -11.52 -28.82 -19.37
C GLY A 530 -10.31 -28.90 -18.43
N VAL A 531 -9.15 -29.34 -18.94
CA VAL A 531 -7.95 -29.63 -18.11
C VAL A 531 -7.34 -28.37 -17.45
N GLY A 532 -7.49 -27.18 -18.04
CA GLY A 532 -6.78 -25.96 -17.63
C GLY A 532 -7.04 -25.48 -16.19
N LEU A 533 -8.25 -25.63 -15.65
CA LEU A 533 -8.61 -25.18 -14.29
C LEU A 533 -8.57 -26.30 -13.23
N ARG A 534 -8.16 -27.52 -13.60
CA ARG A 534 -8.05 -28.66 -12.66
C ARG A 534 -7.12 -28.38 -11.46
N PRO A 535 -5.95 -27.73 -11.61
CA PRO A 535 -5.12 -27.36 -10.46
C PRO A 535 -5.80 -26.34 -9.53
N ALA A 536 -6.54 -25.37 -10.10
CA ALA A 536 -7.28 -24.37 -9.32
C ALA A 536 -8.41 -25.01 -8.48
N TYR A 537 -9.14 -25.97 -9.06
CA TYR A 537 -10.15 -26.73 -8.34
C TYR A 537 -9.54 -27.58 -7.21
N GLY A 538 -8.41 -28.24 -7.48
CA GLY A 538 -7.64 -28.94 -6.46
C GLY A 538 -7.27 -28.04 -5.28
N VAL A 539 -6.63 -26.88 -5.55
CA VAL A 539 -6.23 -25.93 -4.50
C VAL A 539 -7.45 -25.40 -3.74
N SER A 540 -8.56 -25.14 -4.42
CA SER A 540 -9.83 -24.73 -3.78
C SER A 540 -10.32 -25.78 -2.76
N LEU A 541 -10.27 -27.07 -3.10
CA LEU A 541 -10.62 -28.16 -2.18
C LEU A 541 -9.69 -28.20 -0.95
N GLY A 542 -8.38 -28.05 -1.16
CA GLY A 542 -7.39 -28.04 -0.08
C GLY A 542 -7.56 -26.86 0.88
N VAL A 543 -7.77 -25.65 0.34
CA VAL A 543 -8.05 -24.44 1.13
C VAL A 543 -9.37 -24.56 1.89
N ALA A 544 -10.45 -25.01 1.24
CA ALA A 544 -11.74 -25.19 1.90
C ALA A 544 -11.71 -26.23 3.04
N PHE A 545 -10.95 -27.32 2.86
CA PHE A 545 -10.71 -28.32 3.90
C PHE A 545 -9.95 -27.72 5.09
N ALA A 546 -8.89 -26.95 4.84
CA ALA A 546 -8.13 -26.27 5.87
C ALA A 546 -8.97 -25.22 6.63
N LEU A 547 -9.76 -24.40 5.94
CA LEU A 547 -10.67 -23.42 6.56
C LEU A 547 -11.70 -24.10 7.48
N ALA A 548 -12.28 -25.22 7.05
CA ALA A 548 -13.27 -25.95 7.83
C ALA A 548 -12.72 -26.51 9.16
N TYR A 549 -11.41 -26.80 9.21
CA TYR A 549 -10.69 -27.36 10.36
C TYR A 549 -9.68 -26.38 11.00
N ALA A 550 -9.70 -25.10 10.62
CA ALA A 550 -8.83 -24.07 11.21
C ALA A 550 -8.95 -24.06 12.75
N ASP A 551 -7.82 -24.07 13.44
CA ASP A 551 -7.71 -24.14 14.91
C ASP A 551 -8.48 -25.29 15.59
N LYS A 552 -8.80 -26.37 14.86
CA LYS A 552 -9.43 -27.59 15.41
C LYS A 552 -8.49 -28.79 15.26
N PRO A 553 -8.52 -29.75 16.21
CA PRO A 553 -7.79 -30.99 16.07
C PRO A 553 -8.37 -31.82 14.92
N LEU A 554 -7.50 -32.32 14.04
CA LEU A 554 -7.91 -33.17 12.93
C LEU A 554 -8.03 -34.64 13.40
N PRO A 555 -9.13 -35.34 13.10
CA PRO A 555 -9.23 -36.79 13.32
C PRO A 555 -8.17 -37.56 12.53
N ARG A 556 -7.51 -38.54 13.18
CA ARG A 556 -6.39 -39.31 12.58
C ARG A 556 -6.71 -39.92 11.22
N ASN A 557 -7.94 -40.37 10.99
CA ASN A 557 -8.36 -40.92 9.70
C ASN A 557 -8.36 -39.88 8.57
N LEU A 558 -8.71 -38.62 8.87
CA LEU A 558 -8.66 -37.51 7.91
C LEU A 558 -7.21 -36.99 7.74
N GLU A 559 -6.41 -37.05 8.81
CA GLU A 559 -4.96 -36.75 8.79
C GLU A 559 -4.20 -37.73 7.89
N ASP A 560 -4.37 -39.04 8.09
CA ASP A 560 -3.74 -40.06 7.26
C ASP A 560 -4.23 -39.99 5.80
N GLU A 561 -5.48 -39.58 5.55
CA GLU A 561 -6.05 -39.40 4.19
C GLU A 561 -5.48 -38.16 3.46
N ILE A 562 -5.40 -36.98 4.10
CA ILE A 562 -4.74 -35.81 3.49
C ILE A 562 -3.24 -36.05 3.29
N MET A 563 -2.58 -36.77 4.20
CA MET A 563 -1.18 -37.19 4.02
C MET A 563 -1.01 -38.16 2.85
N ALA A 564 -1.97 -39.04 2.57
CA ALA A 564 -1.94 -39.92 1.40
C ALA A 564 -1.99 -39.15 0.08
N CYS A 565 -2.81 -38.09 -0.01
CA CYS A 565 -2.88 -37.19 -1.19
C CYS A 565 -1.54 -36.53 -1.56
N THR A 566 -0.60 -36.36 -0.61
CA THR A 566 0.74 -35.81 -0.91
C THR A 566 1.61 -36.70 -1.82
N LYS A 567 1.23 -37.98 -1.98
CA LYS A 567 1.97 -38.98 -2.78
C LYS A 567 1.55 -39.02 -4.25
N ASP A 568 0.33 -38.57 -4.56
CA ASP A 568 -0.19 -38.50 -5.92
C ASP A 568 0.25 -37.21 -6.62
N ILE A 569 0.41 -37.25 -7.94
CA ILE A 569 0.96 -36.13 -8.72
C ILE A 569 0.00 -34.94 -8.69
N ASP A 570 -1.30 -35.18 -8.91
CA ASP A 570 -2.27 -34.12 -9.13
C ASP A 570 -2.85 -33.55 -7.82
N SER A 571 -3.01 -34.40 -6.79
CA SER A 571 -3.52 -33.97 -5.47
C SER A 571 -2.44 -33.49 -4.48
N SER A 572 -1.15 -33.64 -4.81
CA SER A 572 -0.07 -33.26 -3.88
C SER A 572 0.03 -31.78 -3.55
N VAL A 573 0.01 -30.88 -4.54
CA VAL A 573 0.12 -29.43 -4.29
C VAL A 573 -1.03 -28.91 -3.41
N PRO A 574 -2.32 -29.24 -3.67
CA PRO A 574 -3.39 -28.89 -2.75
C PRO A 574 -3.24 -29.48 -1.34
N ALA A 575 -2.76 -30.72 -1.22
CA ALA A 575 -2.54 -31.36 0.08
C ALA A 575 -1.44 -30.64 0.88
N TYR A 576 -0.38 -30.16 0.22
CA TYR A 576 0.66 -29.35 0.88
C TYR A 576 0.12 -27.99 1.35
N VAL A 577 -0.67 -27.29 0.54
CA VAL A 577 -1.33 -26.04 0.94
C VAL A 577 -2.25 -26.28 2.14
N ALA A 578 -3.05 -27.35 2.13
CA ALA A 578 -3.94 -27.71 3.22
C ALA A 578 -3.18 -28.01 4.53
N LEU A 579 -2.10 -28.81 4.47
CA LEU A 579 -1.26 -29.13 5.62
C LEU A 579 -0.58 -27.89 6.21
N GLY A 580 -0.03 -27.01 5.36
CA GLY A 580 0.60 -25.75 5.80
C GLY A 580 -0.37 -24.82 6.53
N LEU A 581 -1.63 -24.73 6.08
CA LEU A 581 -2.67 -23.94 6.72
C LEU A 581 -3.19 -24.57 8.03
N LEU A 582 -3.34 -25.90 8.09
CA LEU A 582 -3.84 -26.61 9.28
C LEU A 582 -2.84 -26.61 10.44
N TYR A 583 -1.56 -26.81 10.11
CA TYR A 583 -0.45 -26.93 11.06
C TYR A 583 0.41 -25.67 11.17
N TYR A 584 -0.07 -24.54 10.66
CA TYR A 584 0.56 -23.23 10.85
C TYR A 584 0.93 -22.99 12.33
N GLY A 585 2.21 -22.73 12.59
CA GLY A 585 2.77 -22.53 13.94
C GLY A 585 2.73 -23.76 14.87
N LYS A 586 2.34 -24.94 14.38
CA LYS A 586 2.21 -26.19 15.15
C LYS A 586 3.24 -27.18 14.63
N ALA A 587 4.49 -27.05 15.08
CA ALA A 587 5.67 -27.80 14.61
C ALA A 587 5.60 -29.34 14.87
N ASP A 588 4.67 -30.00 14.18
CA ASP A 588 4.34 -31.41 14.32
C ASP A 588 5.33 -32.28 13.52
N SER A 589 5.99 -33.22 14.20
CA SER A 589 7.04 -34.04 13.60
C SER A 589 6.54 -34.99 12.51
N ARG A 590 5.28 -35.47 12.56
CA ARG A 590 4.70 -36.33 11.49
C ARG A 590 4.45 -35.50 10.23
N VAL A 591 3.92 -34.30 10.40
CA VAL A 591 3.64 -33.39 9.27
C VAL A 591 4.96 -32.92 8.64
N LEU A 592 5.95 -32.56 9.44
CA LEU A 592 7.29 -32.18 8.96
C LEU A 592 8.03 -33.33 8.25
N GLU A 593 7.79 -34.60 8.61
CA GLU A 593 8.32 -35.76 7.87
C GLU A 593 7.72 -35.83 6.44
N VAL A 594 6.44 -35.53 6.29
CA VAL A 594 5.74 -35.49 4.98
C VAL A 594 6.14 -34.26 4.14
N LEU A 595 6.43 -33.13 4.80
CA LEU A 595 6.87 -31.88 4.18
C LEU A 595 8.38 -31.81 3.92
N GLN A 596 9.14 -32.87 4.22
CA GLN A 596 10.60 -32.86 4.17
C GLN A 596 11.17 -32.48 2.79
N LEU A 597 12.04 -31.47 2.77
CA LEU A 597 12.82 -31.06 1.61
C LEU A 597 13.78 -32.18 1.12
N PRO A 598 14.09 -32.24 -0.18
CA PRO A 598 14.73 -33.41 -0.78
C PRO A 598 16.20 -33.50 -0.35
N ARG A 599 16.60 -34.63 0.25
CA ARG A 599 17.98 -34.90 0.69
C ARG A 599 18.87 -35.47 -0.40
N THR A 600 18.30 -35.88 -1.53
CA THR A 600 19.03 -36.48 -2.66
C THR A 600 18.48 -36.01 -4.01
N ARG A 601 19.34 -36.00 -5.04
CA ARG A 601 18.95 -35.75 -6.45
C ARG A 601 17.75 -36.60 -6.89
N HIS A 602 17.76 -37.89 -6.52
CA HIS A 602 16.66 -38.82 -6.83
C HIS A 602 15.33 -38.45 -6.19
N GLN A 603 15.32 -37.87 -5.00
CA GLN A 603 14.09 -37.35 -4.38
C GLN A 603 13.61 -36.08 -5.09
N LEU A 604 14.52 -35.18 -5.47
CA LEU A 604 14.20 -33.95 -6.19
C LEU A 604 13.50 -34.24 -7.53
N CYS A 605 14.08 -35.13 -8.34
CA CYS A 605 13.58 -35.50 -9.67
C CYS A 605 12.28 -36.33 -9.67
N ARG A 606 11.76 -36.72 -8.49
CA ARG A 606 10.46 -37.43 -8.38
C ARG A 606 9.25 -36.51 -8.45
N ARG A 607 9.44 -35.18 -8.37
CA ARG A 607 8.36 -34.17 -8.40
C ARG A 607 8.71 -33.07 -9.41
N ARG A 608 7.70 -32.38 -9.93
CA ARG A 608 7.90 -31.20 -10.79
C ARG A 608 8.55 -30.06 -9.96
N PRO A 609 9.44 -29.22 -10.54
CA PRO A 609 10.11 -28.13 -9.83
C PRO A 609 9.14 -27.21 -9.05
N ASN A 610 8.03 -26.82 -9.67
CA ASN A 610 7.01 -25.96 -9.07
C ASN A 610 6.30 -26.58 -7.85
N CYS A 611 6.23 -27.91 -7.72
CA CYS A 611 5.66 -28.56 -6.54
C CYS A 611 6.49 -28.27 -5.27
N TRP A 612 7.80 -28.08 -5.42
CA TRP A 612 8.71 -27.78 -4.30
C TRP A 612 8.48 -26.38 -3.71
N PHE A 613 7.87 -25.45 -4.46
CA PHE A 613 7.40 -24.17 -3.92
C PHE A 613 6.36 -24.40 -2.82
N ALA A 614 5.30 -25.17 -3.10
CA ALA A 614 4.24 -25.45 -2.13
C ALA A 614 4.74 -26.24 -0.91
N VAL A 615 5.68 -27.17 -1.11
CA VAL A 615 6.36 -27.89 -0.01
C VAL A 615 7.15 -26.91 0.87
N ALA A 616 7.94 -26.02 0.27
CA ALA A 616 8.77 -25.06 1.01
C ALA A 616 7.94 -24.01 1.78
N VAL A 617 6.84 -23.51 1.19
CA VAL A 617 5.85 -22.66 1.88
C VAL A 617 5.30 -23.39 3.10
N ALA A 618 4.73 -24.58 2.90
CA ALA A 618 4.09 -25.35 3.96
C ALA A 618 5.08 -25.74 5.08
N HIS A 619 6.29 -26.19 4.73
CA HIS A 619 7.31 -26.55 5.72
C HIS A 619 7.70 -25.35 6.59
N THR A 620 7.92 -24.18 5.97
CA THR A 620 8.29 -22.95 6.68
C THR A 620 7.13 -22.46 7.58
N MET A 621 5.88 -22.56 7.13
CA MET A 621 4.70 -22.21 7.93
C MET A 621 4.46 -23.14 9.13
N VAL A 622 4.80 -24.42 9.01
CA VAL A 622 4.65 -25.41 10.11
C VAL A 622 5.81 -25.30 11.11
N GLN A 623 7.04 -25.09 10.63
CA GLN A 623 8.22 -24.94 11.48
C GLN A 623 8.33 -23.55 12.14
N GLY A 624 7.85 -22.49 11.48
CA GLY A 624 8.04 -21.09 11.90
C GLY A 624 9.40 -20.49 11.50
N GLU A 625 10.33 -21.30 10.99
CA GLU A 625 11.67 -20.89 10.58
C GLU A 625 12.01 -21.39 9.17
N VAL A 626 12.92 -20.69 8.49
CA VAL A 626 13.43 -21.10 7.17
C VAL A 626 14.31 -22.35 7.31
N PRO A 627 14.01 -23.46 6.62
CA PRO A 627 14.84 -24.66 6.68
C PRO A 627 16.17 -24.49 5.94
N ASP A 628 17.20 -25.23 6.40
CA ASP A 628 18.46 -25.37 5.68
C ASP A 628 18.25 -26.01 4.31
N LEU A 629 18.49 -25.23 3.24
CA LEU A 629 18.43 -25.75 1.87
C LEU A 629 19.58 -26.73 1.63
N PRO A 630 19.34 -27.88 0.95
CA PRO A 630 20.36 -28.92 0.78
C PRO A 630 21.63 -28.42 0.07
N SER A 631 22.80 -28.88 0.51
CA SER A 631 24.09 -28.40 -0.01
C SER A 631 24.30 -28.57 -1.52
N PHE A 632 23.67 -29.58 -2.14
CA PHE A 632 23.70 -29.74 -3.61
C PHE A 632 22.87 -28.68 -4.33
N VAL A 633 21.79 -28.17 -3.72
CA VAL A 633 20.98 -27.04 -4.22
C VAL A 633 21.82 -25.75 -4.20
N GLY A 634 22.64 -25.57 -3.15
CA GLY A 634 23.66 -24.52 -3.10
C GLY A 634 24.76 -24.69 -4.16
N GLY A 635 25.26 -25.91 -4.35
CA GLY A 635 26.35 -26.20 -5.31
C GLY A 635 25.96 -26.10 -6.79
N CYS A 636 24.72 -26.42 -7.16
CA CYS A 636 24.25 -26.27 -8.55
C CYS A 636 24.19 -24.79 -8.99
N ARG A 637 24.07 -23.86 -8.03
CA ARG A 637 24.14 -22.40 -8.26
C ARG A 637 25.53 -21.89 -8.62
N GLU A 638 26.58 -22.48 -8.05
CA GLU A 638 27.97 -22.16 -8.42
C GLU A 638 28.38 -22.83 -9.72
N LYS A 639 27.91 -24.07 -9.97
CA LYS A 639 28.15 -24.78 -11.24
C LYS A 639 27.50 -24.10 -12.45
N TYR A 640 26.29 -23.55 -12.31
CA TYR A 640 25.66 -22.73 -13.36
C TYR A 640 26.58 -21.59 -13.83
N ARG A 641 27.39 -21.02 -12.93
CA ARG A 641 28.33 -19.92 -13.22
C ARG A 641 29.63 -20.37 -13.90
N ALA A 642 29.86 -21.68 -14.01
CA ALA A 642 31.14 -22.25 -14.42
C ALA A 642 31.08 -23.14 -15.67
N THR A 643 29.90 -23.65 -16.06
CA THR A 643 29.74 -24.64 -17.13
C THR A 643 28.64 -24.28 -18.14
N ALA A 644 28.80 -23.15 -18.84
CA ALA A 644 27.95 -22.76 -19.97
C ALA A 644 28.30 -23.56 -21.25
N GLY A 645 28.16 -24.90 -21.22
CA GLY A 645 28.47 -25.76 -22.37
C GLY A 645 28.52 -27.28 -22.15
N GLU A 646 28.02 -27.82 -21.02
CA GLU A 646 27.86 -29.26 -20.83
C GLU A 646 26.44 -29.60 -20.33
N SER A 647 25.89 -30.74 -20.75
CA SER A 647 24.46 -31.02 -20.67
C SER A 647 23.94 -31.43 -19.26
N SER A 648 22.99 -30.63 -18.75
CA SER A 648 22.24 -30.73 -17.47
C SER A 648 23.01 -30.30 -16.20
N PRO A 649 22.37 -29.49 -15.30
CA PRO A 649 21.10 -29.88 -14.67
C PRO A 649 20.06 -28.75 -14.51
N PHE A 650 19.24 -28.51 -15.53
CA PHE A 650 18.15 -27.53 -15.56
C PHE A 650 17.14 -27.66 -14.38
N VAL A 651 16.60 -28.87 -14.18
CA VAL A 651 15.57 -29.20 -13.17
C VAL A 651 16.02 -28.88 -11.73
N GLU A 652 17.33 -28.97 -11.46
CA GLU A 652 17.89 -28.71 -10.13
C GLU A 652 17.97 -27.22 -9.82
N ALA A 653 18.32 -26.40 -10.81
CA ALA A 653 18.36 -24.94 -10.68
C ALA A 653 16.94 -24.34 -10.55
N GLU A 654 15.97 -24.83 -11.33
CA GLU A 654 14.57 -24.39 -11.19
C GLU A 654 13.98 -24.75 -9.82
N ALA A 655 14.17 -26.00 -9.37
CA ALA A 655 13.66 -26.41 -8.07
C ALA A 655 14.35 -25.65 -6.92
N ALA A 656 15.63 -25.24 -7.08
CA ALA A 656 16.31 -24.35 -6.14
C ALA A 656 15.60 -23.01 -5.99
N LEU A 657 15.26 -22.36 -7.11
CA LEU A 657 14.57 -21.08 -7.14
C LEU A 657 13.17 -21.17 -6.52
N TYR A 658 12.41 -22.21 -6.86
CA TYR A 658 11.09 -22.46 -6.28
C TYR A 658 11.14 -22.76 -4.78
N MET A 659 12.11 -23.54 -4.30
CA MET A 659 12.29 -23.77 -2.86
C MET A 659 12.67 -22.48 -2.13
N GLU A 660 13.61 -21.70 -2.66
CA GLU A 660 14.01 -20.42 -2.04
C GLU A 660 12.86 -19.41 -2.00
N ALA A 661 12.12 -19.24 -3.10
CA ALA A 661 10.94 -18.37 -3.14
C ALA A 661 9.82 -18.84 -2.22
N GLY A 662 9.58 -20.16 -2.15
CA GLY A 662 8.59 -20.75 -1.25
C GLY A 662 8.93 -20.59 0.22
N CYS A 663 10.21 -20.74 0.60
CA CYS A 663 10.68 -20.44 1.96
C CYS A 663 10.47 -18.96 2.33
N MET A 664 10.75 -18.03 1.42
CA MET A 664 10.53 -16.60 1.69
C MET A 664 9.04 -16.26 1.83
N LEU A 665 8.16 -16.87 1.03
CA LEU A 665 6.72 -16.68 1.16
C LEU A 665 6.16 -17.31 2.44
N GLY A 666 6.60 -18.53 2.81
CA GLY A 666 6.20 -19.15 4.07
C GLY A 666 6.65 -18.36 5.30
N LEU A 667 7.85 -17.76 5.24
CA LEU A 667 8.35 -16.85 6.27
C LEU A 667 7.51 -15.56 6.32
N ALA A 668 7.17 -14.98 5.18
CA ALA A 668 6.36 -13.78 5.10
C ALA A 668 4.91 -13.97 5.57
N LEU A 669 4.28 -15.10 5.22
CA LEU A 669 2.95 -15.47 5.72
C LEU A 669 2.95 -15.68 7.25
N SER A 670 4.08 -16.09 7.82
CA SER A 670 4.27 -16.23 9.27
C SER A 670 4.56 -14.91 9.99
N ASN A 671 4.86 -13.84 9.24
CA ASN A 671 5.25 -12.52 9.75
C ASN A 671 4.50 -11.40 9.00
N MET A 672 3.24 -11.65 8.63
CA MET A 672 2.44 -10.72 7.82
C MET A 672 2.12 -9.45 8.63
N GLY A 673 2.46 -8.28 8.08
CA GLY A 673 2.22 -6.98 8.71
C GLY A 673 2.97 -6.74 10.03
N THR A 674 4.05 -7.48 10.33
CA THR A 674 4.83 -7.31 11.58
C THR A 674 5.88 -6.20 11.52
N ASP A 675 6.17 -5.67 10.33
CA ASP A 675 7.25 -4.70 10.06
C ASP A 675 8.66 -5.18 10.52
N ASP A 676 8.86 -6.49 10.67
CA ASP A 676 10.15 -7.05 11.13
C ASP A 676 11.26 -6.78 10.10
N LEU A 677 12.14 -5.83 10.46
CA LEU A 677 13.25 -5.37 9.64
C LEU A 677 14.27 -6.48 9.32
N GLY A 678 14.43 -7.47 10.21
CA GLY A 678 15.34 -8.61 10.05
C GLY A 678 14.78 -9.66 9.10
N VAL A 679 13.48 -9.96 9.20
CA VAL A 679 12.76 -10.80 8.24
C VAL A 679 12.74 -10.12 6.87
N ARG A 680 12.41 -8.83 6.79
CA ARG A 680 12.48 -8.01 5.57
C ARG A 680 13.86 -8.09 4.93
N ASP A 681 14.92 -7.82 5.67
CA ASP A 681 16.27 -7.79 5.10
C ASP A 681 16.76 -9.19 4.67
N ARG A 682 16.30 -10.27 5.33
CA ARG A 682 16.52 -11.65 4.87
C ARG A 682 15.82 -11.93 3.53
N ILE A 683 14.56 -11.50 3.37
CA ILE A 683 13.79 -11.66 2.12
C ILE A 683 14.39 -10.80 0.99
N LEU A 684 14.73 -9.54 1.27
CA LEU A 684 15.38 -8.65 0.29
C LEU A 684 16.78 -9.15 -0.10
N ALA A 685 17.54 -9.75 0.81
CA ALA A 685 18.80 -10.40 0.50
C ALA A 685 18.64 -11.67 -0.37
N ALA A 686 17.49 -12.35 -0.34
CA ALA A 686 17.14 -13.40 -1.30
C ALA A 686 16.77 -12.80 -2.67
N LEU A 687 15.94 -11.74 -2.70
CA LEU A 687 15.57 -11.06 -3.93
C LEU A 687 16.78 -10.48 -4.67
N GLU A 688 17.67 -9.78 -3.97
CA GLU A 688 18.90 -9.22 -4.55
C GLU A 688 19.80 -10.33 -5.11
N ARG A 689 19.90 -11.46 -4.40
CA ARG A 689 20.60 -12.66 -4.85
C ARG A 689 19.98 -13.31 -6.09
N MET A 690 18.67 -13.23 -6.29
CA MET A 690 17.98 -13.65 -7.53
C MET A 690 18.11 -12.62 -8.66
N LEU A 691 18.24 -11.34 -8.34
CA LEU A 691 18.45 -10.24 -9.32
C LEU A 691 19.88 -10.18 -9.86
N ARG A 692 20.87 -10.72 -9.13
CA ARG A 692 22.28 -10.86 -9.54
C ARG A 692 22.56 -12.05 -10.46
N VAL A 693 21.58 -12.92 -10.73
CA VAL A 693 21.71 -13.98 -11.74
C VAL A 693 21.55 -13.33 -13.12
N GLU A 694 22.67 -13.20 -13.84
CA GLU A 694 22.79 -12.50 -15.12
C GLU A 694 22.13 -13.28 -16.26
N SER A 695 20.91 -12.87 -16.62
CA SER A 695 20.37 -12.91 -17.99
C SER A 695 18.96 -12.28 -18.00
N TRP A 696 18.88 -10.95 -17.89
CA TRP A 696 17.66 -10.23 -18.31
C TRP A 696 17.66 -9.96 -19.83
N GLN A 697 18.71 -10.34 -20.57
CA GLN A 697 19.01 -9.71 -21.86
C GLN A 697 19.78 -10.52 -22.93
N GLU A 698 19.90 -11.84 -22.82
CA GLU A 698 20.49 -12.66 -23.90
C GLU A 698 19.55 -13.78 -24.34
N GLY A 699 18.86 -13.57 -25.47
CA GLY A 699 18.27 -14.65 -26.27
C GLY A 699 16.83 -15.08 -25.97
N MET A 700 15.84 -14.23 -26.29
CA MET A 700 14.82 -14.77 -27.22
C MET A 700 15.51 -14.80 -28.60
N PRO A 701 15.51 -15.93 -29.34
CA PRO A 701 16.21 -16.02 -30.60
C PRO A 701 15.72 -14.94 -31.56
N SER A 702 16.65 -14.11 -32.03
CA SER A 702 16.36 -13.23 -33.14
C SER A 702 16.22 -14.07 -34.41
N VAL A 703 15.22 -13.72 -35.23
CA VAL A 703 15.05 -14.09 -36.65
C VAL A 703 14.27 -15.38 -36.98
N THR A 704 13.39 -15.21 -37.98
CA THR A 704 12.76 -16.19 -38.90
C THR A 704 11.56 -17.06 -38.49
N SER A 705 10.43 -16.70 -39.13
CA SER A 705 9.32 -17.54 -39.62
C SER A 705 8.24 -18.01 -38.63
N PHE A 706 7.00 -17.85 -39.08
CA PHE A 706 5.73 -18.10 -38.37
C PHE A 706 5.40 -19.60 -38.18
N GLY A 707 6.40 -20.50 -38.26
CA GLY A 707 6.19 -21.94 -38.45
C GLY A 707 6.68 -22.88 -37.34
N ALA A 708 7.34 -22.38 -36.30
CA ALA A 708 8.11 -23.20 -35.35
C ALA A 708 7.58 -23.21 -33.90
N ILE A 709 6.26 -23.38 -33.70
CA ILE A 709 5.62 -23.45 -32.36
C ILE A 709 5.32 -24.91 -31.95
N THR A 710 6.03 -25.90 -32.50
CA THR A 710 5.76 -27.34 -32.27
C THR A 710 6.99 -28.23 -32.05
N SER A 711 8.05 -27.70 -31.42
CA SER A 711 9.08 -28.53 -30.80
C SER A 711 9.75 -27.83 -29.62
N HIS A 712 10.31 -28.62 -28.68
CA HIS A 712 11.04 -28.11 -27.52
C HIS A 712 12.19 -27.15 -27.92
N PRO A 713 12.53 -26.16 -27.08
CA PRO A 713 13.70 -25.32 -27.33
C PRO A 713 14.99 -26.16 -27.36
N PRO A 714 16.01 -25.75 -28.15
CA PRO A 714 17.27 -26.49 -28.25
C PRO A 714 18.04 -26.52 -26.91
N ASP A 715 18.89 -27.53 -26.74
CA ASP A 715 19.45 -27.99 -25.47
C ASP A 715 20.41 -27.03 -24.70
N ASP A 716 20.61 -25.79 -25.17
CA ASP A 716 21.65 -24.85 -24.69
C ASP A 716 21.12 -23.63 -23.89
N CYS A 717 19.86 -23.62 -23.46
CA CYS A 717 19.26 -22.50 -22.72
C CYS A 717 19.20 -22.71 -21.19
N GLY A 718 19.39 -21.63 -20.43
CA GLY A 718 19.31 -21.62 -18.95
C GLY A 718 17.90 -21.86 -18.37
N PRO A 719 17.69 -21.75 -17.04
CA PRO A 719 16.37 -21.92 -16.42
C PRO A 719 15.34 -20.98 -17.04
N ASP A 720 14.09 -21.43 -17.18
CA ASP A 720 13.06 -20.66 -17.91
C ASP A 720 12.91 -19.24 -17.34
N SER A 721 13.01 -18.25 -18.22
CA SER A 721 12.81 -16.84 -17.91
C SER A 721 11.47 -16.58 -17.22
N LYS A 722 10.41 -17.34 -17.57
CA LYS A 722 9.11 -17.25 -16.86
C LYS A 722 9.24 -17.75 -15.41
N THR A 723 9.82 -18.93 -15.18
CA THR A 723 10.13 -19.49 -13.84
C THR A 723 10.89 -18.49 -12.94
N LEU A 724 11.99 -17.92 -13.46
CA LEU A 724 12.84 -17.01 -12.70
C LEU A 724 12.13 -15.69 -12.36
N LEU A 725 11.32 -15.17 -13.27
CA LEU A 725 10.49 -13.97 -13.03
C LEU A 725 9.40 -14.25 -11.99
N THR A 726 8.69 -15.38 -12.09
CA THR A 726 7.69 -15.79 -11.09
C THR A 726 8.29 -15.87 -9.69
N CYS A 727 9.47 -16.48 -9.54
CA CYS A 727 10.16 -16.56 -8.24
C CYS A 727 10.53 -15.17 -7.69
N ARG A 728 11.07 -14.28 -8.53
CA ARG A 728 11.41 -12.89 -8.14
C ARG A 728 10.17 -12.11 -7.67
N LEU A 729 9.04 -12.22 -8.38
CA LEU A 729 7.78 -11.58 -8.01
C LEU A 729 7.21 -12.15 -6.71
N SER A 730 7.28 -13.48 -6.49
CA SER A 730 6.86 -14.10 -5.23
C SER A 730 7.69 -13.60 -4.03
N VAL A 731 9.02 -13.47 -4.17
CA VAL A 731 9.88 -12.93 -3.10
C VAL A 731 9.66 -11.43 -2.89
N LEU A 732 9.41 -10.66 -3.95
CA LEU A 732 9.04 -9.24 -3.84
C LEU A 732 7.70 -9.05 -3.11
N LEU A 733 6.68 -9.83 -3.46
CA LEU A 733 5.40 -9.83 -2.79
C LEU A 733 5.55 -10.26 -1.32
N SER A 734 6.40 -11.25 -1.03
CA SER A 734 6.74 -11.67 0.34
C SER A 734 7.30 -10.51 1.16
N ALA A 735 8.18 -9.67 0.60
CA ALA A 735 8.70 -8.49 1.27
C ALA A 735 7.60 -7.44 1.52
N ALA A 736 6.71 -7.22 0.55
CA ALA A 736 5.56 -6.33 0.71
C ALA A 736 4.53 -6.84 1.73
N THR A 737 4.37 -8.17 1.88
CA THR A 737 3.46 -8.80 2.85
C THR A 737 3.94 -8.65 4.30
N VAL A 738 5.25 -8.73 4.56
CA VAL A 738 5.82 -8.45 5.89
C VAL A 738 5.69 -6.96 6.24
N MET A 739 5.93 -6.10 5.25
CA MET A 739 5.93 -4.64 5.36
C MET A 739 4.56 -4.02 4.99
N ALA A 740 3.48 -4.76 5.17
CA ALA A 740 2.16 -4.35 4.65
C ALA A 740 1.61 -3.13 5.41
N GLY A 741 1.43 -2.03 4.69
CA GLY A 741 1.00 -0.72 5.19
C GLY A 741 2.12 0.19 5.70
N SER A 742 3.39 -0.24 5.70
CA SER A 742 4.47 0.57 6.29
C SER A 742 5.17 1.56 5.35
N GLY A 743 4.74 1.63 4.09
CA GLY A 743 5.31 2.55 3.09
C GLY A 743 6.83 2.38 2.85
N CYS A 744 7.42 1.24 3.26
CA CYS A 744 8.87 1.09 3.42
C CYS A 744 9.65 1.50 2.15
N PRO A 745 10.44 2.59 2.18
CA PRO A 745 11.11 3.12 0.99
C PRO A 745 12.09 2.12 0.36
N ARG A 746 12.68 1.23 1.18
CA ARG A 746 13.58 0.17 0.71
C ARG A 746 12.84 -0.88 -0.13
N VAL A 747 11.63 -1.27 0.27
CA VAL A 747 10.81 -2.22 -0.49
C VAL A 747 10.27 -1.54 -1.76
N SER A 748 9.80 -0.29 -1.67
CA SER A 748 9.39 0.49 -2.85
C SER A 748 10.51 0.56 -3.89
N ALA A 749 11.73 0.91 -3.48
CA ALA A 749 12.88 0.94 -4.39
C ALA A 749 13.25 -0.43 -5.00
N PHE A 750 12.87 -1.55 -4.39
CA PHE A 750 12.95 -2.87 -5.02
C PHE A 750 11.79 -3.11 -5.99
N ILE A 751 10.55 -2.70 -5.66
CA ILE A 751 9.39 -2.75 -6.57
C ILE A 751 9.71 -1.98 -7.86
N ASP A 752 10.18 -0.74 -7.77
CA ASP A 752 10.45 0.09 -8.95
C ASP A 752 11.58 -0.48 -9.82
N ARG A 753 12.65 -0.99 -9.20
CA ARG A 753 13.75 -1.68 -9.93
C ARG A 753 13.31 -2.98 -10.59
N VAL A 754 12.35 -3.71 -10.02
CA VAL A 754 11.77 -4.90 -10.67
C VAL A 754 10.81 -4.48 -11.77
N ARG A 755 9.94 -3.48 -11.55
CA ARG A 755 9.00 -2.93 -12.55
C ARG A 755 9.73 -2.47 -13.81
N GLN A 756 10.81 -1.68 -13.68
CA GLN A 756 11.59 -1.22 -14.83
C GLN A 756 12.16 -2.40 -15.64
N LYS A 757 12.75 -3.39 -14.98
CA LYS A 757 13.32 -4.57 -15.67
C LYS A 757 12.26 -5.45 -16.30
N VAL A 758 11.12 -5.64 -15.63
CA VAL A 758 9.94 -6.31 -16.18
C VAL A 758 9.55 -5.65 -17.48
N PHE A 759 9.33 -4.34 -17.48
CA PHE A 759 8.94 -3.56 -18.65
C PHE A 759 9.89 -3.78 -19.83
N GLU A 760 11.21 -3.75 -19.61
CA GLU A 760 12.25 -4.00 -20.62
C GLU A 760 12.24 -5.44 -21.20
N SER A 761 11.62 -6.41 -20.52
CA SER A 761 11.62 -7.84 -20.90
C SER A 761 10.28 -8.38 -21.41
N THR A 762 9.16 -7.85 -20.91
CA THR A 762 7.81 -8.30 -21.29
C THR A 762 7.30 -7.62 -22.54
N HIS A 763 7.85 -6.46 -22.89
CA HIS A 763 7.52 -5.73 -24.11
C HIS A 763 8.30 -6.30 -25.31
N THR A 764 7.86 -7.47 -25.81
CA THR A 764 8.41 -8.11 -27.02
C THR A 764 7.28 -8.63 -27.93
N PRO A 765 7.49 -8.78 -29.25
CA PRO A 765 6.46 -9.29 -30.18
C PRO A 765 5.98 -10.73 -29.92
N ALA A 766 6.64 -11.47 -29.03
CA ALA A 766 6.29 -12.83 -28.64
C ALA A 766 5.58 -12.90 -27.26
N ALA A 767 5.21 -11.76 -26.67
CA ALA A 767 4.62 -11.70 -25.34
C ALA A 767 3.14 -12.11 -25.32
N GLU A 768 2.80 -13.04 -24.42
CA GLU A 768 1.43 -13.46 -24.14
C GLU A 768 0.73 -12.42 -23.23
N PHE A 769 -0.37 -11.82 -23.70
CA PHE A 769 -1.13 -10.80 -22.96
C PHE A 769 -1.49 -11.22 -21.52
N GLU A 770 -1.96 -12.46 -21.31
CA GLU A 770 -2.34 -12.98 -20.00
C GLU A 770 -1.15 -13.07 -19.02
N PHE A 771 0.03 -13.44 -19.53
CA PHE A 771 1.25 -13.55 -18.73
C PHE A 771 1.73 -12.17 -18.27
N VAL A 772 1.72 -11.18 -19.17
CA VAL A 772 2.05 -9.79 -18.84
C VAL A 772 1.08 -9.23 -17.81
N TYR A 773 -0.23 -9.43 -18.01
CA TYR A 773 -1.24 -8.99 -17.05
C TYR A 773 -0.98 -9.53 -15.63
N GLY A 774 -0.74 -10.85 -15.50
CA GLY A 774 -0.45 -11.48 -14.20
C GLY A 774 0.83 -10.97 -13.50
N ILE A 775 1.85 -10.60 -14.27
CA ILE A 775 3.08 -9.98 -13.73
C ILE A 775 2.79 -8.60 -13.14
N HIS A 776 2.10 -7.74 -13.89
CA HIS A 776 1.78 -6.40 -13.42
C HIS A 776 0.79 -6.43 -12.25
N GLN A 777 -0.15 -7.38 -12.22
CA GLN A 777 -1.01 -7.62 -11.04
C GLN A 777 -0.17 -7.86 -9.77
N ALA A 778 0.87 -8.71 -9.82
CA ALA A 778 1.73 -8.97 -8.68
C ALA A 778 2.53 -7.73 -8.24
N LEU A 779 3.02 -6.92 -9.18
CA LEU A 779 3.73 -5.66 -8.89
C LEU A 779 2.82 -4.61 -8.26
N HIS A 780 1.63 -4.40 -8.80
CA HIS A 780 0.67 -3.44 -8.25
C HIS A 780 0.10 -3.91 -6.91
N LEU A 781 -0.17 -5.21 -6.73
CA LEU A 781 -0.53 -5.77 -5.43
C LEU A 781 0.58 -5.58 -4.40
N ALA A 782 1.84 -5.83 -4.73
CA ALA A 782 2.96 -5.57 -3.82
C ALA A 782 3.07 -4.09 -3.43
N THR A 783 2.76 -3.16 -4.33
CA THR A 783 2.78 -1.72 -4.00
C THR A 783 1.55 -1.29 -3.18
N GLY A 784 0.37 -1.83 -3.49
CA GLY A 784 -0.87 -1.57 -2.74
C GLY A 784 -0.81 -2.14 -1.33
N LEU A 785 -0.28 -3.35 -1.15
CA LEU A 785 -0.02 -3.94 0.17
C LEU A 785 0.96 -3.08 0.97
N LEU A 786 2.01 -2.53 0.35
CA LEU A 786 2.97 -1.66 1.02
C LEU A 786 2.32 -0.35 1.53
N HIS A 787 1.24 0.11 0.90
CA HIS A 787 0.55 1.38 1.20
C HIS A 787 -0.93 1.18 1.57
N LEU A 788 -1.27 0.16 2.37
CA LEU A 788 -2.56 0.14 3.08
C LEU A 788 -2.74 1.47 3.84
N GLY A 789 -3.88 2.14 3.64
CA GLY A 789 -4.16 3.46 4.20
C GLY A 789 -4.05 3.54 5.74
N CYS A 790 -3.86 4.76 6.25
CA CYS A 790 -3.81 5.03 7.69
C CYS A 790 -4.98 5.88 8.19
N ASP A 791 -5.33 5.73 9.46
CA ASP A 791 -6.40 6.53 10.08
C ASP A 791 -5.91 7.95 10.34
N VAL A 792 -4.67 8.10 10.83
CA VAL A 792 -4.09 9.39 11.21
C VAL A 792 -2.64 9.51 10.74
N ALA A 793 -2.35 10.55 9.96
CA ALA A 793 -0.98 10.99 9.68
C ALA A 793 -0.61 12.20 10.55
N ILE A 794 0.58 12.15 11.15
CA ILE A 794 1.14 13.23 11.98
C ILE A 794 2.44 13.71 11.32
N ILE A 795 2.49 14.97 10.91
CA ILE A 795 3.69 15.57 10.29
C ILE A 795 4.50 16.30 11.37
N GLY A 796 5.75 15.89 11.57
CA GLY A 796 6.67 16.43 12.55
C GLY A 796 6.81 15.52 13.78
N GLY A 797 7.94 14.82 13.87
CA GLY A 797 8.37 14.01 15.01
C GLY A 797 8.99 14.84 16.14
N GLY A 798 8.48 16.05 16.38
CA GLY A 798 8.78 16.82 17.59
C GLY A 798 7.92 16.34 18.77
N ILE A 799 8.20 16.87 19.97
CA ILE A 799 7.47 16.47 21.19
C ILE A 799 5.94 16.51 21.03
N SER A 800 5.40 17.53 20.37
CA SER A 800 3.95 17.68 20.12
C SER A 800 3.37 16.52 19.29
N GLY A 801 4.07 16.11 18.22
CA GLY A 801 3.64 15.00 17.35
C GLY A 801 3.81 13.64 18.02
N CYS A 802 4.94 13.41 18.70
CA CYS A 802 5.17 12.16 19.42
C CYS A 802 4.22 12.00 20.62
N SER A 803 3.90 13.08 21.36
CA SER A 803 2.89 13.01 22.42
C SER A 803 1.49 12.71 21.90
N LEU A 804 1.13 13.22 20.71
CA LEU A 804 -0.14 12.87 20.05
C LEU A 804 -0.16 11.40 19.62
N ALA A 805 0.91 10.90 19.00
CA ALA A 805 1.02 9.49 18.64
C ALA A 805 0.87 8.56 19.87
N TRP A 806 1.45 8.94 21.02
CA TRP A 806 1.26 8.22 22.28
C TRP A 806 -0.19 8.28 22.80
N VAL A 807 -0.83 9.46 22.78
CA VAL A 807 -2.24 9.60 23.22
C VAL A 807 -3.18 8.77 22.35
N LEU A 808 -3.05 8.83 21.02
CA LEU A 808 -3.86 8.05 20.08
C LEU A 808 -3.64 6.54 20.28
N ALA A 809 -2.39 6.11 20.43
CA ALA A 809 -2.08 4.72 20.76
C ALA A 809 -2.76 4.27 22.04
N ARG A 810 -2.69 5.09 23.11
CA ARG A 810 -3.00 4.66 24.48
C ARG A 810 -4.46 4.81 24.93
N PHE A 811 -5.20 5.78 24.39
CA PHE A 811 -6.52 6.19 24.91
C PHE A 811 -7.63 6.24 23.85
N THR A 812 -7.43 5.67 22.67
CA THR A 812 -8.47 5.60 21.63
C THR A 812 -8.61 4.18 21.08
N ASP A 813 -9.55 3.92 20.17
CA ASP A 813 -9.65 2.67 19.39
C ASP A 813 -9.05 2.78 17.97
N ILE A 814 -8.36 3.88 17.66
CA ILE A 814 -7.70 4.12 16.36
C ILE A 814 -6.59 3.09 16.12
N ASN A 815 -6.56 2.51 14.92
CA ASN A 815 -5.77 1.31 14.62
C ASN A 815 -4.48 1.62 13.86
N SER A 816 -4.43 2.68 13.05
CA SER A 816 -3.30 3.00 12.18
C SER A 816 -2.86 4.46 12.27
N VAL A 817 -1.72 4.71 12.93
CA VAL A 817 -1.10 6.05 13.09
C VAL A 817 0.29 6.06 12.48
N VAL A 818 0.56 7.01 11.59
CA VAL A 818 1.90 7.24 11.01
C VAL A 818 2.44 8.61 11.39
N VAL A 819 3.71 8.69 11.77
CA VAL A 819 4.42 9.93 12.09
C VAL A 819 5.53 10.15 11.07
N LEU A 820 5.47 11.25 10.32
CA LEU A 820 6.42 11.62 9.26
C LEU A 820 7.37 12.71 9.77
N GLU A 821 8.67 12.43 9.82
CA GLU A 821 9.71 13.37 10.25
C GLU A 821 10.75 13.60 9.15
N ARG A 822 11.00 14.88 8.83
CA ARG A 822 11.93 15.29 7.77
C ARG A 822 13.40 15.02 8.11
N HIS A 823 13.75 15.04 9.39
CA HIS A 823 15.10 14.81 9.88
C HIS A 823 15.37 13.32 10.12
N ASN A 824 16.63 12.93 10.24
CA ASN A 824 17.05 11.53 10.41
C ASN A 824 16.63 10.87 11.74
N ASN A 825 15.96 11.61 12.62
CA ASN A 825 15.46 11.13 13.90
C ASN A 825 14.42 12.11 14.45
N VAL A 826 13.61 11.66 15.42
CA VAL A 826 12.67 12.49 16.17
C VAL A 826 13.39 13.52 17.05
N GLY A 827 12.69 14.58 17.43
CA GLY A 827 13.12 15.56 18.42
C GLY A 827 14.33 16.44 18.03
N ARG A 828 14.78 16.43 16.78
CA ARG A 828 16.03 17.09 16.33
C ARG A 828 16.00 18.63 16.32
N VAL A 829 14.82 19.24 16.19
CA VAL A 829 14.66 20.71 16.09
C VAL A 829 14.30 21.32 17.45
N CYS A 830 13.06 21.80 17.66
CA CYS A 830 12.69 22.56 18.85
C CYS A 830 12.79 21.77 20.17
N SER A 831 12.55 20.45 20.13
CA SER A 831 12.65 19.57 21.30
C SER A 831 14.08 19.28 21.74
N HIS A 832 15.07 19.47 20.87
CA HIS A 832 16.47 19.17 21.17
C HIS A 832 17.00 20.07 22.29
N ALA A 833 17.70 19.51 23.27
CA ALA A 833 18.14 20.19 24.50
C ALA A 833 18.88 21.53 24.26
N LYS A 834 19.63 21.65 23.16
CA LYS A 834 20.35 22.90 22.81
C LYS A 834 19.44 24.03 22.28
N ASN A 835 18.23 23.71 21.85
CA ASN A 835 17.34 24.61 21.12
C ASN A 835 16.20 25.18 21.99
N ASN A 836 16.09 24.76 23.24
CA ASN A 836 15.13 25.25 24.23
C ASN A 836 15.80 25.47 25.60
N SER A 837 15.15 26.20 26.50
CA SER A 837 15.66 26.51 27.85
C SER A 837 15.54 25.35 28.84
N GLN A 838 14.98 24.21 28.42
CA GLN A 838 14.77 23.02 29.26
C GLN A 838 13.96 23.33 30.53
N THR A 839 13.06 24.33 30.51
CA THR A 839 12.26 24.79 31.67
C THR A 839 10.84 24.20 31.65
N LEU A 840 10.32 23.80 32.81
CA LEU A 840 8.91 23.45 33.00
C LEU A 840 8.12 24.72 33.36
N HIS A 841 7.34 25.24 32.42
CA HIS A 841 6.58 26.49 32.58
C HIS A 841 5.25 26.23 33.30
N ARG A 842 5.19 26.52 34.61
CA ARG A 842 4.01 26.29 35.46
C ARG A 842 3.13 27.53 35.63
N GLY A 843 3.58 28.72 35.21
CA GLY A 843 2.89 29.99 35.46
C GLY A 843 3.30 30.67 36.79
N ASP A 844 4.22 30.06 37.54
CA ASP A 844 4.69 30.52 38.85
C ASP A 844 5.68 31.70 38.72
N ILE A 845 6.71 31.53 37.88
CA ILE A 845 7.75 32.55 37.63
C ILE A 845 7.47 33.45 36.41
N GLU A 846 6.49 33.11 35.57
CA GLU A 846 6.11 33.93 34.41
C GLU A 846 5.36 35.21 34.85
N THR A 847 6.10 36.28 35.17
CA THR A 847 5.57 37.54 35.71
C THR A 847 4.50 38.19 34.83
N ASN A 848 4.50 37.90 33.53
CA ASN A 848 3.52 38.43 32.58
C ASN A 848 2.18 37.65 32.53
N TYR A 849 2.01 36.58 33.31
CA TYR A 849 0.77 35.80 33.33
C TYR A 849 -0.23 36.36 34.33
N SER A 850 -1.51 36.41 33.95
CA SER A 850 -2.62 36.57 34.90
C SER A 850 -2.82 35.28 35.70
N ILE A 851 -3.44 35.37 36.89
CA ILE A 851 -3.68 34.20 37.75
C ILE A 851 -4.47 33.09 37.04
N HIS A 852 -5.44 33.44 36.18
CA HIS A 852 -6.18 32.48 35.35
C HIS A 852 -5.27 31.74 34.35
N LYS A 853 -4.38 32.47 33.67
CA LYS A 853 -3.42 31.89 32.73
C LYS A 853 -2.40 31.00 33.45
N ALA A 854 -1.99 31.39 34.65
CA ALA A 854 -1.08 30.62 35.49
C ALA A 854 -1.71 29.32 36.00
N ARG A 855 -2.95 29.35 36.52
CA ARG A 855 -3.71 28.12 36.88
C ARG A 855 -3.79 27.15 35.69
N ARG A 856 -4.15 27.65 34.50
CA ARG A 856 -4.22 26.87 33.26
C ARG A 856 -2.86 26.26 32.88
N ALA A 857 -1.78 27.05 32.93
CA ALA A 857 -0.41 26.56 32.65
C ALA A 857 0.05 25.50 33.67
N ASN A 858 -0.26 25.68 34.96
CA ASN A 858 0.06 24.73 36.02
C ASN A 858 -0.65 23.38 35.79
N ALA A 859 -1.94 23.41 35.45
CA ALA A 859 -2.71 22.20 35.12
C ALA A 859 -2.15 21.46 33.88
N GLN A 860 -1.67 22.19 32.87
CA GLN A 860 -1.02 21.60 31.69
C GLN A 860 0.36 21.00 32.03
N ALA A 861 1.18 21.68 32.82
CA ALA A 861 2.47 21.19 33.27
C ALA A 861 2.34 19.95 34.17
N GLU A 862 1.27 19.87 34.96
CA GLU A 862 0.96 18.72 35.82
C GLU A 862 0.71 17.45 35.00
N LEU A 863 0.07 17.51 33.82
CA LEU A 863 -0.07 16.33 32.93
C LEU A 863 1.30 15.71 32.59
N LEU A 864 2.29 16.55 32.29
CA LEU A 864 3.65 16.11 31.96
C LEU A 864 4.35 15.53 33.21
N ARG A 865 4.24 16.20 34.36
CA ARG A 865 4.76 15.68 35.63
C ARG A 865 4.13 14.32 35.98
N ARG A 866 2.82 14.16 35.75
CA ARG A 866 2.08 12.92 36.00
C ARG A 866 2.56 11.80 35.10
N PHE A 867 2.62 12.01 33.78
CA PHE A 867 3.20 11.07 32.82
C PHE A 867 4.59 10.57 33.27
N THR A 868 5.50 11.49 33.62
CA THR A 868 6.85 11.13 34.10
C THR A 868 6.87 10.37 35.44
N SER A 869 5.80 10.45 36.24
CA SER A 869 5.69 9.77 37.54
C SER A 869 4.89 8.45 37.51
N THR A 870 4.06 8.22 36.49
CA THR A 870 3.14 7.06 36.41
C THR A 870 3.44 6.12 35.26
N VAL A 871 4.05 6.61 34.18
CA VAL A 871 4.33 5.82 32.96
C VAL A 871 5.81 5.47 32.83
N ILE A 872 6.69 6.40 33.23
CA ILE A 872 8.13 6.27 33.09
C ILE A 872 8.75 5.67 34.37
N GLU A 873 9.63 4.68 34.20
CA GLU A 873 10.40 4.06 35.29
C GLU A 873 11.61 4.93 35.70
N GLU A 874 12.11 4.75 36.93
CA GLU A 874 13.12 5.61 37.56
C GLU A 874 14.35 5.98 36.70
N PRO A 875 15.05 5.05 36.02
CA PRO A 875 16.27 5.40 35.27
C PRO A 875 15.99 6.29 34.04
N GLU A 876 14.77 6.28 33.51
CA GLU A 876 14.36 7.13 32.39
C GLU A 876 13.67 8.42 32.86
N ARG A 877 12.89 8.35 33.94
CA ARG A 877 12.30 9.54 34.57
C ARG A 877 13.39 10.54 34.92
N ASP A 878 14.47 10.06 35.51
CA ASP A 878 15.60 10.87 35.98
C ASP A 878 16.50 11.39 34.85
N SER A 879 16.29 11.00 33.58
CA SER A 879 16.86 11.65 32.39
C SER A 879 15.88 12.63 31.71
N CYS A 880 14.58 12.49 31.97
CA CYS A 880 13.52 13.32 31.37
C CYS A 880 13.18 14.58 32.18
N ILE A 881 13.09 14.49 33.51
CA ILE A 881 12.60 15.59 34.37
C ILE A 881 13.44 15.76 35.64
N PHE A 882 13.74 17.02 35.99
CA PHE A 882 14.74 17.36 37.02
C PHE A 882 14.17 18.31 38.07
N ARG A 883 14.53 18.04 39.34
CA ARG A 883 14.27 18.94 40.47
C ARG A 883 15.43 19.93 40.63
N MET A 884 15.10 21.22 40.80
CA MET A 884 16.08 22.29 41.07
C MET A 884 15.38 23.57 41.54
N SER A 885 16.16 24.52 42.04
CA SER A 885 15.66 25.85 42.40
C SER A 885 15.28 26.68 41.16
N LYS A 886 14.22 27.47 41.29
CA LYS A 886 13.87 28.58 40.39
C LYS A 886 13.82 29.88 41.19
N LEU A 887 14.42 30.94 40.64
CA LEU A 887 14.45 32.28 41.22
C LEU A 887 13.96 33.28 40.17
N CYS A 888 12.88 34.01 40.45
CA CYS A 888 12.55 35.22 39.71
C CYS A 888 13.09 36.42 40.49
N LEU A 889 13.99 37.18 39.89
CA LEU A 889 14.75 38.27 40.50
C LEU A 889 14.25 39.63 40.01
N GLY A 890 13.93 40.51 40.95
CA GLY A 890 13.71 41.94 40.72
C GLY A 890 14.92 42.74 41.19
N VAL A 891 15.36 43.70 40.37
CA VAL A 891 16.51 44.58 40.63
C VAL A 891 16.05 46.04 40.55
N GLY A 892 16.07 46.72 41.70
CA GLY A 892 15.54 48.08 41.87
C GLY A 892 14.15 48.10 42.51
N GLU A 893 13.75 49.29 42.99
CA GLU A 893 12.53 49.48 43.79
C GLU A 893 11.23 49.14 43.02
N GLU A 894 11.17 49.45 41.72
CA GLU A 894 10.01 49.17 40.87
C GLU A 894 9.73 47.65 40.71
N GLU A 895 10.78 46.86 40.48
CA GLU A 895 10.64 45.40 40.33
C GLU A 895 10.42 44.70 41.68
N GLN A 896 10.93 45.27 42.78
CA GLN A 896 10.67 44.81 44.13
C GLN A 896 9.19 44.94 44.50
N GLU A 897 8.56 46.09 44.21
CA GLU A 897 7.12 46.27 44.39
C GLU A 897 6.30 45.34 43.46
N LEU A 898 6.70 45.18 42.20
CA LEU A 898 6.02 44.28 41.26
C LEU A 898 6.04 42.82 41.74
N LEU A 899 7.18 42.33 42.24
CA LEU A 899 7.27 40.97 42.79
C LEU A 899 6.48 40.80 44.09
N ARG A 900 6.41 41.83 44.94
CA ARG A 900 5.61 41.85 46.16
C ARG A 900 4.11 41.69 45.84
N GLN A 901 3.58 42.54 44.97
CA GLN A 901 2.19 42.48 44.50
C GLN A 901 1.86 41.14 43.81
N ARG A 902 2.81 40.60 43.04
CA ARG A 902 2.67 39.28 42.40
C ARG A 902 2.58 38.17 43.45
N TYR A 903 3.45 38.16 44.45
CA TYR A 903 3.43 37.15 45.50
C TYR A 903 2.11 37.16 46.28
N GLU A 904 1.65 38.34 46.73
CA GLU A 904 0.35 38.50 47.40
C GLU A 904 -0.79 37.91 46.56
N SER A 905 -0.78 38.13 45.24
CA SER A 905 -1.81 37.65 44.32
C SER A 905 -1.70 36.17 43.90
N PHE A 906 -0.57 35.48 44.15
CA PHE A 906 -0.28 34.14 43.61
C PHE A 906 0.01 33.06 44.67
N HIS A 907 0.45 33.43 45.88
CA HIS A 907 0.96 32.49 46.89
C HIS A 907 -0.07 31.41 47.32
N GLU A 908 -1.37 31.71 47.30
CA GLU A 908 -2.43 30.73 47.60
C GLU A 908 -2.49 29.58 46.58
N GLU A 909 -2.23 29.88 45.29
CA GLU A 909 -2.26 28.92 44.18
C GLU A 909 -0.94 28.17 43.98
N PHE A 910 0.15 28.75 44.46
CA PHE A 910 1.50 28.20 44.35
C PHE A 910 2.18 28.18 45.73
N PRO A 911 1.81 27.25 46.64
CA PRO A 911 2.29 27.24 48.03
C PRO A 911 3.80 27.01 48.20
N SER A 912 4.51 26.65 47.13
CA SER A 912 5.96 26.49 47.07
C SER A 912 6.71 27.79 46.75
N MET A 913 6.03 28.84 46.30
CA MET A 913 6.60 30.18 46.15
C MET A 913 6.92 30.76 47.53
N ARG A 914 8.13 31.31 47.68
CA ARG A 914 8.52 32.17 48.81
C ARG A 914 8.98 33.51 48.27
N PHE A 915 8.58 34.59 48.92
CA PHE A 915 9.04 35.94 48.59
C PHE A 915 10.01 36.44 49.66
N THR A 916 11.10 37.08 49.22
CA THR A 916 12.12 37.65 50.12
C THR A 916 12.75 38.90 49.53
N GLU A 917 13.10 39.82 50.41
CA GLU A 917 13.82 41.08 50.13
C GLU A 917 15.20 41.09 50.83
N GLU A 918 15.46 40.08 51.68
CA GLU A 918 16.69 39.95 52.47
C GLU A 918 17.81 39.40 51.59
N LYS A 919 18.88 40.18 51.41
CA LYS A 919 20.00 39.84 50.52
C LYS A 919 20.71 38.57 50.96
N GLU A 920 20.76 38.31 52.26
CA GLU A 920 21.29 37.10 52.90
C GLU A 920 20.52 35.83 52.49
N GLU A 921 19.20 35.93 52.31
CA GLU A 921 18.38 34.80 51.89
C GLU A 921 18.51 34.53 50.38
N ILE A 922 18.56 35.58 49.55
CA ILE A 922 18.85 35.45 48.12
C ILE A 922 20.28 34.87 47.94
N PHE A 923 21.24 35.31 48.74
CA PHE A 923 22.63 34.82 48.73
C PHE A 923 22.74 33.34 49.11
N ARG A 924 21.91 32.85 50.03
CA ARG A 924 21.81 31.42 50.40
C ARG A 924 21.44 30.54 49.19
N LEU A 925 20.66 31.07 48.25
CA LEU A 925 20.20 30.35 47.06
C LEU A 925 21.16 30.53 45.88
N GLU A 926 21.42 31.78 45.50
CA GLU A 926 22.21 32.17 44.32
C GLU A 926 23.26 33.24 44.66
N PRO A 927 24.42 32.85 45.24
CA PRO A 927 25.44 33.78 45.72
C PRO A 927 25.91 34.81 44.67
N ALA A 928 26.07 34.38 43.41
CA ALA A 928 26.59 35.23 42.34
C ALA A 928 25.63 36.35 41.91
N VAL A 929 24.35 36.28 42.27
CA VAL A 929 23.34 37.30 41.96
C VAL A 929 23.41 38.49 42.94
N VAL A 930 23.83 38.22 44.19
CA VAL A 930 23.90 39.20 45.27
C VAL A 930 25.30 39.81 45.41
N LEU A 931 26.34 39.06 45.08
CA LEU A 931 27.73 39.52 45.19
C LEU A 931 28.08 40.61 44.17
N GLU A 932 28.74 41.66 44.67
CA GLU A 932 29.30 42.77 43.90
C GLU A 932 30.47 42.28 43.00
N ASP A 933 31.26 41.33 43.51
CA ASP A 933 32.33 40.62 42.80
C ASP A 933 32.46 39.18 43.35
N LEU A 934 32.95 38.24 42.53
CA LEU A 934 33.02 36.81 42.86
C LEU A 934 34.03 36.46 43.96
N ASP A 935 34.87 37.43 44.34
CA ASP A 935 35.88 37.29 45.39
C ASP A 935 35.27 37.43 46.81
N GLY A 936 33.95 37.65 46.93
CA GLY A 936 33.19 37.54 48.19
C GLY A 936 33.26 38.76 49.11
N SER A 937 33.62 39.94 48.59
CA SER A 937 34.00 41.12 49.38
C SER A 937 32.86 42.07 49.78
N SER A 938 31.75 42.12 49.04
CA SER A 938 30.58 42.93 49.37
C SER A 938 29.33 42.49 48.61
N PHE A 939 28.15 42.78 49.17
CA PHE A 939 26.88 42.69 48.44
C PHE A 939 26.69 43.91 47.53
N ARG A 940 25.97 43.72 46.43
CA ARG A 940 25.62 44.79 45.49
C ARG A 940 24.72 45.85 46.14
N SER A 941 24.83 47.10 45.71
CA SER A 941 24.18 48.24 46.36
C SER A 941 22.68 48.34 46.06
N GLU A 942 22.23 47.88 44.90
CA GLU A 942 20.84 48.03 44.45
C GLU A 942 19.86 47.26 45.34
N PRO A 943 18.62 47.74 45.54
CA PRO A 943 17.55 46.95 46.14
C PRO A 943 17.28 45.67 45.34
N LEU A 944 17.02 44.56 46.02
CA LEU A 944 16.72 43.26 45.43
C LEU A 944 15.44 42.71 46.04
N ALA A 945 14.66 42.02 45.22
CA ALA A 945 13.63 41.11 45.69
C ALA A 945 13.66 39.83 44.88
N ALA A 946 13.20 38.73 45.46
CA ALA A 946 13.08 37.49 44.74
C ALA A 946 11.82 36.70 45.11
N ILE A 947 11.26 36.03 44.11
CA ILE A 947 10.36 34.89 44.30
C ILE A 947 11.18 33.63 44.07
N ALA A 948 11.33 32.84 45.13
CA ALA A 948 12.10 31.59 45.14
C ALA A 948 11.19 30.37 45.23
N ILE A 949 11.54 29.32 44.48
CA ILE A 949 11.02 27.96 44.62
C ILE A 949 12.26 27.08 44.81
N GLU A 950 12.44 26.49 46.00
CA GLU A 950 13.72 25.86 46.38
C GLU A 950 13.94 24.47 45.76
N ASP A 951 12.92 23.61 45.74
CA ASP A 951 13.03 22.21 45.31
C ASP A 951 11.72 21.68 44.70
N GLU A 952 11.55 21.91 43.41
CA GLU A 952 10.46 21.35 42.61
C GLU A 952 10.96 20.87 41.24
N TYR A 953 10.15 20.06 40.54
CA TYR A 953 10.37 19.73 39.14
C TYR A 953 10.27 21.01 38.28
N ALA A 954 11.43 21.52 37.90
CA ALA A 954 11.61 22.85 37.29
C ALA A 954 12.21 22.78 35.88
N ALA A 955 12.83 21.65 35.53
CA ALA A 955 13.49 21.47 34.25
C ALA A 955 13.13 20.12 33.59
N VAL A 956 13.12 20.10 32.26
CA VAL A 956 12.72 18.97 31.41
C VAL A 956 13.67 18.86 30.23
N ASN A 957 14.24 17.67 30.00
CA ASN A 957 14.90 17.35 28.75
C ASN A 957 13.84 16.89 27.74
N TYR A 958 13.29 17.85 27.00
CA TYR A 958 12.24 17.60 26.00
C TYR A 958 12.68 16.65 24.86
N GLY A 959 13.98 16.45 24.65
CA GLY A 959 14.52 15.48 23.69
C GLY A 959 14.32 14.05 24.18
N GLU A 960 14.80 13.74 25.38
CA GLU A 960 14.60 12.42 26.02
C GLU A 960 13.11 12.12 26.23
N LEU A 961 12.33 13.12 26.62
CA LEU A 961 10.87 12.96 26.75
C LEU A 961 10.19 12.67 25.40
N THR A 962 10.70 13.20 24.29
CA THR A 962 10.21 12.85 22.94
C THR A 962 10.51 11.37 22.63
N TYR A 963 11.72 10.88 22.94
CA TYR A 963 12.07 9.47 22.80
C TYR A 963 11.25 8.56 23.73
N SER A 964 10.88 9.04 24.92
CA SER A 964 9.99 8.35 25.85
C SER A 964 8.62 8.10 25.23
N PHE A 965 7.97 9.13 24.67
CA PHE A 965 6.68 8.97 23.99
C PHE A 965 6.74 7.92 22.86
N VAL A 966 7.79 7.93 22.02
CA VAL A 966 7.99 6.94 20.94
C VAL A 966 8.12 5.52 21.50
N ARG A 967 8.91 5.31 22.56
CA ARG A 967 9.10 3.98 23.15
C ARG A 967 7.83 3.46 23.83
N HIS A 968 7.08 4.33 24.51
CA HIS A 968 5.81 3.93 25.15
C HIS A 968 4.67 3.75 24.14
N SER A 969 4.62 4.52 23.05
CA SER A 969 3.62 4.31 21.99
C SER A 969 3.86 3.01 21.24
N GLY A 970 5.13 2.72 20.89
CA GLY A 970 5.52 1.46 20.26
C GLY A 970 5.22 0.24 21.14
N ARG A 971 5.60 0.28 22.43
CA ARG A 971 5.29 -0.80 23.38
C ARG A 971 3.79 -1.09 23.44
N HIS A 972 2.97 -0.06 23.59
CA HIS A 972 1.53 -0.24 23.73
C HIS A 972 0.85 -0.68 22.42
N ALA A 973 1.37 -0.23 21.27
CA ALA A 973 0.93 -0.70 19.96
C ALA A 973 1.15 -2.22 19.82
N SER A 974 2.33 -2.73 20.23
CA SER A 974 2.61 -4.17 20.26
C SER A 974 1.73 -4.96 21.23
N GLU A 975 1.35 -4.38 22.38
CA GLU A 975 0.45 -5.01 23.36
C GLU A 975 -1.00 -5.12 22.87
N THR A 976 -1.47 -4.13 22.10
CA THR A 976 -2.87 -3.99 21.66
C THR A 976 -3.12 -4.44 20.21
N GLY A 977 -2.07 -4.75 19.45
CA GLY A 977 -2.16 -5.09 18.03
C GLY A 977 -2.42 -3.89 17.11
N LYS A 978 -2.18 -2.66 17.60
CA LYS A 978 -2.28 -1.43 16.80
C LYS A 978 -1.00 -1.18 16.00
N ARG A 979 -1.12 -0.37 14.95
CA ARG A 979 0.00 0.12 14.13
C ARG A 979 0.33 1.57 14.51
N VAL A 980 1.55 1.80 14.99
CA VAL A 980 2.09 3.15 15.24
C VAL A 980 3.50 3.23 14.70
N GLU A 981 3.68 3.93 13.59
CA GLU A 981 4.93 3.97 12.83
C GLU A 981 5.58 5.36 12.85
N PHE A 982 6.92 5.40 12.87
CA PHE A 982 7.71 6.64 12.89
C PHE A 982 8.70 6.63 11.72
N ILE A 983 8.31 7.26 10.60
CA ILE A 983 9.08 7.32 9.36
C ILE A 983 9.92 8.60 9.36
N THR A 984 11.24 8.43 9.46
CA THR A 984 12.22 9.54 9.53
C THR A 984 12.94 9.72 8.19
N SER A 985 13.57 10.89 8.01
CA SER A 985 14.19 11.32 6.73
C SER A 985 13.16 11.53 5.59
N THR A 986 11.91 11.83 5.94
CA THR A 986 10.78 11.95 5.02
C THR A 986 10.14 13.32 5.15
N LYS A 987 10.52 14.24 4.26
CA LYS A 987 9.91 15.58 4.18
C LYS A 987 8.59 15.49 3.41
N VAL A 988 7.50 15.97 4.00
CA VAL A 988 6.25 16.22 3.25
C VAL A 988 6.41 17.52 2.46
N GLU A 989 6.15 17.47 1.16
CA GLU A 989 6.33 18.60 0.25
C GLU A 989 5.01 19.32 -0.06
N SER A 990 3.93 18.57 -0.22
CA SER A 990 2.59 19.09 -0.42
C SER A 990 1.53 18.24 0.25
N LEU A 991 0.42 18.90 0.59
CA LEU A 991 -0.80 18.29 1.07
C LEU A 991 -1.90 18.60 0.06
N ALA A 992 -2.81 17.66 -0.15
CA ALA A 992 -4.03 17.90 -0.91
C ALA A 992 -5.20 17.16 -0.23
N PRO A 993 -6.31 17.84 0.07
CA PRO A 993 -7.55 17.13 0.37
C PRO A 993 -7.99 16.39 -0.89
N SER A 994 -8.34 15.12 -0.73
CA SER A 994 -9.01 14.34 -1.77
C SER A 994 -10.48 14.75 -1.88
N ASP A 995 -11.06 14.54 -3.06
CA ASP A 995 -12.50 14.63 -3.28
C ASP A 995 -13.30 13.74 -2.29
N ASP A 996 -12.72 12.64 -1.82
CA ASP A 996 -13.35 11.70 -0.90
C ASP A 996 -13.29 12.12 0.57
N GLY A 997 -12.60 13.23 0.90
CA GLY A 997 -12.48 13.74 2.28
C GLY A 997 -11.31 13.18 3.07
N ASP A 998 -10.45 12.37 2.46
CA ASP A 998 -9.13 11.99 3.01
C ASP A 998 -8.07 13.05 2.66
N VAL A 999 -6.91 12.97 3.31
CA VAL A 999 -5.74 13.81 3.02
C VAL A 999 -4.68 12.97 2.31
N MET A 1000 -4.26 13.42 1.13
CA MET A 1000 -3.09 12.91 0.42
C MET A 1000 -1.85 13.74 0.83
N LEU A 1001 -0.80 13.06 1.28
CA LEU A 1001 0.49 13.64 1.65
C LEU A 1001 1.56 13.19 0.65
N ARG A 1002 2.18 14.13 -0.09
CA ARG A 1002 3.29 13.81 -1.00
C ARG A 1002 4.64 14.01 -0.30
N CYS A 1003 5.49 12.99 -0.35
CA CYS A 1003 6.76 12.93 0.36
C CYS A 1003 7.97 12.97 -0.58
N SER A 1004 9.01 13.72 -0.20
CA SER A 1004 10.22 13.97 -1.00
C SER A 1004 11.07 12.73 -1.28
N MET A 1005 10.87 11.63 -0.54
CA MET A 1005 11.61 10.40 -0.72
C MET A 1005 10.87 9.54 -1.74
N ASN A 1006 11.31 9.60 -3.00
CA ASN A 1006 10.78 8.85 -4.16
C ASN A 1006 9.34 9.18 -4.60
N ASP A 1007 8.84 10.41 -4.34
CA ASP A 1007 7.45 10.81 -4.63
C ASP A 1007 6.40 9.87 -4.00
N VAL A 1008 6.69 9.32 -2.82
CA VAL A 1008 5.74 8.45 -2.10
C VAL A 1008 4.53 9.26 -1.64
N GLU A 1009 3.34 8.78 -1.98
CA GLU A 1009 2.06 9.35 -1.57
C GLU A 1009 1.46 8.54 -0.42
N VAL A 1010 1.31 9.16 0.75
CA VAL A 1010 0.69 8.59 1.93
C VAL A 1010 -0.75 9.12 2.02
N TRP A 1011 -1.70 8.24 2.35
CA TRP A 1011 -3.12 8.57 2.43
C TRP A 1011 -3.62 8.39 3.86
N ALA A 1012 -4.29 9.42 4.39
CA ALA A 1012 -4.74 9.48 5.77
C ALA A 1012 -6.14 10.04 5.91
N ARG A 1013 -6.98 9.39 6.72
CA ARG A 1013 -8.36 9.86 7.01
C ARG A 1013 -8.38 11.15 7.84
N PHE A 1014 -7.33 11.41 8.61
CA PHE A 1014 -7.08 12.66 9.34
C PHE A 1014 -5.59 13.04 9.29
N CYS A 1015 -5.27 14.34 9.17
CA CYS A 1015 -3.89 14.82 9.14
C CYS A 1015 -3.63 15.90 10.22
N VAL A 1016 -2.65 15.67 11.10
CA VAL A 1016 -2.17 16.67 12.06
C VAL A 1016 -0.77 17.16 11.71
N VAL A 1017 -0.64 18.45 11.44
CA VAL A 1017 0.62 19.09 11.09
C VAL A 1017 1.22 19.76 12.34
N SER A 1018 2.21 19.12 12.95
CA SER A 1018 2.93 19.58 14.14
C SER A 1018 4.40 19.92 13.83
N ALA A 1019 4.66 20.48 12.65
CA ALA A 1019 5.99 20.79 12.11
C ALA A 1019 6.55 22.17 12.54
N GLY A 1020 6.12 22.68 13.69
CA GLY A 1020 6.56 23.99 14.21
C GLY A 1020 6.15 25.15 13.28
N GLY A 1021 7.11 25.94 12.82
CA GLY A 1021 6.84 27.02 11.87
C GLY A 1021 6.38 26.53 10.48
N TYR A 1022 6.79 25.32 10.08
CA TYR A 1022 6.39 24.73 8.79
C TYR A 1022 4.90 24.37 8.72
N SER A 1023 4.21 24.27 9.85
CA SER A 1023 2.76 24.08 9.86
C SER A 1023 2.02 25.23 9.16
N LEU A 1024 2.50 26.48 9.29
CA LEU A 1024 1.92 27.61 8.54
C LEU A 1024 2.25 27.55 7.05
N LEU A 1025 3.48 27.12 6.68
CA LEU A 1025 3.85 26.95 5.27
C LEU A 1025 2.94 25.96 4.56
N LEU A 1026 2.64 24.83 5.22
CA LEU A 1026 1.75 23.81 4.69
C LEU A 1026 0.30 24.30 4.63
N ALA A 1027 -0.21 24.98 5.66
CA ALA A 1027 -1.52 25.64 5.60
C ALA A 1027 -1.60 26.66 4.44
N HIS A 1028 -0.57 27.48 4.25
CA HIS A 1028 -0.48 28.45 3.15
C HIS A 1028 -0.43 27.78 1.77
N SER A 1029 0.14 26.58 1.64
CA SER A 1029 0.14 25.82 0.37
C SER A 1029 -1.26 25.38 -0.05
N LEU A 1030 -2.15 25.14 0.92
CA LEU A 1030 -3.56 24.82 0.74
C LEU A 1030 -4.47 26.06 0.55
N GLY A 1031 -3.91 27.27 0.55
CA GLY A 1031 -4.68 28.52 0.51
C GLY A 1031 -5.24 28.99 1.87
N LEU A 1032 -5.05 28.20 2.93
CA LEU A 1032 -5.59 28.45 4.27
C LEU A 1032 -4.77 29.48 5.05
N ALA A 1033 -5.35 30.05 6.11
CA ALA A 1033 -4.68 30.91 7.09
C ALA A 1033 -3.83 32.09 6.52
N LYS A 1034 -4.14 32.58 5.31
CA LYS A 1034 -3.40 33.68 4.63
C LYS A 1034 -3.39 35.01 5.39
N HIS A 1035 -4.29 35.17 6.36
CA HIS A 1035 -4.36 36.31 7.27
C HIS A 1035 -3.35 36.24 8.43
N LEU A 1036 -2.61 35.13 8.55
CA LEU A 1036 -1.51 34.96 9.50
C LEU A 1036 -0.17 35.02 8.76
N SER A 1037 0.75 35.81 9.30
CA SER A 1037 2.14 35.89 8.85
C SER A 1037 3.08 35.50 9.98
N LEU A 1038 4.16 34.78 9.67
CA LEU A 1038 5.08 34.23 10.67
C LEU A 1038 6.35 35.08 10.76
N LEU A 1039 6.66 35.57 11.96
CA LEU A 1039 7.92 36.27 12.27
C LEU A 1039 8.83 35.30 13.04
N PRO A 1040 9.91 34.79 12.43
CA PRO A 1040 10.84 33.93 13.14
C PRO A 1040 11.74 34.79 14.05
N ILE A 1041 11.71 34.52 15.35
CA ILE A 1041 12.56 35.17 16.35
C ILE A 1041 13.52 34.12 16.91
N ALA A 1042 14.81 34.39 16.87
CA ALA A 1042 15.84 33.51 17.42
C ALA A 1042 16.44 34.09 18.70
N GLY A 1043 16.91 33.17 19.56
CA GLY A 1043 17.56 33.52 20.81
C GLY A 1043 19.04 33.16 20.83
N SER A 1044 19.92 34.14 20.90
CA SER A 1044 21.35 33.91 21.18
C SER A 1044 21.56 33.69 22.68
N PHE A 1045 22.42 32.73 23.01
CA PHE A 1045 22.84 32.42 24.38
C PHE A 1045 24.35 32.63 24.51
N PHE A 1046 24.81 32.87 25.74
CA PHE A 1046 26.20 33.10 26.08
C PHE A 1046 26.62 32.24 27.28
N PHE A 1047 27.82 31.66 27.23
CA PHE A 1047 28.38 30.89 28.33
C PHE A 1047 29.39 31.72 29.14
N ALA A 1048 29.35 31.57 30.47
CA ALA A 1048 30.34 32.15 31.38
C ALA A 1048 31.65 31.32 31.40
N GLY A 1049 32.75 31.90 30.90
CA GLY A 1049 34.06 31.25 30.87
C GLY A 1049 35.01 31.81 29.80
N SER A 1050 36.27 31.38 29.86
CA SER A 1050 37.29 31.71 28.85
C SER A 1050 37.69 30.46 28.06
N SER A 1051 37.85 30.62 26.74
CA SER A 1051 38.45 29.61 25.84
C SER A 1051 37.84 28.19 25.94
N GLY A 1052 36.52 28.08 26.08
CA GLY A 1052 35.81 26.79 26.13
C GLY A 1052 35.84 26.07 27.48
N ALA A 1053 36.49 26.64 28.50
CA ALA A 1053 36.41 26.16 29.87
C ALA A 1053 35.25 26.87 30.60
N TYR A 1054 34.22 26.09 30.97
CA TYR A 1054 32.98 26.58 31.58
C TYR A 1054 33.13 26.75 33.10
N ARG A 1055 32.61 27.83 33.68
CA ARG A 1055 32.57 28.05 35.14
C ARG A 1055 31.14 27.91 35.69
N ARG A 1056 30.96 27.10 36.73
CA ARG A 1056 29.74 27.07 37.55
C ARG A 1056 29.58 28.41 38.27
N LEU A 1057 28.48 29.10 37.97
CA LEU A 1057 28.19 30.45 38.48
C LEU A 1057 26.87 30.52 39.26
N LEU A 1058 25.91 29.65 38.93
CA LEU A 1058 24.58 29.56 39.53
C LEU A 1058 24.29 28.13 39.99
N ASN A 1059 23.31 27.97 40.88
CA ASN A 1059 22.87 26.70 41.44
C ASN A 1059 21.61 26.14 40.79
N GLY A 1060 20.69 27.00 40.38
CA GLY A 1060 19.46 26.70 39.66
C GLY A 1060 19.16 27.72 38.55
N LYS A 1061 17.87 27.91 38.26
CA LYS A 1061 17.39 28.80 37.19
C LYS A 1061 17.09 30.20 37.72
N VAL A 1062 17.66 31.23 37.10
CA VAL A 1062 17.44 32.64 37.48
C VAL A 1062 16.80 33.41 36.32
N TYR A 1063 15.64 34.01 36.55
CA TYR A 1063 14.86 34.78 35.57
C TYR A 1063 14.73 36.24 36.03
N ALA A 1064 14.96 37.21 35.12
CA ALA A 1064 14.56 38.59 35.36
C ALA A 1064 13.04 38.77 35.29
N VAL A 1065 12.52 39.86 35.87
CA VAL A 1065 11.14 40.31 35.64
C VAL A 1065 10.90 40.54 34.14
N GLN A 1066 9.76 40.05 33.64
CA GLN A 1066 9.40 40.13 32.22
C GLN A 1066 8.60 41.40 31.90
N ASP A 1067 8.99 42.07 30.81
CA ASP A 1067 8.18 43.12 30.17
C ASP A 1067 6.89 42.52 29.58
N PRO A 1068 5.68 43.01 29.95
CA PRO A 1068 4.41 42.56 29.36
C PRO A 1068 4.33 42.71 27.83
N ALA A 1069 5.04 43.66 27.23
CA ALA A 1069 5.06 43.89 25.79
C ALA A 1069 5.95 42.86 25.03
N LEU A 1070 7.04 42.39 25.65
CA LEU A 1070 7.99 41.42 25.08
C LEU A 1070 8.41 40.33 26.10
N PRO A 1071 7.47 39.51 26.60
CA PRO A 1071 7.73 38.61 27.72
C PRO A 1071 8.70 37.46 27.40
N PHE A 1072 8.89 37.14 26.12
CA PHE A 1072 9.82 36.11 25.65
C PHE A 1072 11.29 36.58 25.58
N ALA A 1073 11.54 37.85 25.90
CA ALA A 1073 12.79 38.54 25.62
C ALA A 1073 13.55 39.01 26.87
N ALA A 1074 12.99 38.78 28.07
CA ALA A 1074 13.68 39.02 29.32
C ALA A 1074 14.87 38.05 29.49
N PRO A 1075 16.06 38.53 29.92
CA PRO A 1075 17.21 37.68 30.11
C PRO A 1075 17.00 36.73 31.29
N HIS A 1076 17.43 35.49 31.09
CA HIS A 1076 17.50 34.48 32.14
C HIS A 1076 18.83 33.74 32.07
N ALA A 1077 19.13 33.00 33.13
CA ALA A 1077 20.32 32.21 33.27
C ALA A 1077 19.93 30.79 33.70
N ASP A 1078 20.20 29.83 32.82
CA ASP A 1078 19.80 28.43 32.98
C ASP A 1078 21.00 27.50 33.17
N PRO A 1079 20.89 26.47 34.03
CA PRO A 1079 21.80 25.33 34.04
C PRO A 1079 21.42 24.33 32.92
N ASP A 1080 22.41 23.89 32.14
CA ASP A 1080 22.23 22.88 31.07
C ASP A 1080 21.99 21.46 31.64
N VAL A 1081 20.72 21.04 31.79
CA VAL A 1081 20.37 19.73 32.37
C VAL A 1081 20.84 18.53 31.55
N ALA A 1082 21.02 18.67 30.24
CA ALA A 1082 21.60 17.61 29.41
C ALA A 1082 23.07 17.28 29.76
N LYS A 1083 23.78 18.15 30.48
CA LYS A 1083 25.16 17.92 30.97
C LYS A 1083 25.26 17.60 32.45
N LEU A 1084 24.19 17.82 33.21
CA LEU A 1084 24.20 17.65 34.68
C LEU A 1084 24.26 16.18 35.10
N GLY A 1085 23.70 15.26 34.30
CA GLY A 1085 23.55 13.86 34.69
C GLY A 1085 22.57 13.68 35.85
N HIS A 1086 22.55 12.48 36.43
CA HIS A 1086 21.61 12.11 37.49
C HIS A 1086 21.72 13.06 38.71
N PRO A 1087 20.61 13.70 39.16
CA PRO A 1087 20.66 14.77 40.18
C PRO A 1087 21.22 14.35 41.55
N THR A 1088 21.34 13.05 41.85
CA THR A 1088 21.93 12.54 43.10
C THR A 1088 23.43 12.83 43.26
N ARG A 1089 24.13 13.32 42.22
CA ARG A 1089 25.52 13.80 42.32
C ARG A 1089 25.69 15.30 42.56
N LEU A 1090 24.60 16.08 42.62
CA LEU A 1090 24.70 17.52 42.90
C LEU A 1090 25.20 17.84 44.32
N CYS A 1091 25.18 16.86 45.22
CA CYS A 1091 25.61 17.00 46.62
C CYS A 1091 27.13 17.06 46.83
N ASP A 1092 27.96 16.69 45.85
CA ASP A 1092 29.42 16.64 46.00
C ASP A 1092 30.16 17.89 45.48
N GLY A 1093 29.48 18.77 44.75
CA GLY A 1093 30.04 20.03 44.24
C GLY A 1093 31.07 19.89 43.10
N THR A 1094 31.33 18.68 42.59
CA THR A 1094 32.40 18.42 41.58
C THR A 1094 31.90 18.30 40.13
N GLY A 1095 30.58 18.27 39.91
CA GLY A 1095 29.95 18.23 38.57
C GLY A 1095 29.79 19.62 37.90
N PRO A 1096 29.87 19.71 36.56
CA PRO A 1096 29.83 20.98 35.83
C PRO A 1096 28.40 21.52 35.68
N ALA A 1097 27.96 22.43 36.54
CA ALA A 1097 26.77 23.23 36.25
C ALA A 1097 27.13 24.34 35.25
N VAL A 1098 26.53 24.30 34.07
CA VAL A 1098 26.82 25.19 32.93
C VAL A 1098 25.76 26.28 32.87
N GLY A 1099 26.09 27.50 33.32
CA GLY A 1099 25.20 28.66 33.22
C GLY A 1099 25.20 29.26 31.82
N SER A 1100 24.11 29.12 31.07
CA SER A 1100 23.86 29.84 29.83
C SER A 1100 22.98 31.07 30.09
N PHE A 1101 23.48 32.25 29.74
CA PHE A 1101 22.77 33.53 29.80
C PHE A 1101 22.08 33.80 28.46
N GLY A 1102 20.80 34.15 28.47
CA GLY A 1102 20.01 34.39 27.26
C GLY A 1102 18.51 34.25 27.53
N PRO A 1103 17.68 34.19 26.48
CA PRO A 1103 18.03 34.47 25.09
C PRO A 1103 18.13 35.98 24.84
N THR A 1104 18.88 36.39 23.82
CA THR A 1104 18.54 37.63 23.08
C THR A 1104 17.20 37.44 22.35
N ALA A 1105 16.59 38.49 21.85
CA ALA A 1105 15.35 38.39 21.06
C ALA A 1105 15.49 39.14 19.75
N ALA A 1106 16.19 38.52 18.79
CA ALA A 1106 16.44 39.10 17.47
C ALA A 1106 15.54 38.45 16.41
N PHE A 1107 15.10 39.27 15.44
CA PHE A 1107 14.47 38.78 14.22
C PHE A 1107 15.48 37.93 13.43
N HIS A 1108 15.10 36.71 13.03
CA HIS A 1108 15.95 35.83 12.24
C HIS A 1108 15.25 35.46 10.91
N PRO A 1109 15.86 35.70 9.74
CA PRO A 1109 15.24 35.37 8.45
C PRO A 1109 15.19 33.87 8.09
N MET A 1110 15.43 32.93 9.02
CA MET A 1110 15.45 31.48 8.78
C MET A 1110 14.42 30.77 9.66
N MET A 1111 13.76 29.71 9.16
CA MET A 1111 12.81 28.91 9.97
C MET A 1111 13.53 28.00 10.96
N GLU A 1112 14.71 27.50 10.59
CA GLU A 1112 15.57 26.68 11.44
C GLU A 1112 16.92 27.37 11.59
N ARG A 1113 17.43 27.47 12.82
CA ARG A 1113 18.69 28.16 13.08
C ARG A 1113 19.83 27.41 12.43
N TYR A 1114 20.74 28.15 11.79
CA TYR A 1114 21.89 27.62 11.06
C TYR A 1114 21.56 26.80 9.78
N LEU A 1115 20.28 26.74 9.34
CA LEU A 1115 19.88 26.05 8.10
C LEU A 1115 19.46 27.05 7.01
N LEU A 1116 20.42 27.43 6.14
CA LEU A 1116 20.21 28.37 5.03
C LEU A 1116 19.12 27.93 4.04
N GLU A 1117 18.94 26.62 3.87
CA GLU A 1117 17.87 26.02 3.05
C GLU A 1117 16.46 26.42 3.51
N SER A 1118 16.30 26.88 4.75
CA SER A 1118 15.01 27.29 5.32
C SER A 1118 14.63 28.75 5.05
N LEU A 1119 15.53 29.56 4.48
CA LEU A 1119 15.31 30.97 4.15
C LEU A 1119 14.14 31.20 3.15
N PRO A 1120 14.01 30.44 2.04
CA PRO A 1120 12.90 30.63 1.11
C PRO A 1120 11.53 30.34 1.75
N ASP A 1121 11.49 29.37 2.67
CA ASP A 1121 10.26 28.99 3.37
C ASP A 1121 9.89 30.00 4.46
N ALA A 1122 10.87 30.61 5.13
CA ALA A 1122 10.64 31.78 5.98
C ALA A 1122 10.01 32.93 5.19
N LEU A 1123 10.61 33.32 4.07
CA LEU A 1123 10.11 34.44 3.25
C LEU A 1123 8.68 34.21 2.73
N LYS A 1124 8.33 32.97 2.34
CA LYS A 1124 6.95 32.60 1.96
C LYS A 1124 5.95 32.78 3.11
N THR A 1125 6.31 32.36 4.33
CA THR A 1125 5.41 32.45 5.51
C THR A 1125 5.36 33.84 6.15
N MET A 1126 6.39 34.66 5.96
CA MET A 1126 6.43 36.05 6.43
C MET A 1126 5.51 36.98 5.63
N GLN A 1127 5.22 36.66 4.37
CA GLN A 1127 4.38 37.47 3.46
C GLN A 1127 4.76 38.96 3.39
N LEU A 1128 6.04 39.32 3.48
CA LEU A 1128 6.50 40.73 3.50
C LEU A 1128 6.13 41.57 2.26
N THR A 1129 5.64 40.95 1.19
CA THR A 1129 5.14 41.64 -0.01
C THR A 1129 3.66 42.02 0.08
N ASP A 1130 2.92 41.50 1.07
CA ASP A 1130 1.51 41.80 1.27
C ASP A 1130 1.32 43.15 1.99
N PRO A 1131 0.57 44.12 1.41
CA PRO A 1131 0.29 45.40 2.04
C PRO A 1131 -0.39 45.30 3.41
N ALA A 1132 -1.22 44.27 3.66
CA ALA A 1132 -1.89 44.11 4.96
C ALA A 1132 -0.90 43.70 6.06
N THR A 1133 0.05 42.81 5.74
CA THR A 1133 1.16 42.44 6.63
C THR A 1133 2.06 43.64 6.94
N ILE A 1134 2.41 44.45 5.93
CA ILE A 1134 3.21 45.68 6.15
C ILE A 1134 2.45 46.68 7.04
N ALA A 1135 1.15 46.89 6.79
CA ALA A 1135 0.34 47.80 7.59
C ALA A 1135 0.21 47.33 9.05
N ALA A 1136 -0.02 46.03 9.28
CA ALA A 1136 -0.09 45.47 10.63
C ALA A 1136 1.25 45.62 11.39
N LEU A 1137 2.39 45.41 10.73
CA LEU A 1137 3.71 45.67 11.32
C LEU A 1137 3.91 47.15 11.64
N ALA A 1138 3.55 48.05 10.73
CA ALA A 1138 3.68 49.50 10.92
C ALA A 1138 2.83 49.99 12.10
N ASP A 1139 1.58 49.54 12.22
CA ASP A 1139 0.68 49.93 13.31
C ASP A 1139 1.18 49.43 14.67
N ILE A 1140 1.65 48.18 14.77
CA ILE A 1140 2.22 47.63 16.02
C ILE A 1140 3.47 48.41 16.47
N LEU A 1141 4.33 48.82 15.53
CA LEU A 1141 5.50 49.64 15.83
C LEU A 1141 5.14 51.09 16.18
N ALA A 1142 4.07 51.63 15.58
CA ALA A 1142 3.57 52.98 15.86
C ALA A 1142 2.87 53.09 17.24
N GLU A 1143 2.09 52.08 17.64
CA GLU A 1143 1.49 51.99 18.97
C GLU A 1143 2.53 51.85 20.08
N ARG A 1144 3.70 51.26 19.77
CA ARG A 1144 4.72 50.88 20.75
C ARG A 1144 6.13 51.29 20.31
N PRO A 1145 6.43 52.60 20.27
CA PRO A 1145 7.71 53.11 19.76
C PRO A 1145 8.94 52.62 20.54
N HIS A 1146 8.78 52.23 21.81
CA HIS A 1146 9.84 51.61 22.61
C HIS A 1146 10.35 50.28 22.02
N LEU A 1147 9.51 49.53 21.29
CA LEU A 1147 9.90 48.29 20.64
C LEU A 1147 10.95 48.49 19.54
N ILE A 1148 10.98 49.67 18.90
CA ILE A 1148 11.98 49.98 17.87
C ILE A 1148 13.36 50.11 18.53
N GLY A 1149 13.45 50.86 19.63
CA GLY A 1149 14.69 50.97 20.41
C GLY A 1149 15.15 49.61 20.95
N TYR A 1150 14.21 48.80 21.43
CA TYR A 1150 14.47 47.45 21.90
C TYR A 1150 15.01 46.52 20.80
N ALA A 1151 14.35 46.48 19.63
CA ALA A 1151 14.78 45.65 18.50
C ALA A 1151 16.17 46.05 17.98
N LEU A 1152 16.45 47.36 17.93
CA LEU A 1152 17.79 47.87 17.59
C LEU A 1152 18.84 47.44 18.63
N ALA A 1153 18.54 47.52 19.94
CA ALA A 1153 19.45 47.06 20.99
C ALA A 1153 19.75 45.55 20.86
N GLN A 1154 18.71 44.72 20.65
CA GLN A 1154 18.86 43.29 20.43
C GLN A 1154 19.73 42.96 19.19
N MET A 1155 19.62 43.72 18.10
CA MET A 1155 20.51 43.57 16.95
C MET A 1155 21.97 43.90 17.27
N THR A 1156 22.25 44.85 18.18
CA THR A 1156 23.64 45.13 18.60
C THR A 1156 24.26 43.98 19.40
N TYR A 1157 23.46 43.22 20.15
CA TYR A 1157 23.93 42.05 20.90
C TYR A 1157 24.37 40.88 19.99
N GLU A 1158 23.92 40.84 18.73
CA GLU A 1158 24.35 39.84 17.74
C GLU A 1158 25.62 40.25 16.95
N ALA A 1159 26.11 41.48 17.12
CA ALA A 1159 27.30 41.96 16.44
C ALA A 1159 28.57 41.23 16.95
N PRO A 1160 29.42 40.65 16.07
CA PRO A 1160 30.64 39.96 16.50
C PRO A 1160 31.56 40.87 17.34
N LEU A 1161 32.10 40.34 18.44
CA LEU A 1161 32.99 40.99 19.43
C LEU A 1161 32.37 42.17 20.22
N LEU A 1162 31.56 43.01 19.59
CA LEU A 1162 30.90 44.15 20.25
C LEU A 1162 29.67 43.73 21.06
N GLY A 1163 28.85 42.81 20.52
CA GLY A 1163 27.61 42.34 21.14
C GLY A 1163 27.84 41.56 22.43
N GLU A 1164 28.92 40.77 22.52
CA GLU A 1164 29.36 40.09 23.75
C GLU A 1164 29.50 41.07 24.92
N HIS A 1165 30.18 42.20 24.68
CA HIS A 1165 30.46 43.22 25.70
C HIS A 1165 29.22 44.03 26.05
N GLN A 1166 28.39 44.38 25.05
CA GLN A 1166 27.18 45.16 25.28
C GLN A 1166 26.11 44.34 26.02
N TYR A 1167 25.91 43.06 25.67
CA TYR A 1167 25.02 42.14 26.37
C TYR A 1167 25.50 41.84 27.81
N ALA A 1168 26.83 41.70 27.99
CA ALA A 1168 27.45 41.53 29.31
C ALA A 1168 27.17 42.71 30.26
N ILE A 1169 27.16 43.95 29.76
CA ILE A 1169 26.87 45.14 30.57
C ILE A 1169 25.38 45.33 30.79
N ASN A 1170 24.57 45.28 29.73
CA ASN A 1170 23.16 45.70 29.77
C ASN A 1170 22.23 44.63 30.37
N GLU A 1171 22.43 43.35 30.05
CA GLU A 1171 21.46 42.29 30.32
C GLU A 1171 22.00 41.29 31.34
N ALA A 1172 23.06 40.54 31.01
CA ALA A 1172 23.61 39.51 31.88
C ALA A 1172 24.23 40.09 33.16
N GLY A 1173 24.82 41.29 33.06
CA GLY A 1173 25.35 42.06 34.18
C GLY A 1173 24.30 42.51 35.19
N ARG A 1174 23.04 42.66 34.77
CA ARG A 1174 21.92 42.97 35.66
C ARG A 1174 21.62 41.81 36.61
N LEU A 1175 21.72 40.58 36.11
CA LEU A 1175 21.58 39.35 36.90
C LEU A 1175 22.83 39.05 37.75
N VAL A 1176 24.03 39.18 37.19
CA VAL A 1176 25.30 38.90 37.89
C VAL A 1176 26.29 40.07 37.70
N PRO A 1177 26.48 40.94 38.72
CA PRO A 1177 27.30 42.16 38.62
C PRO A 1177 28.75 41.94 38.17
N ALA A 1178 29.33 40.77 38.46
CA ALA A 1178 30.68 40.41 38.05
C ALA A 1178 30.86 40.28 36.51
N ILE A 1179 29.76 40.06 35.76
CA ILE A 1179 29.78 40.03 34.29
C ILE A 1179 29.96 41.44 33.73
N ALA A 1180 29.20 42.43 34.21
CA ALA A 1180 29.31 43.83 33.77
C ALA A 1180 30.71 44.43 33.98
N ARG A 1181 31.43 43.98 35.02
CA ARG A 1181 32.80 44.42 35.34
C ARG A 1181 33.90 43.69 34.55
N GLY A 1182 33.53 42.78 33.65
CA GLY A 1182 34.48 41.96 32.89
C GLY A 1182 35.27 40.93 33.71
N ARG A 1183 34.90 40.69 34.98
CA ARG A 1183 35.51 39.64 35.82
C ARG A 1183 35.10 38.24 35.36
N VAL A 1184 33.89 38.11 34.83
CA VAL A 1184 33.41 36.93 34.11
C VAL A 1184 33.28 37.28 32.63
N ARG A 1185 34.10 36.66 31.79
CA ARG A 1185 33.94 36.77 30.33
C ARG A 1185 32.77 35.92 29.86
N LEU A 1186 31.91 36.51 29.02
CA LEU A 1186 30.93 35.78 28.24
C LEU A 1186 31.53 35.33 26.89
N SER A 1187 31.02 34.22 26.36
CA SER A 1187 31.35 33.71 25.04
C SER A 1187 30.09 33.22 24.32
N PRO A 1188 29.89 33.47 23.00
CA PRO A 1188 28.68 33.06 22.30
C PRO A 1188 28.51 31.54 22.25
N ALA A 1189 27.31 31.06 22.57
CA ALA A 1189 26.94 29.65 22.54
C ALA A 1189 26.62 29.20 21.11
N TRP A 1190 27.63 29.09 20.25
CA TRP A 1190 27.46 28.62 18.88
C TRP A 1190 26.81 27.23 18.83
N GLY A 1191 25.74 27.10 18.04
CA GLY A 1191 24.94 25.86 17.96
C GLY A 1191 23.94 25.67 19.10
N PHE A 1192 23.62 26.71 19.87
CA PHE A 1192 22.52 26.77 20.83
C PHE A 1192 21.47 27.81 20.41
N GLY A 1193 20.27 27.65 20.96
CA GLY A 1193 19.10 28.50 20.71
C GLY A 1193 18.36 28.11 19.43
N GLY A 1194 17.06 27.80 19.57
CA GLY A 1194 16.16 27.57 18.44
C GLY A 1194 15.58 28.86 17.87
N VAL A 1195 14.88 28.73 16.74
CA VAL A 1195 13.96 29.75 16.22
C VAL A 1195 12.58 29.50 16.80
N ARG A 1196 11.90 30.56 17.24
CA ARG A 1196 10.51 30.55 17.72
C ARG A 1196 9.62 31.24 16.68
N PRO A 1197 8.59 30.58 16.15
CA PRO A 1197 7.63 31.22 15.26
C PRO A 1197 6.68 32.10 16.07
N GLN A 1198 6.70 33.42 15.84
CA GLN A 1198 5.66 34.33 16.35
C GLN A 1198 4.64 34.60 15.25
N LEU A 1199 3.35 34.54 15.56
CA LEU A 1199 2.29 34.76 14.58
C LEU A 1199 1.78 36.19 14.64
N LEU A 1200 1.65 36.83 13.48
CA LEU A 1200 1.03 38.13 13.28
C LEU A 1200 -0.33 37.93 12.62
N ASP A 1201 -1.41 38.36 13.27
CA ASP A 1201 -2.76 38.40 12.70
C ASP A 1201 -2.96 39.74 11.98
N THR A 1202 -3.06 39.72 10.65
CA THR A 1202 -3.20 40.95 9.84
C THR A 1202 -4.60 41.58 9.92
N ARG A 1203 -5.62 40.82 10.35
CA ARG A 1203 -6.99 41.32 10.53
C ARG A 1203 -7.11 42.06 11.87
N LYS A 1204 -6.56 41.50 12.94
CA LYS A 1204 -6.55 42.12 14.27
C LYS A 1204 -5.42 43.11 14.47
N LYS A 1205 -4.37 43.06 13.64
CA LYS A 1205 -3.13 43.82 13.76
C LYS A 1205 -2.42 43.58 15.10
N THR A 1206 -2.37 42.31 15.50
CA THR A 1206 -1.80 41.88 16.80
C THR A 1206 -0.85 40.70 16.65
N LEU A 1207 0.21 40.69 17.45
CA LEU A 1207 1.03 39.49 17.67
C LEU A 1207 0.30 38.49 18.57
N LEU A 1208 0.08 37.28 18.07
CA LEU A 1208 -0.51 36.17 18.81
C LEU A 1208 0.58 35.49 19.65
N MET A 1209 0.40 35.51 20.97
CA MET A 1209 1.38 35.02 21.95
C MET A 1209 1.01 33.63 22.50
N GLY A 1210 1.84 32.62 22.21
CA GLY A 1210 1.70 31.26 22.75
C GLY A 1210 1.32 30.22 21.69
N ALA A 1211 0.91 29.02 22.13
CA ALA A 1211 0.54 27.92 21.23
C ALA A 1211 -0.63 28.32 20.31
N GLY A 1212 -0.35 28.41 19.02
CA GLY A 1212 -1.33 28.64 17.97
C GLY A 1212 -1.83 27.31 17.41
N LYS A 1213 -3.14 27.21 17.17
CA LYS A 1213 -3.76 26.11 16.45
C LYS A 1213 -4.63 26.70 15.35
N ILE A 1214 -4.44 26.22 14.12
CA ILE A 1214 -5.27 26.58 12.96
C ILE A 1214 -6.14 25.37 12.66
N ILE A 1215 -7.45 25.59 12.72
CA ILE A 1215 -8.50 24.67 12.29
C ILE A 1215 -9.44 25.52 11.44
N GLU A 1216 -9.57 25.19 10.15
CA GLU A 1216 -10.46 25.90 9.24
C GLU A 1216 -11.66 25.00 8.92
N PRO A 1217 -12.92 25.50 8.98
CA PRO A 1217 -14.11 24.68 8.72
C PRO A 1217 -14.15 24.04 7.31
N GLU A 1218 -13.35 24.59 6.39
CA GLU A 1218 -13.19 24.15 4.99
C GLU A 1218 -12.45 22.81 4.88
N VAL A 1219 -11.62 22.44 5.87
CA VAL A 1219 -10.88 21.17 5.95
C VAL A 1219 -10.95 20.58 7.38
N PRO A 1220 -12.12 20.04 7.78
CA PRO A 1220 -12.35 19.57 9.16
C PRO A 1220 -11.58 18.28 9.53
N ASN A 1221 -10.87 17.69 8.57
CA ASN A 1221 -9.98 16.54 8.69
C ASN A 1221 -8.49 16.94 8.89
N MET A 1222 -8.20 18.24 9.07
CA MET A 1222 -6.85 18.77 9.23
C MET A 1222 -6.70 19.69 10.45
N ILE A 1223 -5.58 19.53 11.17
CA ILE A 1223 -5.18 20.43 12.27
C ILE A 1223 -3.75 20.90 12.04
N PHE A 1224 -3.49 22.20 12.08
CA PHE A 1224 -2.12 22.76 12.01
C PHE A 1224 -1.72 23.36 13.35
N ASN A 1225 -0.85 22.65 14.07
CA ASN A 1225 -0.28 23.04 15.35
C ASN A 1225 1.01 23.87 15.14
N ILE A 1226 1.02 25.08 15.69
CA ILE A 1226 2.16 26.00 15.69
C ILE A 1226 2.51 26.27 17.16
N THR A 1227 3.53 25.59 17.68
CA THR A 1227 3.82 25.55 19.12
C THR A 1227 5.10 26.30 19.50
N PRO A 1228 5.09 27.65 19.61
CA PRO A 1228 6.16 28.40 20.28
C PRO A 1228 6.12 28.15 21.81
N SER A 1229 7.19 28.52 22.51
CA SER A 1229 7.31 28.38 23.97
C SER A 1229 6.12 29.04 24.70
N PRO A 1230 5.48 28.38 25.70
CA PRO A 1230 5.86 27.13 26.39
C PRO A 1230 5.31 25.84 25.74
N GLY A 1231 5.13 25.80 24.42
CA GLY A 1231 4.52 24.70 23.66
C GLY A 1231 4.97 23.27 24.02
N ALA A 1232 6.23 23.09 24.45
CA ALA A 1232 6.75 21.79 24.88
C ALA A 1232 6.23 21.34 26.27
N THR A 1233 5.96 22.27 27.19
CA THR A 1233 5.34 21.96 28.50
C THR A 1233 3.89 21.51 28.34
N VAL A 1234 3.18 22.09 27.38
CA VAL A 1234 1.73 21.87 27.18
C VAL A 1234 1.40 20.76 26.16
N CYS A 1235 2.40 19.98 25.73
CA CYS A 1235 2.28 19.02 24.62
C CYS A 1235 1.15 18.00 24.84
N LEU A 1236 1.05 17.41 26.04
CA LEU A 1236 0.00 16.44 26.39
C LEU A 1236 -1.40 17.04 26.41
N ALA A 1237 -1.56 18.30 26.83
CA ALA A 1237 -2.85 18.98 26.79
C ALA A 1237 -3.30 19.22 25.35
N SER A 1238 -2.38 19.65 24.48
CA SER A 1238 -2.65 19.78 23.04
C SER A 1238 -2.99 18.42 22.42
N ALA A 1239 -2.23 17.38 22.73
CA ALA A 1239 -2.43 16.01 22.24
C ALA A 1239 -3.80 15.43 22.62
N LEU A 1240 -4.25 15.61 23.87
CA LEU A 1240 -5.59 15.20 24.31
C LEU A 1240 -6.70 15.97 23.56
N SER A 1241 -6.52 17.29 23.41
CA SER A 1241 -7.44 18.18 22.68
C SER A 1241 -7.52 17.87 21.17
N ASP A 1242 -6.41 17.42 20.58
CA ASP A 1242 -6.36 16.96 19.18
C ASP A 1242 -6.96 15.57 19.02
N ALA A 1243 -6.60 14.63 19.89
CA ALA A 1243 -7.13 13.26 19.87
C ALA A 1243 -8.65 13.21 19.98
N LEU A 1244 -9.26 14.08 20.80
CA LEU A 1244 -10.72 14.17 20.87
C LEU A 1244 -11.37 14.67 19.57
N ARG A 1245 -10.78 15.67 18.89
CA ARG A 1245 -11.26 16.13 17.58
C ARG A 1245 -11.09 15.06 16.51
N ILE A 1246 -9.97 14.32 16.55
CA ILE A 1246 -9.75 13.17 15.68
C ILE A 1246 -10.80 12.09 15.94
N CYS A 1247 -11.13 11.80 17.21
CA CYS A 1247 -12.13 10.79 17.56
C CYS A 1247 -13.54 11.19 17.12
N ASP A 1248 -13.95 12.43 17.40
CA ASP A 1248 -15.23 13.00 16.95
C ASP A 1248 -15.34 12.99 15.41
N HIS A 1249 -14.24 13.31 14.70
CA HIS A 1249 -14.21 13.21 13.26
C HIS A 1249 -14.30 11.75 12.77
N LEU A 1250 -13.42 10.86 13.22
CA LEU A 1250 -13.32 9.48 12.71
C LEU A 1250 -14.47 8.57 13.19
N GLY A 1251 -15.22 8.98 14.23
CA GLY A 1251 -16.22 8.14 14.90
C GLY A 1251 -15.59 7.10 15.83
N ALA A 1252 -14.40 7.41 16.37
CA ALA A 1252 -13.60 6.55 17.23
C ALA A 1252 -13.94 6.75 18.73
N GLU A 1253 -13.79 5.70 19.54
CA GLU A 1253 -13.98 5.78 20.99
C GLU A 1253 -12.74 6.39 21.69
N PHE A 1254 -12.97 7.16 22.75
CA PHE A 1254 -11.93 7.77 23.59
C PHE A 1254 -12.09 7.34 25.05
N ASP A 1255 -11.04 6.76 25.64
CA ASP A 1255 -11.05 6.24 27.00
C ASP A 1255 -10.74 7.33 28.04
N TYR A 1256 -11.80 8.04 28.42
CA TYR A 1256 -11.74 9.05 29.47
C TYR A 1256 -11.36 8.49 30.84
N GLU A 1257 -11.73 7.24 31.16
CA GLU A 1257 -11.46 6.65 32.48
C GLU A 1257 -9.98 6.30 32.64
N GLU A 1258 -9.34 5.76 31.60
CA GLU A 1258 -7.92 5.45 31.59
C GLU A 1258 -7.07 6.73 31.62
N VAL A 1259 -7.47 7.80 30.92
CA VAL A 1259 -6.82 9.13 31.06
C VAL A 1259 -6.89 9.62 32.50
N MET A 1260 -8.08 9.60 33.11
CA MET A 1260 -8.29 10.00 34.51
C MET A 1260 -7.46 9.15 35.48
N ARG A 1261 -7.34 7.83 35.24
CA ARG A 1261 -6.59 6.89 36.09
C ARG A 1261 -5.08 7.08 35.97
N LEU A 1262 -4.58 7.21 34.76
CA LEU A 1262 -3.15 7.12 34.44
C LEU A 1262 -2.43 8.47 34.52
N LEU A 1263 -3.09 9.56 34.12
CA LEU A 1263 -2.58 10.92 34.32
C LEU A 1263 -3.06 11.55 35.63
N ALA A 1264 -4.01 10.93 36.36
CA ALA A 1264 -4.57 11.41 37.63
C ALA A 1264 -5.16 12.84 37.55
N VAL A 1265 -5.66 13.23 36.38
CA VAL A 1265 -6.24 14.55 36.12
C VAL A 1265 -7.77 14.43 36.04
N ASN A 1266 -8.47 15.27 36.79
CA ASN A 1266 -9.91 15.39 36.69
C ASN A 1266 -10.29 16.17 35.43
N LEU A 1267 -10.75 15.48 34.38
CA LEU A 1267 -11.24 16.11 33.14
C LEU A 1267 -12.49 16.97 33.33
N ARG A 1268 -13.11 16.96 34.53
CA ARG A 1268 -14.20 17.87 34.95
C ARG A 1268 -13.71 19.12 35.69
N ASP A 1269 -12.40 19.24 35.96
CA ASP A 1269 -11.82 20.50 36.43
C ASP A 1269 -12.06 21.57 35.36
N PRO A 1270 -12.65 22.74 35.68
CA PRO A 1270 -12.95 23.77 34.67
C PRO A 1270 -11.73 24.19 33.83
N CYS A 1271 -10.53 24.27 34.42
CA CYS A 1271 -9.32 24.65 33.70
C CYS A 1271 -8.82 23.56 32.76
N VAL A 1272 -9.13 22.28 33.04
CA VAL A 1272 -8.81 21.14 32.16
C VAL A 1272 -9.92 20.91 31.13
N ALA A 1273 -11.18 21.09 31.51
CA ALA A 1273 -12.34 21.02 30.62
C ALA A 1273 -12.26 22.10 29.53
N GLU A 1274 -11.88 23.35 29.87
CA GLU A 1274 -11.60 24.46 28.93
C GLU A 1274 -10.31 24.28 28.10
N LEU A 1275 -9.65 23.13 28.23
CA LEU A 1275 -8.51 22.70 27.40
C LEU A 1275 -8.85 21.49 26.52
N VAL A 1276 -9.74 20.63 27.00
CA VAL A 1276 -10.03 19.30 26.44
C VAL A 1276 -11.35 19.28 25.67
N LEU A 1277 -12.35 20.07 26.08
CA LEU A 1277 -13.72 20.07 25.52
C LEU A 1277 -14.05 21.31 24.66
N THR A 1278 -13.12 22.25 24.50
CA THR A 1278 -13.22 23.42 23.59
C THR A 1278 -12.30 23.25 22.39
#